data_AF-A0AAU1HVF7-F1
#
_entry.id   AF-A0AAU1HVF7-F1
#
_cell.length_a   1.000
_cell.length_b   1.000
_cell.length_c   1.000
_cell.angle_alpha   90.00
_cell.angle_beta   90.00
_cell.angle_gamma   90.00
#
_symmetry.space_group_name_H-M   'P 1'
#
loop_
_entity.id
_entity.type
_entity.pdbx_description
1 polymer ?
#
loop_
_entity_poly.entity_id
_entity_poly.type
_entity_poly.pdbx_seq_one_letter_code
_entity_poly.pdbx_strand_id
1 'polypeptide(L)'
;MAGRGPAAGGDRRTAEGTRTAGDAWDTRQARGVRDLGEASGPWSTSDDLPGIGLTGTDTGTQGPDGSGSCSGERPDGAGPGARPRDEALVRIHDAAGRPRGLGFVADHHGTVVTSHEVVDGSAGLVLYSAEGDRSCVVDTTAVTLLPALDLALVRTAGLGVEPLPVTVREQIETGAYVRIAAGGWREARVLGAVAVTYTATDRLHLLDGALELAIGTAGRDALRLGGGAAGGPVLDAGTGAVVGVLGAALQSGHRDAVFAVPLLPQAGGRAWAGVTGVPSDGALAELLAENAATVPAYGADLNLAGVLELTATSVGQDGPAGAPAGHVGREGAGGAGAVAPVERASTAREFSAFAESRASVLGLVGRPGSGRTTELAALAARRSRGPQPAPTLWLRGADLRHDDTSVADAARRALNRAARIVAASVSVSGSASVWASVSVSAPAAGQYSADPGILGDTSPERLAQLARATGRPLLLLLDSPEEMPPVLAHGLTEWTEGTAEWLRETGARLVVACRAEYWEGAGAEFPEELLYGSGERSERGTSGWFPPCVRLDDLTPDEAHRACDGYGIPDGVLAAPDARHPLTLRLLSEVRAALPDAPAVPVDRDDVLSAHLDLMCLRIAVRLAVENGLRGTAVRRLAAKVSGQVHEAARRSLGPGQGELDRESFEAVFPWGQAPARLGGATGWASAVLTEGLLVPAGNGYRFAHEEVADWIQGMHLDLDEALYALVHRSRTHPDAAHPLPVPHHRIGPVVQALLLLPRHHGHRQLALRLEELADALDADRHCWWAARLITETLLRVPDATPYQDVLRLLTNRIVARRGRDLAVPPEFGPDFWTALPLPDGERLDLLRRLVLADGPPSDSEEALDPGQPRHPRYLDAVARLLAADPAAVQPHLTRWFDDDRPLPATPHATVAHAAQALLHTHRHRALDDLTETLVDSAHRKADELLAVLSEEEPSAICRAVDRWAHDERPARRVAAAAYGLRVAPHVRTEADRELLRYAALALLTRPDDCTLHGSALAVLVRDPRTRALHLPQALAHFAAADPQFPPGALVAALATHPEQVLEAFRARLCRPDAEEALRTLADVTTPDLARRVAALVREAVQWCPETAADVAAYVDRRLEDGPSARTVLFPLVTGLLDGGTEQVRVALAAVLATPGTPDSRTLRREFLDFLLANEHAPAVLDALLHATVRCRGDRPGDGLRDLVHHIGMLLVRTQDGAARFDRGLVDLGRRVPGFAAQVAAWLTDTPQDWTAVVGPSTRRMIENLAGVRVPA
;
A
#
# COMPACT_ATOMS: atom_id res chain seq x y z
N MET A 1 56.05 -1.37 45.08
CA MET A 1 56.28 -0.02 44.53
C MET A 1 55.13 0.31 43.59
N ALA A 2 54.64 1.54 43.57
CA ALA A 2 53.69 1.99 44.60
C ALA A 2 53.23 3.44 44.37
N GLY A 3 51.91 3.59 44.28
CA GLY A 3 51.16 4.81 44.57
C GLY A 3 49.71 4.40 44.89
N ARG A 4 49.49 3.27 45.59
CA ARG A 4 49.38 3.22 47.07
C ARG A 4 48.37 4.26 47.56
N GLY A 5 47.15 3.81 47.86
CA GLY A 5 46.12 4.63 48.48
C GLY A 5 46.41 4.95 49.95
N PRO A 6 45.43 5.56 50.62
CA PRO A 6 44.75 4.87 51.73
C PRO A 6 43.23 4.84 51.49
N ALA A 7 42.44 3.84 51.89
CA ALA A 7 42.50 2.87 52.99
C ALA A 7 42.22 3.45 54.39
N ALA A 8 41.00 3.14 54.87
CA ALA A 8 40.55 3.10 56.27
C ALA A 8 40.36 4.44 57.03
N GLY A 9 39.17 4.54 57.61
CA GLY A 9 38.74 5.62 58.51
C GLY A 9 37.42 5.24 59.19
N GLY A 10 37.38 4.05 59.81
CA GLY A 10 36.21 3.54 60.52
C GLY A 10 36.42 3.53 62.04
N ASP A 11 35.70 4.39 62.75
CA ASP A 11 35.40 4.35 64.19
C ASP A 11 34.34 5.45 64.43
N ARG A 12 33.36 5.38 65.33
CA ARG A 12 32.69 4.34 66.13
C ARG A 12 31.80 5.11 67.12
N ARG A 13 30.53 4.68 67.32
CA ARG A 13 29.69 4.92 68.55
C ARG A 13 29.30 6.42 68.79
N THR A 14 28.22 6.83 69.45
CA THR A 14 27.05 6.23 70.17
C THR A 14 25.95 7.34 70.26
N ALA A 15 24.67 7.14 70.61
CA ALA A 15 23.92 5.99 71.14
C ALA A 15 22.40 6.04 70.75
N GLU A 16 21.76 4.87 70.84
CA GLU A 16 20.44 4.56 71.44
C GLU A 16 19.15 5.39 71.17
N GLY A 17 18.05 4.67 70.85
CA GLY A 17 16.72 5.27 70.62
C GLY A 17 15.52 4.32 70.38
N THR A 18 15.54 3.07 70.88
CA THR A 18 14.38 2.16 71.06
C THR A 18 13.51 1.62 69.88
N ARG A 19 13.39 0.28 69.90
CA ARG A 19 12.47 -0.71 69.26
C ARG A 19 11.00 -0.26 69.11
N THR A 20 10.14 -0.82 68.23
CA THR A 20 9.72 -2.23 68.00
C THR A 20 8.95 -2.36 66.67
N ALA A 21 8.69 -3.51 66.01
CA ALA A 21 9.17 -4.91 66.01
C ALA A 21 8.54 -5.63 64.79
N GLY A 22 9.12 -6.71 64.25
CA GLY A 22 8.48 -7.46 63.15
C GLY A 22 9.38 -8.37 62.30
N ASP A 23 10.17 -9.26 62.92
CA ASP A 23 10.90 -10.29 62.18
C ASP A 23 9.98 -11.44 61.72
N ALA A 24 10.08 -11.77 60.44
CA ALA A 24 10.38 -13.09 59.83
C ALA A 24 9.79 -14.40 60.40
N TRP A 25 9.69 -15.43 59.55
CA TRP A 25 10.55 -16.63 59.61
C TRP A 25 10.17 -17.66 58.52
N ASP A 26 11.08 -17.78 57.56
CA ASP A 26 11.55 -18.93 56.78
C ASP A 26 10.76 -20.27 56.74
N THR A 27 10.66 -20.80 55.52
CA THR A 27 10.03 -22.08 55.15
C THR A 27 10.89 -23.31 55.43
N ARG A 28 10.27 -24.42 55.90
CA ARG A 28 10.85 -25.77 55.77
C ARG A 28 9.82 -26.83 55.35
N GLN A 29 10.32 -27.79 54.57
CA GLN A 29 9.60 -28.92 53.99
C GLN A 29 9.10 -29.94 55.02
N ALA A 30 8.00 -30.62 54.70
CA ALA A 30 7.74 -32.00 55.14
C ALA A 30 6.91 -32.76 54.09
N ARG A 31 7.29 -34.00 53.77
CA ARG A 31 6.49 -34.95 52.96
C ARG A 31 5.37 -35.54 53.81
N GLY A 32 4.20 -35.83 53.22
CA GLY A 32 3.09 -36.49 53.91
C GLY A 32 2.07 -37.15 52.96
N VAL A 33 2.24 -38.45 52.74
CA VAL A 33 1.37 -39.38 51.99
C VAL A 33 -0.12 -39.30 52.39
N ARG A 34 -1.04 -39.41 51.41
CA ARG A 34 -2.20 -40.34 51.45
C ARG A 34 -2.99 -40.44 50.13
N ASP A 35 -3.40 -41.68 49.83
CA ASP A 35 -4.33 -42.06 48.77
C ASP A 35 -5.78 -41.64 49.04
N LEU A 36 -6.58 -41.49 47.97
CA LEU A 36 -7.80 -42.27 47.66
C LEU A 36 -8.77 -41.45 46.77
N GLY A 37 -9.30 -42.07 45.71
CA GLY A 37 -10.61 -41.65 45.15
C GLY A 37 -10.76 -41.37 43.65
N GLU A 38 -10.10 -42.11 42.75
CA GLU A 38 -10.58 -42.20 41.36
C GLU A 38 -11.63 -43.32 41.21
N ALA A 39 -12.74 -43.03 40.52
CA ALA A 39 -13.61 -44.01 39.89
C ALA A 39 -14.46 -43.34 38.79
N SER A 40 -14.23 -43.71 37.52
CA SER A 40 -14.81 -43.05 36.36
C SER A 40 -15.80 -43.94 35.57
N GLY A 41 -16.93 -43.35 35.15
CA GLY A 41 -17.80 -43.83 34.06
C GLY A 41 -18.80 -44.96 34.38
N PRO A 42 -19.46 -45.53 33.35
CA PRO A 42 -20.10 -44.84 32.20
C PRO A 42 -21.53 -45.38 31.84
N TRP A 43 -22.08 -44.97 30.67
CA TRP A 43 -23.16 -45.58 29.84
C TRP A 43 -24.61 -45.02 29.84
N SER A 44 -24.97 -44.46 28.68
CA SER A 44 -26.16 -44.64 27.79
C SER A 44 -27.56 -45.17 28.21
N THR A 45 -28.55 -44.63 27.48
CA THR A 45 -29.77 -45.25 26.87
C THR A 45 -31.07 -45.57 27.66
N SER A 46 -32.16 -44.98 27.13
CA SER A 46 -33.52 -45.52 26.82
C SER A 46 -34.55 -46.01 27.87
N ASP A 47 -35.75 -45.42 27.77
CA ASP A 47 -37.12 -45.98 27.78
C ASP A 47 -37.86 -46.49 29.04
N ASP A 48 -39.21 -46.39 28.90
CA ASP A 48 -40.36 -47.00 29.61
C ASP A 48 -40.84 -46.53 31.01
N LEU A 49 -41.97 -45.78 31.00
CA LEU A 49 -43.35 -46.12 31.49
C LEU A 49 -43.58 -47.21 32.60
N PRO A 50 -44.79 -47.34 33.23
CA PRO A 50 -46.04 -46.52 33.21
C PRO A 50 -46.78 -46.29 34.57
N GLY A 51 -47.72 -45.33 34.60
CA GLY A 51 -49.16 -45.59 34.91
C GLY A 51 -49.74 -45.58 36.35
N ILE A 52 -51.09 -45.53 36.39
CA ILE A 52 -52.05 -45.62 37.54
C ILE A 52 -52.15 -44.33 38.42
N GLY A 53 -53.33 -43.82 38.82
CA GLY A 53 -54.72 -44.10 38.42
C GLY A 53 -55.81 -43.63 39.41
N LEU A 54 -56.91 -43.07 38.86
CA LEU A 54 -58.33 -43.10 39.33
C LEU A 54 -58.85 -42.32 40.57
N THR A 55 -60.11 -41.85 40.41
CA THR A 55 -61.13 -41.40 41.40
C THR A 55 -60.91 -40.05 42.14
N GLY A 56 -61.95 -39.26 42.48
CA GLY A 56 -63.38 -39.36 42.14
C GLY A 56 -64.28 -38.33 42.89
N THR A 57 -65.51 -38.15 42.40
CA THR A 57 -66.75 -37.67 43.07
C THR A 57 -66.82 -36.29 43.78
N ASP A 58 -67.55 -35.37 43.14
CA ASP A 58 -68.85 -34.77 43.57
C ASP A 58 -69.10 -34.03 44.91
N THR A 59 -70.11 -33.15 44.82
CA THR A 59 -70.85 -32.35 45.81
C THR A 59 -70.32 -30.92 46.11
N GLY A 60 -71.15 -29.86 46.19
CA GLY A 60 -72.58 -29.72 45.91
C GLY A 60 -73.35 -28.93 46.99
N THR A 61 -73.63 -27.64 46.76
CA THR A 61 -74.58 -26.80 47.56
C THR A 61 -74.77 -25.46 46.80
N GLN A 62 -75.92 -25.23 46.16
CA GLN A 62 -77.12 -24.52 46.65
C GLN A 62 -76.96 -23.00 46.89
N GLY A 63 -77.81 -22.21 46.22
CA GLY A 63 -78.00 -20.75 46.45
C GLY A 63 -78.90 -20.46 47.67
N PRO A 64 -79.46 -19.23 47.80
CA PRO A 64 -80.68 -18.93 47.02
C PRO A 64 -80.92 -17.43 46.63
N ASP A 65 -81.93 -17.24 45.77
CA ASP A 65 -82.97 -16.17 45.67
C ASP A 65 -82.67 -14.68 46.00
N GLY A 66 -83.26 -13.69 45.31
CA GLY A 66 -84.15 -13.74 44.14
C GLY A 66 -84.99 -12.46 43.90
N SER A 67 -85.56 -12.37 42.69
CA SER A 67 -86.68 -11.49 42.26
C SER A 67 -86.46 -9.96 42.13
N GLY A 68 -87.03 -9.29 41.12
CA GLY A 68 -87.78 -9.81 39.96
C GLY A 68 -88.06 -8.76 38.87
N SER A 69 -88.49 -9.26 37.69
CA SER A 69 -89.49 -8.72 36.73
C SER A 69 -89.46 -7.24 36.27
N CYS A 70 -89.74 -6.81 35.03
CA CYS A 70 -90.09 -7.41 33.72
C CYS A 70 -90.06 -6.26 32.66
N SER A 71 -90.17 -6.40 31.33
CA SER A 71 -90.16 -7.52 30.35
C SER A 71 -90.22 -6.93 28.92
N GLY A 72 -89.57 -7.51 27.90
CA GLY A 72 -89.81 -7.09 26.50
C GLY A 72 -88.71 -7.39 25.47
N GLU A 73 -88.92 -8.47 24.70
CA GLU A 73 -88.64 -8.65 23.26
C GLU A 73 -87.21 -8.49 22.65
N ARG A 74 -87.07 -9.10 21.46
CA ARG A 74 -85.89 -9.45 20.64
C ARG A 74 -85.87 -8.60 19.33
N PRO A 75 -84.88 -8.72 18.41
CA PRO A 75 -83.49 -9.22 18.49
C PRO A 75 -82.47 -8.25 17.81
N ASP A 76 -81.28 -8.77 17.48
CA ASP A 76 -80.33 -8.34 16.44
C ASP A 76 -79.52 -7.03 16.63
N GLY A 77 -78.24 -7.24 16.93
CA GLY A 77 -77.18 -6.23 16.88
C GLY A 77 -75.84 -6.89 16.56
N ALA A 78 -75.52 -7.05 15.28
CA ALA A 78 -74.23 -7.59 14.83
C ALA A 78 -73.12 -6.57 15.13
N GLY A 79 -72.22 -6.90 16.05
CA GLY A 79 -71.02 -6.10 16.33
C GLY A 79 -70.00 -6.17 15.19
N PRO A 80 -69.29 -5.08 14.87
CA PRO A 80 -68.33 -5.07 13.75
C PRO A 80 -67.03 -5.79 14.13
N GLY A 81 -66.79 -6.96 13.54
CA GLY A 81 -65.58 -7.75 13.75
C GLY A 81 -64.58 -7.63 12.58
N ALA A 82 -63.33 -7.27 12.91
CA ALA A 82 -62.10 -7.40 12.12
C ALA A 82 -62.04 -6.77 10.71
N ARG A 83 -61.43 -5.58 10.60
CA ARG A 83 -60.90 -4.98 9.36
C ARG A 83 -59.43 -4.59 9.52
N PRO A 84 -58.46 -5.43 9.10
CA PRO A 84 -57.08 -4.97 8.90
C PRO A 84 -56.38 -5.56 7.64
N ARG A 85 -57.12 -6.25 6.76
CA ARG A 85 -56.57 -6.81 5.50
C ARG A 85 -57.41 -6.49 4.26
N ASP A 86 -58.45 -5.67 4.40
CA ASP A 86 -59.16 -5.16 3.23
C ASP A 86 -58.31 -4.07 2.55
N GLU A 87 -57.56 -3.26 3.31
CA GLU A 87 -56.73 -2.11 2.86
C GLU A 87 -55.84 -2.36 1.63
N ALA A 88 -55.32 -3.58 1.45
CA ALA A 88 -54.46 -3.97 0.34
C ALA A 88 -55.19 -4.25 -1.00
N LEU A 89 -56.53 -4.29 -1.01
CA LEU A 89 -57.34 -4.62 -2.19
C LEU A 89 -57.73 -3.36 -2.97
N VAL A 90 -57.56 -3.41 -4.29
CA VAL A 90 -58.05 -2.39 -5.22
C VAL A 90 -59.36 -2.87 -5.84
N ARG A 91 -60.41 -2.06 -5.77
CA ARG A 91 -61.71 -2.35 -6.42
C ARG A 91 -61.74 -1.70 -7.80
N ILE A 92 -62.02 -2.50 -8.83
CA ILE A 92 -61.98 -2.07 -10.23
C ILE A 92 -63.40 -1.96 -10.77
N HIS A 93 -63.79 -0.76 -11.19
CA HIS A 93 -65.10 -0.45 -11.76
C HIS A 93 -64.96 0.03 -13.21
N ASP A 94 -66.04 -0.12 -13.99
CA ASP A 94 -66.14 0.53 -15.31
C ASP A 94 -66.42 2.05 -15.19
N ALA A 95 -66.32 2.77 -16.30
CA ALA A 95 -66.63 4.20 -16.37
C ALA A 95 -68.12 4.54 -16.06
N ALA A 96 -69.01 3.54 -15.96
CA ALA A 96 -70.40 3.69 -15.51
C ALA A 96 -70.57 3.36 -14.00
N GLY A 97 -69.46 3.12 -13.29
CA GLY A 97 -69.43 2.86 -11.85
C GLY A 97 -69.78 1.42 -11.46
N ARG A 98 -69.93 0.49 -12.41
CA ARG A 98 -70.28 -0.91 -12.12
C ARG A 98 -69.02 -1.69 -11.70
N PRO A 99 -69.10 -2.56 -10.68
CA PRO A 99 -67.96 -3.39 -10.29
C PRO A 99 -67.61 -4.37 -11.41
N ARG A 100 -66.34 -4.40 -11.79
CA ARG A 100 -65.76 -5.31 -12.79
C ARG A 100 -64.96 -6.43 -12.13
N GLY A 101 -64.23 -6.10 -11.06
CA GLY A 101 -63.39 -7.05 -10.34
C GLY A 101 -62.55 -6.39 -9.26
N LEU A 102 -61.51 -7.10 -8.85
CA LEU A 102 -60.49 -6.70 -7.89
C LEU A 102 -59.11 -6.68 -8.55
N GLY A 103 -58.15 -6.06 -7.87
CA GLY A 103 -56.73 -6.17 -8.14
C GLY A 103 -55.93 -5.87 -6.88
N PHE A 104 -54.61 -5.89 -7.00
CA PHE A 104 -53.68 -5.53 -5.92
C PHE A 104 -52.52 -4.71 -6.47
N VAL A 105 -51.93 -3.86 -5.63
CA VAL A 105 -50.71 -3.11 -6.00
C VAL A 105 -49.50 -4.05 -5.89
N ALA A 106 -48.65 -4.07 -6.91
CA ALA A 106 -47.48 -4.96 -6.99
C ALA A 106 -46.12 -4.22 -6.88
N ASP A 107 -46.09 -2.89 -6.95
CA ASP A 107 -44.86 -2.10 -6.78
C ASP A 107 -45.15 -0.77 -6.06
N HIS A 108 -44.10 -0.09 -5.59
CA HIS A 108 -44.19 1.26 -5.01
C HIS A 108 -44.48 2.35 -6.06
N HIS A 109 -44.53 2.00 -7.34
CA HIS A 109 -44.94 2.89 -8.43
C HIS A 109 -46.46 2.91 -8.65
N GLY A 110 -47.22 2.07 -7.95
CA GLY A 110 -48.68 2.00 -8.07
C GLY A 110 -49.18 1.15 -9.23
N THR A 111 -48.39 0.21 -9.74
CA THR A 111 -48.82 -0.77 -10.75
C THR A 111 -49.78 -1.77 -10.10
N VAL A 112 -51.03 -1.79 -10.54
CA VAL A 112 -52.08 -2.72 -10.11
C VAL A 112 -52.12 -3.92 -11.05
N VAL A 113 -52.08 -5.13 -10.48
CA VAL A 113 -52.25 -6.40 -11.20
C VAL A 113 -53.69 -6.88 -11.04
N THR A 114 -54.28 -7.34 -12.14
CA THR A 114 -55.64 -7.89 -12.22
C THR A 114 -55.71 -8.97 -13.32
N SER A 115 -56.79 -9.75 -13.37
CA SER A 115 -57.10 -10.61 -14.52
C SER A 115 -57.48 -9.77 -15.75
N HIS A 116 -57.20 -10.28 -16.95
CA HIS A 116 -57.56 -9.64 -18.22
C HIS A 116 -59.08 -9.50 -18.35
N GLU A 117 -59.86 -10.47 -17.85
CA GLU A 117 -61.34 -10.44 -17.89
C GLU A 117 -61.94 -9.17 -17.24
N VAL A 118 -61.27 -8.60 -16.24
CA VAL A 118 -61.72 -7.41 -15.53
C VAL A 118 -61.67 -6.18 -16.43
N VAL A 119 -60.66 -6.08 -17.29
CA VAL A 119 -60.42 -4.92 -18.17
C VAL A 119 -60.96 -5.14 -19.60
N ASP A 120 -61.14 -6.39 -20.03
CA ASP A 120 -61.55 -6.74 -21.40
C ASP A 120 -62.86 -6.04 -21.84
N GLY A 121 -62.84 -5.48 -23.05
CA GLY A 121 -63.94 -4.70 -23.61
C GLY A 121 -64.25 -3.35 -22.93
N SER A 122 -63.42 -2.87 -21.99
CA SER A 122 -63.68 -1.61 -21.26
C SER A 122 -63.08 -0.38 -21.93
N ALA A 123 -63.85 0.71 -22.03
CA ALA A 123 -63.41 1.98 -22.63
C ALA A 123 -62.66 2.92 -21.64
N GLY A 124 -62.55 2.53 -20.37
CA GLY A 124 -61.92 3.27 -19.28
C GLY A 124 -62.28 2.65 -17.94
N LEU A 125 -61.38 2.78 -16.95
CA LEU A 125 -61.48 2.13 -15.65
C LEU A 125 -61.48 3.16 -14.51
N VAL A 126 -62.15 2.84 -13.41
CA VAL A 126 -62.05 3.60 -12.15
C VAL A 126 -61.65 2.65 -11.03
N LEU A 127 -60.52 2.96 -10.40
CA LEU A 127 -59.93 2.19 -9.32
C LEU A 127 -60.21 2.86 -7.98
N TYR A 128 -60.55 2.09 -6.96
CA TYR A 128 -60.78 2.56 -5.60
C TYR A 128 -59.91 1.77 -4.62
N SER A 129 -59.35 2.46 -3.61
CA SER A 129 -58.82 1.75 -2.44
C SER A 129 -59.96 1.04 -1.70
N ALA A 130 -59.64 0.01 -0.90
CA ALA A 130 -60.66 -0.76 -0.19
C ALA A 130 -61.51 0.09 0.77
N GLU A 131 -60.92 1.11 1.41
CA GLU A 131 -61.64 2.05 2.28
C GLU A 131 -62.61 2.95 1.50
N GLY A 132 -62.33 3.22 0.21
CA GLY A 132 -63.16 4.03 -0.67
C GLY A 132 -62.81 5.53 -0.70
N ASP A 133 -61.93 5.98 0.20
CA ASP A 133 -61.55 7.40 0.36
C ASP A 133 -60.63 7.94 -0.74
N ARG A 134 -60.06 7.07 -1.59
CA ARG A 134 -59.21 7.45 -2.73
C ARG A 134 -59.62 6.70 -4.00
N SER A 135 -59.73 7.43 -5.10
CA SER A 135 -60.05 6.89 -6.42
C SER A 135 -59.13 7.43 -7.52
N CYS A 136 -58.80 6.58 -8.48
CA CYS A 136 -58.00 6.92 -9.65
C CYS A 136 -58.78 6.55 -10.92
N VAL A 137 -58.93 7.50 -11.85
CA VAL A 137 -59.48 7.23 -13.19
C VAL A 137 -58.31 6.87 -14.11
N VAL A 138 -58.44 5.77 -14.84
CA VAL A 138 -57.37 5.22 -15.69
C VAL A 138 -57.85 5.11 -17.12
N ASP A 139 -57.09 5.71 -18.04
CA ASP A 139 -57.28 5.58 -19.48
C ASP A 139 -56.69 4.27 -20.04
N THR A 140 -57.01 3.96 -21.30
CA THR A 140 -56.58 2.72 -21.97
C THR A 140 -55.09 2.69 -22.32
N THR A 141 -54.35 3.80 -22.23
CA THR A 141 -52.90 3.86 -22.50
C THR A 141 -52.06 3.50 -21.27
N ALA A 142 -52.64 3.58 -20.08
CA ALA A 142 -52.03 3.14 -18.82
C ALA A 142 -52.31 1.65 -18.48
N VAL A 143 -52.92 0.89 -19.40
CA VAL A 143 -53.23 -0.54 -19.26
C VAL A 143 -52.40 -1.39 -20.23
N THR A 144 -51.55 -2.25 -19.70
CA THR A 144 -50.84 -3.29 -20.46
C THR A 144 -51.63 -4.59 -20.41
N LEU A 145 -52.19 -5.01 -21.54
CA LEU A 145 -53.00 -6.23 -21.66
C LEU A 145 -52.10 -7.46 -21.89
N LEU A 146 -52.30 -8.52 -21.11
CA LEU A 146 -51.62 -9.81 -21.22
C LEU A 146 -52.65 -10.96 -21.36
N PRO A 147 -53.50 -10.97 -22.42
CA PRO A 147 -54.59 -11.95 -22.57
C PRO A 147 -54.10 -13.39 -22.69
N ALA A 148 -52.87 -13.60 -23.16
CA ALA A 148 -52.22 -14.91 -23.21
C ALA A 148 -51.84 -15.48 -21.83
N LEU A 149 -52.01 -14.70 -20.76
CA LEU A 149 -51.85 -15.09 -19.37
C LEU A 149 -53.15 -14.84 -18.55
N ASP A 150 -54.24 -14.39 -19.18
CA ASP A 150 -55.40 -13.78 -18.49
C ASP A 150 -54.99 -12.73 -17.43
N LEU A 151 -54.01 -11.87 -17.74
CA LEU A 151 -53.56 -10.80 -16.85
C LEU A 151 -53.69 -9.41 -17.52
N ALA A 152 -53.73 -8.38 -16.70
CA ALA A 152 -53.50 -7.00 -17.11
C ALA A 152 -52.76 -6.21 -16.01
N LEU A 153 -51.86 -5.34 -16.43
CA LEU A 153 -51.10 -4.43 -15.57
C LEU A 153 -51.64 -3.02 -15.77
N VAL A 154 -52.04 -2.36 -14.69
CA VAL A 154 -52.66 -1.04 -14.73
C VAL A 154 -51.80 -0.05 -13.95
N ARG A 155 -51.17 0.92 -14.62
CA ARG A 155 -50.33 1.92 -13.95
C ARG A 155 -51.19 3.01 -13.33
N THR A 156 -50.95 3.32 -12.04
CA THR A 156 -51.76 4.27 -11.27
C THR A 156 -50.85 5.18 -10.44
N ALA A 157 -51.41 6.29 -9.93
CA ALA A 157 -50.73 7.12 -8.94
C ALA A 157 -51.72 7.56 -7.85
N GLY A 158 -51.27 7.63 -6.60
CA GLY A 158 -52.03 8.25 -5.51
C GLY A 158 -53.08 7.39 -4.80
N LEU A 159 -53.25 6.11 -5.16
CA LEU A 159 -54.17 5.21 -4.44
C LEU A 159 -53.78 5.02 -2.96
N GLY A 160 -52.49 5.09 -2.61
CA GLY A 160 -52.00 4.99 -1.23
C GLY A 160 -52.24 3.61 -0.60
N VAL A 161 -52.18 2.56 -1.42
CA VAL A 161 -52.29 1.16 -1.02
C VAL A 161 -50.89 0.55 -1.05
N GLU A 162 -50.48 -0.09 0.04
CA GLU A 162 -49.19 -0.77 0.13
C GLU A 162 -49.11 -1.96 -0.84
N PRO A 163 -47.97 -2.17 -1.52
CA PRO A 163 -47.82 -3.29 -2.46
C PRO A 163 -47.77 -4.64 -1.74
N LEU A 164 -48.30 -5.69 -2.38
CA LEU A 164 -48.22 -7.05 -1.89
C LEU A 164 -47.00 -7.79 -2.47
N PRO A 165 -46.28 -8.59 -1.66
CA PRO A 165 -45.20 -9.43 -2.18
C PRO A 165 -45.77 -10.50 -3.11
N VAL A 166 -45.08 -10.81 -4.21
CA VAL A 166 -45.42 -11.90 -5.13
C VAL A 166 -44.53 -13.12 -4.85
N THR A 167 -45.06 -14.32 -5.05
CA THR A 167 -44.32 -15.59 -4.94
C THR A 167 -43.05 -15.57 -5.80
N VAL A 168 -41.96 -16.11 -5.25
CA VAL A 168 -40.73 -16.41 -6.02
C VAL A 168 -40.63 -17.90 -6.38
N ARG A 169 -41.62 -18.71 -5.97
CA ARG A 169 -41.68 -20.15 -6.25
C ARG A 169 -42.25 -20.42 -7.64
N GLU A 170 -41.54 -21.20 -8.45
CA GLU A 170 -42.00 -21.67 -9.77
C GLU A 170 -43.20 -22.64 -9.70
N GLN A 171 -43.38 -23.31 -8.56
CA GLN A 171 -44.47 -24.25 -8.31
C GLN A 171 -45.03 -24.08 -6.89
N ILE A 172 -46.35 -24.20 -6.77
CA ILE A 172 -47.07 -24.19 -5.50
C ILE A 172 -47.51 -25.61 -5.19
N GLU A 173 -47.20 -26.10 -3.98
CA GLU A 173 -47.44 -27.49 -3.61
C GLU A 173 -48.94 -27.85 -3.58
N THR A 174 -49.28 -29.00 -4.16
CA THR A 174 -50.63 -29.58 -4.02
C THR A 174 -50.93 -29.79 -2.54
N GLY A 175 -52.03 -29.21 -2.09
CA GLY A 175 -52.48 -29.25 -0.71
C GLY A 175 -52.10 -28.02 0.13
N ALA A 176 -51.37 -27.06 -0.43
CA ALA A 176 -51.10 -25.76 0.21
C ALA A 176 -52.39 -24.99 0.50
N TYR A 177 -52.41 -24.25 1.62
CA TYR A 177 -53.51 -23.36 1.98
C TYR A 177 -53.27 -21.96 1.43
N VAL A 178 -54.30 -21.39 0.82
CA VAL A 178 -54.29 -20.04 0.26
C VAL A 178 -55.49 -19.23 0.76
N ARG A 179 -55.40 -17.91 0.69
CA ARG A 179 -56.45 -16.96 1.06
C ARG A 179 -56.88 -16.16 -0.16
N ILE A 180 -58.19 -16.06 -0.37
CA ILE A 180 -58.79 -15.40 -1.52
C ILE A 180 -59.88 -14.40 -1.11
N ALA A 181 -60.01 -13.31 -1.86
CA ALA A 181 -61.00 -12.25 -1.62
C ALA A 181 -62.33 -12.56 -2.34
N ALA A 182 -63.21 -13.34 -1.68
CA ALA A 182 -64.48 -13.82 -2.25
C ALA A 182 -65.67 -13.43 -1.35
N GLY A 183 -66.05 -12.15 -1.37
CA GLY A 183 -67.01 -11.57 -0.42
C GLY A 183 -66.41 -11.41 0.98
N GLY A 184 -65.16 -10.93 1.03
CA GLY A 184 -64.26 -10.96 2.19
C GLY A 184 -63.25 -12.11 2.08
N TRP A 185 -62.23 -12.09 2.94
CA TRP A 185 -61.18 -13.11 2.93
C TRP A 185 -61.71 -14.50 3.31
N ARG A 186 -61.35 -15.51 2.52
CA ARG A 186 -61.68 -16.93 2.70
C ARG A 186 -60.43 -17.79 2.50
N GLU A 187 -60.33 -18.89 3.23
CA GLU A 187 -59.31 -19.91 2.97
C GLU A 187 -59.79 -20.92 1.92
N ALA A 188 -58.87 -21.32 1.06
CA ALA A 188 -59.03 -22.34 0.03
C ALA A 188 -57.77 -23.22 -0.02
N ARG A 189 -57.83 -24.36 -0.71
CA ARG A 189 -56.73 -25.31 -0.82
C ARG A 189 -56.37 -25.59 -2.28
N VAL A 190 -55.08 -25.56 -2.61
CA VAL A 190 -54.59 -25.89 -3.95
C VAL A 190 -54.75 -27.39 -4.21
N LEU A 191 -55.45 -27.76 -5.28
CA LEU A 191 -55.63 -29.16 -5.71
C LEU A 191 -54.56 -29.61 -6.70
N GLY A 192 -54.00 -28.68 -7.46
CA GLY A 192 -52.94 -28.91 -8.43
C GLY A 192 -52.93 -27.87 -9.54
N ALA A 193 -51.97 -27.98 -10.45
CA ALA A 193 -51.91 -27.18 -11.67
C ALA A 193 -52.59 -27.91 -12.83
N VAL A 194 -53.48 -27.22 -13.57
CA VAL A 194 -54.28 -27.78 -14.66
C VAL A 194 -54.30 -26.85 -15.88
N ALA A 195 -54.56 -27.41 -17.06
CA ALA A 195 -54.78 -26.62 -18.27
C ALA A 195 -56.23 -26.11 -18.32
N VAL A 196 -56.40 -24.81 -18.56
CA VAL A 196 -57.71 -24.15 -18.65
C VAL A 196 -57.83 -23.34 -19.95
N THR A 197 -59.05 -23.20 -20.45
CA THR A 197 -59.37 -22.31 -21.57
C THR A 197 -59.92 -21.00 -21.02
N TYR A 198 -59.31 -19.89 -21.41
CA TYR A 198 -59.79 -18.53 -21.19
C TYR A 198 -60.48 -18.01 -22.46
N THR A 199 -61.66 -17.41 -22.30
CA THR A 199 -62.46 -16.86 -23.41
C THR A 199 -62.41 -15.33 -23.41
N ALA A 200 -61.41 -14.75 -24.08
CA ALA A 200 -61.34 -13.30 -24.28
C ALA A 200 -62.30 -12.86 -25.40
N THR A 201 -62.57 -11.54 -25.46
CA THR A 201 -63.47 -10.95 -26.47
C THR A 201 -62.94 -11.09 -27.91
N ASP A 202 -61.61 -11.22 -28.10
CA ASP A 202 -60.98 -11.42 -29.41
C ASP A 202 -60.86 -12.91 -29.81
N ARG A 203 -60.42 -13.79 -28.89
CA ARG A 203 -60.18 -15.22 -29.16
C ARG A 203 -60.11 -16.09 -27.90
N LEU A 204 -60.02 -17.40 -28.12
CA LEU A 204 -59.73 -18.39 -27.09
C LEU A 204 -58.23 -18.45 -26.80
N HIS A 205 -57.87 -18.47 -25.52
CA HIS A 205 -56.52 -18.66 -25.02
C HIS A 205 -56.45 -19.96 -24.20
N LEU A 206 -55.43 -20.78 -24.44
CA LEU A 206 -55.13 -21.96 -23.61
C LEU A 206 -54.06 -21.55 -22.60
N LEU A 207 -54.35 -21.72 -21.32
CA LEU A 207 -53.45 -21.43 -20.20
C LEU A 207 -53.03 -22.76 -19.55
N ASP A 208 -51.76 -23.12 -19.67
CA ASP A 208 -51.19 -24.26 -18.97
C ASP A 208 -50.72 -23.83 -17.58
N GLY A 209 -51.02 -24.65 -16.56
CA GLY A 209 -50.50 -24.45 -15.20
C GLY A 209 -51.37 -23.62 -14.25
N ALA A 210 -52.64 -23.34 -14.58
CA ALA A 210 -53.56 -22.64 -13.68
C ALA A 210 -53.84 -23.47 -12.42
N LEU A 211 -53.86 -22.83 -11.25
CA LEU A 211 -54.09 -23.46 -9.96
C LEU A 211 -55.58 -23.74 -9.75
N GLU A 212 -55.97 -25.01 -9.59
CA GLU A 212 -57.32 -25.39 -9.18
C GLU A 212 -57.47 -25.26 -7.66
N LEU A 213 -58.49 -24.54 -7.21
CA LEU A 213 -58.72 -24.19 -5.81
C LEU A 213 -60.00 -24.82 -5.25
N ALA A 214 -59.87 -25.57 -4.17
CA ALA A 214 -61.01 -26.03 -3.36
C ALA A 214 -61.39 -24.97 -2.32
N ILE A 215 -62.58 -24.38 -2.45
CA ILE A 215 -63.20 -23.48 -1.47
C ILE A 215 -64.51 -24.10 -0.93
N GLY A 216 -64.88 -23.76 0.31
CA GLY A 216 -66.20 -24.04 0.84
C GLY A 216 -67.34 -23.36 0.07
N THR A 217 -68.59 -23.73 0.36
CA THR A 217 -69.76 -23.20 -0.39
C THR A 217 -70.02 -21.71 -0.18
N ALA A 218 -69.53 -21.10 0.90
CA ALA A 218 -69.66 -19.68 1.19
C ALA A 218 -68.62 -18.85 0.41
N GLY A 219 -69.10 -17.92 -0.45
CA GLY A 219 -68.27 -17.10 -1.33
C GLY A 219 -68.32 -17.52 -2.81
N ARG A 220 -68.95 -18.66 -3.12
CA ARG A 220 -69.03 -19.21 -4.49
C ARG A 220 -69.72 -18.30 -5.50
N ASP A 221 -70.69 -17.50 -5.07
CA ASP A 221 -71.36 -16.53 -5.96
C ASP A 221 -70.44 -15.37 -6.39
N ALA A 222 -69.46 -15.00 -5.55
CA ALA A 222 -68.48 -13.96 -5.90
C ALA A 222 -67.44 -14.44 -6.94
N LEU A 223 -67.22 -15.75 -7.00
CA LEU A 223 -66.26 -16.43 -7.88
C LEU A 223 -66.86 -16.87 -9.23
N ARG A 224 -68.15 -16.60 -9.47
CA ARG A 224 -68.78 -16.75 -10.79
C ARG A 224 -68.42 -15.58 -11.69
N LEU A 225 -68.53 -15.77 -13.00
CA LEU A 225 -68.43 -14.69 -13.99
C LEU A 225 -69.37 -13.52 -13.62
N GLY A 226 -68.80 -12.33 -13.40
CA GLY A 226 -69.54 -11.14 -12.95
C GLY A 226 -69.84 -11.08 -11.44
N GLY A 227 -69.37 -12.02 -10.63
CA GLY A 227 -69.51 -12.05 -9.17
C GLY A 227 -68.58 -11.09 -8.42
N GLY A 228 -67.61 -10.48 -9.11
CA GLY A 228 -66.77 -9.40 -8.59
C GLY A 228 -65.47 -9.81 -7.89
N ALA A 229 -65.17 -11.11 -7.73
CA ALA A 229 -63.86 -11.57 -7.22
C ALA A 229 -62.79 -11.75 -8.31
N ALA A 230 -63.19 -11.66 -9.59
CA ALA A 230 -62.32 -11.63 -10.78
C ALA A 230 -61.12 -10.69 -10.57
N GLY A 231 -59.91 -11.14 -10.90
CA GLY A 231 -58.67 -10.35 -10.73
C GLY A 231 -58.14 -10.22 -9.30
N GLY A 232 -58.86 -10.75 -8.29
CA GLY A 232 -58.40 -10.70 -6.90
C GLY A 232 -57.15 -11.55 -6.64
N PRO A 233 -56.24 -11.12 -5.74
CA PRO A 233 -55.06 -11.88 -5.38
C PRO A 233 -55.40 -13.17 -4.64
N VAL A 234 -54.65 -14.22 -4.95
CA VAL A 234 -54.57 -15.47 -4.18
C VAL A 234 -53.30 -15.41 -3.34
N LEU A 235 -53.43 -15.30 -2.03
CA LEU A 235 -52.28 -15.22 -1.11
C LEU A 235 -51.95 -16.59 -0.52
N ASP A 236 -50.69 -16.95 -0.38
CA ASP A 236 -50.27 -18.06 0.47
C ASP A 236 -50.70 -17.79 1.93
N ALA A 237 -51.26 -18.79 2.61
CA ALA A 237 -51.76 -18.60 3.97
C ALA A 237 -50.64 -18.44 5.02
N GLY A 238 -49.43 -18.96 4.74
CA GLY A 238 -48.26 -18.89 5.61
C GLY A 238 -47.36 -17.68 5.32
N THR A 239 -46.98 -17.46 4.06
CA THR A 239 -46.05 -16.36 3.69
C THR A 239 -46.77 -15.04 3.41
N GLY A 240 -48.06 -15.08 3.06
CA GLY A 240 -48.83 -13.91 2.64
C GLY A 240 -48.53 -13.42 1.21
N ALA A 241 -47.61 -14.07 0.48
CA ALA A 241 -47.25 -13.71 -0.88
C ALA A 241 -48.36 -14.09 -1.89
N VAL A 242 -48.53 -13.27 -2.94
CA VAL A 242 -49.46 -13.55 -4.04
C VAL A 242 -48.92 -14.71 -4.87
N VAL A 243 -49.61 -15.85 -4.84
CA VAL A 243 -49.28 -17.05 -5.61
C VAL A 243 -50.00 -17.11 -6.96
N GLY A 244 -51.03 -16.29 -7.16
CA GLY A 244 -51.76 -16.18 -8.42
C GLY A 244 -52.91 -15.17 -8.37
N VAL A 245 -53.63 -15.06 -9.49
CA VAL A 245 -54.74 -14.12 -9.69
C VAL A 245 -55.99 -14.89 -10.07
N LEU A 246 -57.12 -14.62 -9.40
CA LEU A 246 -58.39 -15.29 -9.66
C LEU A 246 -58.92 -14.97 -11.08
N GLY A 247 -59.33 -16.01 -11.82
CA GLY A 247 -60.01 -15.87 -13.11
C GLY A 247 -61.36 -16.60 -13.10
N ALA A 248 -62.45 -15.87 -13.31
CA ALA A 248 -63.83 -16.37 -13.27
C ALA A 248 -64.35 -16.87 -14.63
N ALA A 249 -63.71 -16.49 -15.73
CA ALA A 249 -63.96 -16.95 -17.10
C ALA A 249 -63.16 -18.21 -17.49
N LEU A 250 -62.34 -18.75 -16.58
CA LEU A 250 -61.48 -19.91 -16.82
C LEU A 250 -62.27 -21.22 -16.80
N GLN A 251 -62.08 -22.07 -17.81
CA GLN A 251 -62.82 -23.32 -17.98
C GLN A 251 -61.90 -24.53 -18.14
N SER A 252 -62.11 -25.56 -17.32
CA SER A 252 -61.59 -26.91 -17.53
C SER A 252 -62.76 -27.89 -17.74
N GLY A 253 -62.51 -29.09 -18.25
CA GLY A 253 -63.55 -30.04 -18.69
C GLY A 253 -64.50 -30.57 -17.60
N HIS A 254 -64.29 -30.24 -16.33
CA HIS A 254 -65.19 -30.56 -15.22
C HIS A 254 -65.87 -29.30 -14.67
N ARG A 255 -67.16 -29.40 -14.34
CA ARG A 255 -67.97 -28.24 -13.93
C ARG A 255 -67.60 -27.74 -12.52
N ASP A 256 -67.68 -26.42 -12.38
CA ASP A 256 -67.96 -25.73 -11.11
C ASP A 256 -66.76 -25.62 -10.12
N ALA A 257 -65.53 -25.73 -10.64
CA ALA A 257 -64.26 -25.47 -9.93
C ALA A 257 -63.81 -24.00 -10.03
N VAL A 258 -62.89 -23.58 -9.16
CA VAL A 258 -62.32 -22.22 -9.09
C VAL A 258 -60.87 -22.25 -9.54
N PHE A 259 -60.44 -21.32 -10.39
CA PHE A 259 -59.10 -21.29 -10.94
C PHE A 259 -58.39 -19.95 -10.64
N ALA A 260 -57.07 -20.02 -10.51
CA ALA A 260 -56.21 -18.85 -10.44
C ALA A 260 -54.98 -19.03 -11.34
N VAL A 261 -54.61 -17.99 -12.07
CA VAL A 261 -53.41 -18.04 -12.93
C VAL A 261 -52.18 -17.65 -12.09
N PRO A 262 -51.11 -18.47 -12.09
CA PRO A 262 -49.86 -18.10 -11.42
C PRO A 262 -49.19 -16.92 -12.14
N LEU A 263 -48.50 -16.07 -11.37
CA LEU A 263 -47.78 -14.90 -11.91
C LEU A 263 -46.42 -15.28 -12.52
N LEU A 264 -45.84 -16.41 -12.09
CA LEU A 264 -44.64 -17.01 -12.68
C LEU A 264 -45.04 -18.14 -13.65
N PRO A 265 -44.68 -18.08 -14.94
CA PRO A 265 -44.93 -19.16 -15.89
C PRO A 265 -44.11 -20.42 -15.54
N GLN A 266 -44.71 -21.60 -15.65
CA GLN A 266 -43.98 -22.85 -15.49
C GLN A 266 -43.01 -23.08 -16.66
N ALA A 267 -41.71 -23.10 -16.39
CA ALA A 267 -40.66 -23.36 -17.38
C ALA A 267 -40.60 -24.86 -17.78
N GLY A 268 -41.65 -25.36 -18.44
CA GLY A 268 -41.93 -26.80 -18.49
C GLY A 268 -42.67 -27.36 -19.70
N GLY A 269 -42.57 -26.79 -20.91
CA GLY A 269 -43.16 -27.46 -22.07
C GLY A 269 -43.19 -26.72 -23.42
N ARG A 270 -42.21 -26.99 -24.27
CA ARG A 270 -42.10 -26.59 -25.70
C ARG A 270 -41.90 -25.09 -25.95
N ALA A 271 -40.91 -24.79 -26.80
CA ALA A 271 -40.62 -23.45 -27.26
C ALA A 271 -41.80 -22.85 -28.06
N TRP A 272 -42.33 -21.73 -27.58
CA TRP A 272 -43.22 -20.83 -28.34
C TRP A 272 -42.43 -19.78 -29.15
N ALA A 273 -41.22 -20.14 -29.58
CA ALA A 273 -40.32 -19.33 -30.42
C ALA A 273 -40.80 -19.21 -31.89
N GLY A 274 -42.11 -19.07 -32.11
CA GLY A 274 -42.75 -19.13 -33.43
C GLY A 274 -43.86 -18.10 -33.67
N VAL A 275 -44.22 -17.27 -32.68
CA VAL A 275 -45.19 -16.17 -32.85
C VAL A 275 -44.49 -14.83 -32.62
N THR A 276 -43.80 -14.34 -33.65
CA THR A 276 -43.29 -12.97 -33.69
C THR A 276 -44.45 -11.98 -33.76
N GLY A 277 -44.80 -11.33 -32.66
CA GLY A 277 -45.85 -10.29 -32.67
C GLY A 277 -46.29 -9.69 -31.33
N VAL A 278 -45.70 -10.06 -30.19
CA VAL A 278 -46.14 -9.57 -28.87
C VAL A 278 -44.96 -8.97 -28.09
N PRO A 279 -44.91 -7.66 -27.84
CA PRO A 279 -43.83 -7.00 -27.09
C PRO A 279 -43.92 -7.11 -25.56
N SER A 280 -44.99 -7.71 -25.01
CA SER A 280 -45.45 -7.44 -23.64
C SER A 280 -44.96 -8.40 -22.55
N ASP A 281 -44.31 -9.52 -22.88
CA ASP A 281 -43.81 -10.49 -21.88
C ASP A 281 -42.73 -9.88 -20.97
N GLY A 282 -41.98 -8.88 -21.45
CA GLY A 282 -40.98 -8.16 -20.67
C GLY A 282 -41.57 -7.36 -19.51
N ALA A 283 -42.75 -6.76 -19.67
CA ALA A 283 -43.33 -5.86 -18.67
C ALA A 283 -43.75 -6.57 -17.37
N LEU A 284 -44.22 -7.83 -17.47
CA LEU A 284 -44.52 -8.65 -16.29
C LEU A 284 -43.22 -9.10 -15.60
N ALA A 285 -42.21 -9.51 -16.37
CA ALA A 285 -40.92 -9.91 -15.81
C ALA A 285 -40.20 -8.75 -15.09
N GLU A 286 -40.24 -7.54 -15.67
CA GLU A 286 -39.74 -6.30 -15.04
C GLU A 286 -40.49 -6.00 -13.73
N LEU A 287 -41.83 -6.06 -13.73
CA LEU A 287 -42.64 -5.85 -12.53
C LEU A 287 -42.35 -6.87 -11.42
N LEU A 288 -42.18 -8.15 -11.77
CA LEU A 288 -41.87 -9.20 -10.80
C LEU A 288 -40.45 -9.06 -10.24
N ALA A 289 -39.49 -8.64 -11.06
CA ALA A 289 -38.13 -8.32 -10.59
C ALA A 289 -38.12 -7.11 -9.65
N GLU A 290 -38.90 -6.07 -9.95
CA GLU A 290 -39.04 -4.87 -9.11
C GLU A 290 -39.76 -5.19 -7.79
N ASN A 291 -40.84 -5.98 -7.82
CA ASN A 291 -41.52 -6.47 -6.62
C ASN A 291 -40.55 -7.27 -5.73
N ALA A 292 -39.84 -8.25 -6.31
CA ALA A 292 -38.87 -9.06 -5.59
C ALA A 292 -37.70 -8.25 -5.00
N ALA A 293 -37.37 -7.09 -5.57
CA ALA A 293 -36.32 -6.20 -5.12
C ALA A 293 -36.77 -5.12 -4.11
N THR A 294 -38.08 -4.80 -4.04
CA THR A 294 -38.60 -3.66 -3.25
C THR A 294 -39.74 -3.98 -2.28
N VAL A 295 -40.37 -5.15 -2.36
CA VAL A 295 -41.51 -5.55 -1.52
C VAL A 295 -41.14 -6.82 -0.73
N PRO A 296 -40.90 -6.74 0.59
CA PRO A 296 -40.31 -7.83 1.36
C PRO A 296 -41.25 -9.05 1.48
N ALA A 297 -40.70 -10.23 1.18
CA ALA A 297 -41.33 -11.53 1.36
C ALA A 297 -40.45 -12.44 2.23
N TYR A 298 -41.07 -13.40 2.92
CA TYR A 298 -40.43 -14.25 3.92
C TYR A 298 -40.90 -15.71 3.83
N GLY A 299 -40.29 -16.58 4.63
CA GLY A 299 -40.61 -18.01 4.63
C GLY A 299 -40.17 -18.69 3.34
N ALA A 300 -41.04 -19.50 2.76
CA ALA A 300 -40.80 -20.17 1.48
C ALA A 300 -40.65 -19.18 0.29
N ASP A 301 -41.12 -17.93 0.45
CA ASP A 301 -41.05 -16.88 -0.56
C ASP A 301 -39.96 -15.82 -0.29
N LEU A 302 -38.97 -16.12 0.57
CA LEU A 302 -37.89 -15.17 0.87
C LEU A 302 -37.24 -14.60 -0.40
N ASN A 303 -37.45 -13.30 -0.63
CA ASN A 303 -37.02 -12.56 -1.83
C ASN A 303 -35.91 -11.54 -1.51
N LEU A 304 -35.38 -10.86 -2.54
CA LEU A 304 -34.27 -9.93 -2.37
C LEU A 304 -34.61 -8.77 -1.42
N ALA A 305 -35.83 -8.25 -1.47
CA ALA A 305 -36.31 -7.22 -0.55
C ALA A 305 -36.28 -7.69 0.92
N GLY A 306 -36.76 -8.91 1.20
CA GLY A 306 -36.69 -9.52 2.54
C GLY A 306 -35.25 -9.73 3.02
N VAL A 307 -34.33 -10.12 2.12
CA VAL A 307 -32.88 -10.20 2.41
C VAL A 307 -32.29 -8.82 2.69
N LEU A 308 -32.65 -7.79 1.92
CA LEU A 308 -32.21 -6.40 2.13
C LEU A 308 -32.70 -5.85 3.48
N GLU A 309 -33.96 -6.12 3.85
CA GLU A 309 -34.51 -5.68 5.15
C GLU A 309 -33.84 -6.39 6.33
N LEU A 310 -33.64 -7.71 6.27
CA LEU A 310 -32.93 -8.47 7.32
C LEU A 310 -31.49 -7.97 7.48
N THR A 311 -30.77 -7.76 6.38
CA THR A 311 -29.36 -7.35 6.42
C THR A 311 -29.21 -5.88 6.85
N ALA A 312 -30.07 -4.97 6.38
CA ALA A 312 -30.09 -3.57 6.83
C ALA A 312 -30.56 -3.43 8.29
N THR A 313 -31.42 -4.33 8.79
CA THR A 313 -31.77 -4.41 10.21
C THR A 313 -30.56 -4.83 11.05
N SER A 314 -29.75 -5.79 10.60
CA SER A 314 -28.48 -6.13 11.27
C SER A 314 -27.51 -4.94 11.29
N VAL A 315 -27.32 -4.23 10.17
CA VAL A 315 -26.45 -3.04 10.11
C VAL A 315 -26.92 -1.94 11.08
N GLY A 316 -28.23 -1.69 11.17
CA GLY A 316 -28.79 -0.70 12.09
C GLY A 316 -28.74 -1.07 13.58
N GLN A 317 -28.44 -2.33 13.91
CA GLN A 317 -28.35 -2.83 15.29
C GLN A 317 -26.91 -3.05 15.76
N ASP A 318 -26.08 -3.66 14.90
CA ASP A 318 -24.72 -4.07 15.24
C ASP A 318 -23.67 -3.02 14.79
N GLY A 319 -24.02 -2.14 13.84
CA GLY A 319 -23.17 -1.05 13.35
C GLY A 319 -23.17 0.21 14.23
N PRO A 320 -22.30 1.21 13.90
CA PRO A 320 -22.17 2.44 14.68
C PRO A 320 -23.42 3.34 14.57
N ALA A 321 -23.69 4.13 15.61
CA ALA A 321 -24.80 5.07 15.62
C ALA A 321 -24.70 6.07 14.45
N GLY A 322 -25.73 6.11 13.60
CA GLY A 322 -25.75 6.88 12.34
C GLY A 322 -25.50 6.04 11.08
N ALA A 323 -25.14 4.76 11.21
CA ALA A 323 -25.25 3.79 10.12
C ALA A 323 -26.71 3.68 9.64
N PRO A 324 -26.96 3.24 8.38
CA PRO A 324 -28.31 3.20 7.84
C PRO A 324 -29.21 2.20 8.59
N ALA A 325 -30.17 2.71 9.35
CA ALA A 325 -31.29 1.90 9.83
C ALA A 325 -32.25 1.67 8.64
N GLY A 326 -32.41 0.41 8.24
CA GLY A 326 -33.17 -0.01 7.04
C GLY A 326 -34.70 0.07 7.18
N HIS A 327 -35.25 1.19 7.61
CA HIS A 327 -36.70 1.43 7.60
C HIS A 327 -37.05 2.61 6.72
N VAL A 328 -37.68 2.32 5.58
CA VAL A 328 -38.33 3.32 4.73
C VAL A 328 -39.50 3.90 5.53
N GLY A 329 -39.49 5.21 5.78
CA GLY A 329 -40.66 5.93 6.34
C GLY A 329 -40.56 6.50 7.76
N ARG A 330 -39.40 6.44 8.45
CA ARG A 330 -39.25 7.12 9.76
C ARG A 330 -38.01 8.02 9.86
N GLU A 331 -38.16 9.27 9.42
CA GLU A 331 -37.23 10.33 9.80
C GLU A 331 -37.34 10.63 11.30
N GLY A 332 -36.20 10.67 12.00
CA GLY A 332 -36.11 11.23 13.36
C GLY A 332 -35.69 10.24 14.46
N ALA A 333 -34.37 10.21 14.73
CA ALA A 333 -33.77 9.88 16.04
C ALA A 333 -32.25 10.13 16.09
N GLY A 334 -31.57 10.37 14.97
CA GLY A 334 -30.17 10.83 14.94
C GLY A 334 -30.06 12.28 15.37
N GLY A 335 -29.19 12.59 16.33
CA GLY A 335 -29.02 13.93 16.88
C GLY A 335 -28.58 14.95 15.81
N ALA A 336 -29.31 16.06 15.70
CA ALA A 336 -28.94 17.17 14.83
C ALA A 336 -27.61 17.79 15.30
N GLY A 337 -26.53 17.58 14.53
CA GLY A 337 -25.20 18.12 14.82
C GLY A 337 -24.00 17.28 14.38
N ALA A 338 -24.19 16.00 14.03
CA ALA A 338 -23.11 15.16 13.52
C ALA A 338 -22.70 15.60 12.10
N VAL A 339 -21.54 16.27 11.99
CA VAL A 339 -20.89 16.58 10.70
C VAL A 339 -20.54 15.26 9.99
N ALA A 340 -20.88 15.15 8.71
CA ALA A 340 -20.55 13.97 7.91
C ALA A 340 -19.02 13.86 7.73
N PRO A 341 -18.40 12.70 8.03
CA PRO A 341 -16.98 12.49 7.77
C PRO A 341 -16.61 12.69 6.30
N VAL A 342 -15.41 13.21 6.04
CA VAL A 342 -14.90 13.41 4.68
C VAL A 342 -14.69 12.06 3.99
N GLU A 343 -15.31 11.88 2.82
CA GLU A 343 -15.12 10.66 2.02
C GLU A 343 -13.71 10.59 1.42
N ARG A 344 -13.09 9.41 1.55
CA ARG A 344 -11.72 9.14 1.10
C ARG A 344 -11.72 8.49 -0.28
N ALA A 345 -11.37 9.28 -1.30
CA ALA A 345 -11.56 8.90 -2.71
C ALA A 345 -10.61 7.78 -3.18
N SER A 346 -9.52 7.49 -2.47
CA SER A 346 -8.71 6.28 -2.68
C SER A 346 -9.46 5.05 -2.17
N THR A 347 -9.83 5.03 -0.90
CA THR A 347 -10.52 3.90 -0.23
C THR A 347 -11.85 3.57 -0.90
N ALA A 348 -12.63 4.58 -1.30
CA ALA A 348 -13.87 4.36 -2.06
C ALA A 348 -13.64 3.66 -3.41
N ARG A 349 -12.57 3.99 -4.14
CA ARG A 349 -12.21 3.30 -5.40
C ARG A 349 -11.77 1.86 -5.16
N GLU A 350 -10.98 1.60 -4.12
CA GLU A 350 -10.57 0.23 -3.77
C GLU A 350 -11.77 -0.65 -3.41
N PHE A 351 -12.78 -0.12 -2.69
CA PHE A 351 -14.01 -0.87 -2.43
C PHE A 351 -14.83 -1.18 -3.68
N SER A 352 -14.91 -0.25 -4.64
CA SER A 352 -15.58 -0.48 -5.94
C SER A 352 -14.83 -1.54 -6.76
N ALA A 353 -13.51 -1.40 -6.90
CA ALA A 353 -12.68 -2.37 -7.60
C ALA A 353 -12.73 -3.76 -6.93
N PHE A 354 -12.74 -3.83 -5.59
CA PHE A 354 -12.97 -5.08 -4.87
C PHE A 354 -14.32 -5.72 -5.23
N ALA A 355 -15.41 -4.95 -5.22
CA ALA A 355 -16.75 -5.44 -5.52
C ALA A 355 -16.89 -6.01 -6.95
N GLU A 356 -16.10 -5.52 -7.90
CA GLU A 356 -16.03 -6.02 -9.29
C GLU A 356 -15.02 -7.17 -9.46
N SER A 357 -14.04 -7.29 -8.55
CA SER A 357 -13.00 -8.33 -8.59
C SER A 357 -13.52 -9.73 -8.30
N ARG A 358 -12.65 -10.74 -8.54
CA ARG A 358 -12.85 -12.15 -8.15
C ARG A 358 -12.46 -12.45 -6.70
N ALA A 359 -11.82 -11.52 -5.99
CA ALA A 359 -11.41 -11.72 -4.61
C ALA A 359 -12.63 -11.75 -3.68
N SER A 360 -12.58 -12.61 -2.66
CA SER A 360 -13.64 -12.73 -1.65
C SER A 360 -13.31 -11.99 -0.36
N VAL A 361 -12.03 -11.66 -0.10
CA VAL A 361 -11.57 -11.06 1.15
C VAL A 361 -10.77 -9.79 0.90
N LEU A 362 -11.10 -8.71 1.61
CA LEU A 362 -10.33 -7.46 1.65
C LEU A 362 -10.00 -7.09 3.09
N GLY A 363 -8.71 -6.99 3.41
CA GLY A 363 -8.25 -6.38 4.65
C GLY A 363 -8.24 -4.86 4.54
N LEU A 364 -8.99 -4.16 5.39
CA LEU A 364 -8.93 -2.71 5.56
C LEU A 364 -8.12 -2.42 6.83
N VAL A 365 -6.85 -2.09 6.66
CA VAL A 365 -5.87 -2.14 7.76
C VAL A 365 -5.38 -0.73 8.10
N GLY A 366 -5.60 -0.31 9.34
CA GLY A 366 -5.28 1.05 9.79
C GLY A 366 -4.94 1.10 11.27
N ARG A 367 -4.29 2.20 11.69
CA ARG A 367 -4.00 2.47 13.10
C ARG A 367 -5.30 2.81 13.86
N PRO A 368 -5.33 2.64 15.19
CA PRO A 368 -6.42 3.16 16.03
C PRO A 368 -6.67 4.64 15.72
N GLY A 369 -7.93 5.00 15.48
CA GLY A 369 -8.31 6.37 15.12
C GLY A 369 -8.24 6.75 13.63
N SER A 370 -7.72 5.91 12.73
CA SER A 370 -7.60 6.23 11.29
C SER A 370 -8.89 6.16 10.48
N GLY A 371 -10.02 5.83 11.12
CA GLY A 371 -11.36 5.86 10.50
C GLY A 371 -11.89 4.53 9.96
N ARG A 372 -11.28 3.38 10.28
CA ARG A 372 -11.69 2.02 9.86
C ARG A 372 -13.22 1.79 9.88
N THR A 373 -13.84 1.88 11.06
CA THR A 373 -15.30 1.78 11.27
C THR A 373 -16.11 2.81 10.47
N THR A 374 -15.54 3.99 10.21
CA THR A 374 -16.20 5.06 9.46
C THR A 374 -16.25 4.73 7.96
N GLU A 375 -15.18 4.19 7.40
CA GLU A 375 -15.13 3.70 6.02
C GLU A 375 -16.06 2.50 5.80
N LEU A 376 -16.15 1.58 6.76
CA LEU A 376 -17.14 0.50 6.74
C LEU A 376 -18.58 1.03 6.77
N ALA A 377 -18.88 2.02 7.62
CA ALA A 377 -20.20 2.63 7.69
C ALA A 377 -20.56 3.38 6.39
N ALA A 378 -19.59 4.07 5.77
CA ALA A 378 -19.76 4.69 4.46
C ALA A 378 -20.00 3.65 3.36
N LEU A 379 -19.29 2.51 3.37
CA LEU A 379 -19.51 1.40 2.44
C LEU A 379 -20.91 0.79 2.59
N ALA A 380 -21.37 0.53 3.82
CA ALA A 380 -22.73 0.06 4.10
C ALA A 380 -23.80 1.07 3.65
N ALA A 381 -23.56 2.37 3.85
CA ALA A 381 -24.44 3.44 3.38
C ALA A 381 -24.54 3.52 1.86
N ARG A 382 -23.41 3.45 1.13
CA ARG A 382 -23.40 3.41 -0.33
C ARG A 382 -24.11 2.17 -0.88
N ARG A 383 -23.90 0.99 -0.28
CA ARG A 383 -24.54 -0.27 -0.72
C ARG A 383 -26.03 -0.36 -0.42
N SER A 384 -26.53 0.31 0.62
CA SER A 384 -27.96 0.34 0.96
C SER A 384 -28.75 1.42 0.22
N ARG A 385 -28.12 2.57 -0.07
CA ARG A 385 -28.77 3.73 -0.73
C ARG A 385 -28.45 3.88 -2.23
N GLY A 386 -27.61 3.02 -2.78
CA GLY A 386 -27.27 3.02 -4.21
C GLY A 386 -28.47 2.67 -5.11
N PRO A 387 -28.36 2.91 -6.43
CA PRO A 387 -29.44 2.63 -7.39
C PRO A 387 -29.78 1.13 -7.50
N GLN A 388 -28.91 0.26 -7.01
CA GLN A 388 -29.16 -1.17 -6.84
C GLN A 388 -28.74 -1.57 -5.42
N PRO A 389 -29.66 -1.52 -4.43
CA PRO A 389 -29.35 -1.90 -3.05
C PRO A 389 -28.84 -3.34 -2.97
N ALA A 390 -27.78 -3.56 -2.19
CA ALA A 390 -27.08 -4.85 -2.12
C ALA A 390 -26.93 -5.34 -0.67
N PRO A 391 -27.25 -6.63 -0.37
CA PRO A 391 -27.20 -7.18 0.98
C PRO A 391 -25.84 -6.98 1.66
N THR A 392 -25.87 -6.48 2.89
CA THR A 392 -24.66 -6.15 3.67
C THR A 392 -24.91 -6.42 5.15
N LEU A 393 -24.11 -7.28 5.77
CA LEU A 393 -24.16 -7.61 7.20
C LEU A 393 -23.03 -6.91 7.97
N TRP A 394 -23.32 -6.47 9.19
CA TRP A 394 -22.33 -5.93 10.11
C TRP A 394 -22.04 -6.93 11.22
N LEU A 395 -20.76 -7.24 11.43
CA LEU A 395 -20.25 -8.11 12.47
C LEU A 395 -19.16 -7.36 13.26
N ARG A 396 -19.08 -7.60 14.56
CA ARG A 396 -18.03 -7.05 15.44
C ARG A 396 -17.20 -8.19 16.00
N GLY A 397 -15.89 -7.99 16.15
CA GLY A 397 -15.00 -8.97 16.78
C GLY A 397 -15.46 -9.37 18.19
N ALA A 398 -15.94 -8.41 18.96
CA ALA A 398 -16.47 -8.64 20.30
C ALA A 398 -17.77 -9.51 20.35
N ASP A 399 -18.47 -9.71 19.22
CA ASP A 399 -19.63 -10.62 19.13
C ASP A 399 -19.24 -12.06 18.71
N LEU A 400 -17.96 -12.30 18.43
CA LEU A 400 -17.40 -13.64 18.19
C LEU A 400 -17.30 -14.43 19.50
N ARG A 401 -17.27 -15.76 19.37
CA ARG A 401 -17.25 -16.69 20.51
C ARG A 401 -16.11 -17.69 20.40
N HIS A 402 -15.71 -18.23 21.55
CA HIS A 402 -14.66 -19.24 21.67
C HIS A 402 -14.96 -20.56 20.93
N ASP A 403 -16.24 -20.82 20.63
CA ASP A 403 -16.76 -21.99 19.94
C ASP A 403 -17.12 -21.73 18.46
N ASP A 404 -16.79 -20.55 17.92
CA ASP A 404 -16.99 -20.24 16.50
C ASP A 404 -16.01 -21.05 15.62
N THR A 405 -16.54 -21.70 14.59
CA THR A 405 -15.74 -22.44 13.59
C THR A 405 -15.43 -21.62 12.35
N SER A 406 -16.23 -20.59 12.09
CA SER A 406 -16.04 -19.64 10.99
C SER A 406 -16.81 -18.34 11.22
N VAL A 407 -16.66 -17.36 10.33
CA VAL A 407 -17.51 -16.15 10.28
C VAL A 407 -19.01 -16.45 10.12
N ALA A 408 -19.38 -17.64 9.63
CA ALA A 408 -20.77 -18.04 9.41
C ALA A 408 -21.56 -18.15 10.73
N ASP A 409 -20.90 -18.58 11.82
CA ASP A 409 -21.53 -18.71 13.13
C ASP A 409 -21.94 -17.34 13.70
N ALA A 410 -21.08 -16.34 13.51
CA ALA A 410 -21.36 -14.95 13.85
C ALA A 410 -22.45 -14.36 12.96
N ALA A 411 -22.39 -14.60 11.64
CA ALA A 411 -23.41 -14.17 10.68
C ALA A 411 -24.80 -14.74 11.01
N ARG A 412 -24.88 -16.02 11.36
CA ARG A 412 -26.11 -16.70 11.79
C ARG A 412 -26.67 -16.07 13.06
N ARG A 413 -25.83 -15.73 14.04
CA ARG A 413 -26.26 -15.03 15.27
C ARG A 413 -26.76 -13.61 15.00
N ALA A 414 -26.09 -12.85 14.11
CA ALA A 414 -26.52 -11.51 13.72
C ALA A 414 -27.87 -11.54 12.98
N LEU A 415 -28.04 -12.45 12.02
CA LEU A 415 -29.32 -12.68 11.34
C LEU A 415 -30.42 -13.12 12.31
N ASN A 416 -30.14 -14.01 13.25
CA ASN A 416 -31.09 -14.40 14.30
C ASN A 416 -31.47 -13.26 15.26
N ARG A 417 -30.67 -12.18 15.36
CA ARG A 417 -31.08 -10.92 16.04
C ARG A 417 -31.98 -10.09 15.13
N ALA A 418 -31.57 -9.86 13.88
CA ALA A 418 -32.34 -9.08 12.91
C ALA A 418 -33.73 -9.69 12.64
N ALA A 419 -33.81 -11.01 12.42
CA ALA A 419 -35.04 -11.76 12.21
C ALA A 419 -36.04 -11.59 13.37
N ARG A 420 -35.58 -11.56 14.64
CA ARG A 420 -36.45 -11.27 15.80
C ARG A 420 -37.04 -9.87 15.77
N ILE A 421 -36.27 -8.88 15.30
CA ILE A 421 -36.70 -7.48 15.22
C ILE A 421 -37.69 -7.30 14.08
N VAL A 422 -37.39 -7.87 12.91
CA VAL A 422 -38.31 -7.90 11.75
C VAL A 422 -39.62 -8.62 12.13
N ALA A 423 -39.56 -9.82 12.71
CA ALA A 423 -40.75 -10.56 13.15
C ALA A 423 -41.60 -9.78 14.18
N ALA A 424 -40.96 -9.04 15.10
CA ALA A 424 -41.66 -8.16 16.03
C ALA A 424 -42.34 -6.98 15.30
N SER A 425 -41.68 -6.35 14.31
CA SER A 425 -42.29 -5.26 13.53
C SER A 425 -43.50 -5.73 12.72
N VAL A 426 -43.39 -6.87 12.03
CA VAL A 426 -44.48 -7.50 11.28
C VAL A 426 -45.65 -7.89 12.20
N SER A 427 -45.36 -8.35 13.43
CA SER A 427 -46.39 -8.70 14.43
C SER A 427 -47.11 -7.48 15.03
N VAL A 428 -46.45 -6.31 15.06
CA VAL A 428 -47.07 -5.05 15.53
C VAL A 428 -47.94 -4.43 14.45
N SER A 429 -47.55 -4.53 13.18
CA SER A 429 -48.40 -4.13 12.04
C SER A 429 -49.50 -5.15 11.72
N GLY A 430 -49.35 -6.42 12.13
CA GLY A 430 -50.28 -7.51 11.85
C GLY A 430 -50.83 -8.19 13.11
N SER A 431 -51.97 -7.71 13.61
CA SER A 431 -52.65 -8.23 14.82
C SER A 431 -52.86 -9.76 14.84
N ALA A 432 -51.95 -10.48 15.50
CA ALA A 432 -52.04 -11.91 15.76
C ALA A 432 -53.07 -12.20 16.88
N SER A 433 -54.35 -12.32 16.53
CA SER A 433 -55.43 -12.63 17.49
C SER A 433 -56.47 -13.63 16.96
N VAL A 434 -56.04 -14.72 16.30
CA VAL A 434 -56.95 -15.80 15.81
C VAL A 434 -56.45 -17.23 16.07
N TRP A 435 -55.36 -17.43 16.84
CA TRP A 435 -54.87 -18.78 17.19
C TRP A 435 -55.17 -19.21 18.64
N ALA A 436 -55.83 -18.36 19.43
CA ALA A 436 -56.19 -18.62 20.82
C ALA A 436 -57.60 -19.23 20.97
N SER A 437 -57.87 -20.37 20.32
CA SER A 437 -59.12 -21.12 20.54
C SER A 437 -59.00 -22.65 20.41
N VAL A 438 -57.92 -23.23 20.95
CA VAL A 438 -57.95 -24.56 21.59
C VAL A 438 -57.17 -24.45 22.91
N SER A 439 -57.76 -24.89 24.01
CA SER A 439 -57.30 -24.59 25.38
C SER A 439 -56.31 -25.62 25.96
N VAL A 440 -55.21 -25.14 26.54
CA VAL A 440 -54.68 -25.63 27.84
C VAL A 440 -54.09 -24.43 28.63
N SER A 441 -54.17 -24.49 29.95
CA SER A 441 -53.85 -23.47 30.96
C SER A 441 -52.49 -22.77 30.86
N ALA A 442 -52.47 -21.47 31.18
CA ALA A 442 -51.27 -20.65 31.36
C ALA A 442 -50.61 -20.82 32.74
N PRO A 443 -49.34 -20.42 32.86
CA PRO A 443 -48.89 -19.65 34.02
C PRO A 443 -48.38 -18.24 33.65
N ALA A 444 -48.41 -17.37 34.66
CA ALA A 444 -47.96 -15.99 34.78
C ALA A 444 -47.04 -15.36 33.70
N ALA A 445 -47.46 -14.16 33.27
CA ALA A 445 -46.70 -13.05 32.69
C ALA A 445 -45.16 -13.20 32.57
N GLY A 446 -44.70 -13.57 31.37
CA GLY A 446 -43.31 -13.48 30.94
C GLY A 446 -43.22 -13.45 29.42
N GLN A 447 -42.53 -12.44 28.88
CA GLN A 447 -42.01 -12.32 27.51
C GLN A 447 -42.80 -13.05 26.39
N TYR A 448 -43.74 -12.34 25.76
CA TYR A 448 -44.18 -12.66 24.39
C TYR A 448 -43.03 -12.38 23.41
N SER A 449 -42.12 -13.35 23.28
CA SER A 449 -41.13 -13.40 22.20
C SER A 449 -41.85 -13.72 20.90
N ALA A 450 -41.79 -12.82 19.91
CA ALA A 450 -42.22 -13.16 18.55
C ALA A 450 -41.39 -14.35 18.04
N ASP A 451 -42.05 -15.40 17.56
CA ASP A 451 -41.38 -16.61 17.11
C ASP A 451 -40.65 -16.34 15.77
N PRO A 452 -39.31 -16.45 15.70
CA PRO A 452 -38.57 -16.25 14.45
C PRO A 452 -38.96 -17.26 13.36
N GLY A 453 -39.52 -18.42 13.74
CA GLY A 453 -39.95 -19.46 12.80
C GLY A 453 -40.97 -18.98 11.76
N ILE A 454 -41.69 -17.89 12.03
CA ILE A 454 -42.60 -17.23 11.07
C ILE A 454 -41.87 -16.76 9.80
N LEU A 455 -40.58 -16.40 9.90
CA LEU A 455 -39.79 -15.93 8.75
C LEU A 455 -39.11 -17.07 7.97
N GLY A 456 -39.24 -18.33 8.41
CA GLY A 456 -38.63 -19.51 7.79
C GLY A 456 -37.11 -19.58 7.96
N ASP A 457 -36.43 -20.19 6.97
CA ASP A 457 -34.97 -20.31 6.98
C ASP A 457 -34.29 -18.97 6.64
N THR A 458 -33.79 -18.31 7.68
CA THR A 458 -32.97 -17.09 7.60
C THR A 458 -31.48 -17.37 7.73
N SER A 459 -31.02 -18.56 7.34
CA SER A 459 -29.59 -18.93 7.35
C SER A 459 -28.74 -18.03 6.44
N PRO A 460 -27.49 -17.69 6.83
CA PRO A 460 -26.63 -16.84 6.02
C PRO A 460 -26.28 -17.50 4.67
N GLU A 461 -26.27 -18.84 4.59
CA GLU A 461 -26.10 -19.59 3.33
C GLU A 461 -27.26 -19.34 2.37
N ARG A 462 -28.50 -19.43 2.86
CA ARG A 462 -29.72 -19.18 2.06
C ARG A 462 -29.76 -17.74 1.55
N LEU A 463 -29.43 -16.78 2.42
CA LEU A 463 -29.34 -15.37 2.06
C LEU A 463 -28.24 -15.12 1.01
N ALA A 464 -27.05 -15.69 1.18
CA ALA A 464 -25.96 -15.56 0.23
C ALA A 464 -26.31 -16.17 -1.14
N GLN A 465 -26.98 -17.33 -1.18
CA GLN A 465 -27.42 -17.97 -2.41
C GLN A 465 -28.43 -17.08 -3.19
N LEU A 466 -29.43 -16.53 -2.51
CA LEU A 466 -30.41 -15.61 -3.11
C LEU A 466 -29.76 -14.30 -3.60
N ALA A 467 -28.89 -13.72 -2.78
CA ALA A 467 -28.11 -12.54 -3.11
C ALA A 467 -27.22 -12.75 -4.36
N ARG A 468 -26.56 -13.92 -4.45
CA ARG A 468 -25.76 -14.32 -5.61
C ARG A 468 -26.60 -14.56 -6.86
N ALA A 469 -27.77 -15.18 -6.76
CA ALA A 469 -28.67 -15.42 -7.89
C ALA A 469 -29.18 -14.12 -8.54
N THR A 470 -29.31 -13.04 -7.77
CA THR A 470 -29.68 -11.70 -8.26
C THR A 470 -28.48 -10.85 -8.70
N GLY A 471 -27.26 -11.41 -8.72
CA GLY A 471 -26.03 -10.70 -9.09
C GLY A 471 -25.51 -9.73 -8.02
N ARG A 472 -26.08 -9.71 -6.82
CA ARG A 472 -25.76 -8.77 -5.73
C ARG A 472 -25.19 -9.53 -4.51
N PRO A 473 -23.94 -10.03 -4.55
CA PRO A 473 -23.41 -10.91 -3.51
C PRO A 473 -23.46 -10.28 -2.12
N LEU A 474 -23.77 -11.12 -1.13
CA LEU A 474 -23.78 -10.76 0.29
C LEU A 474 -22.39 -10.31 0.73
N LEU A 475 -22.31 -9.12 1.31
CA LEU A 475 -21.08 -8.56 1.89
C LEU A 475 -21.15 -8.63 3.41
N LEU A 476 -20.14 -9.20 4.05
CA LEU A 476 -19.94 -9.14 5.50
C LEU A 476 -18.87 -8.09 5.81
N LEU A 477 -19.19 -7.20 6.74
CA LEU A 477 -18.25 -6.21 7.28
C LEU A 477 -17.89 -6.67 8.69
N LEU A 478 -16.67 -7.16 8.89
CA LEU A 478 -16.15 -7.58 10.19
C LEU A 478 -15.29 -6.45 10.76
N ASP A 479 -15.84 -5.70 11.70
CA ASP A 479 -15.16 -4.61 12.38
C ASP A 479 -14.44 -5.11 13.64
N SER A 480 -13.16 -4.76 13.75
CA SER A 480 -12.29 -4.97 14.90
C SER A 480 -12.28 -6.43 15.39
N PRO A 481 -12.00 -7.43 14.53
CA PRO A 481 -11.91 -8.85 14.90
C PRO A 481 -10.88 -9.12 16.00
N GLU A 482 -9.89 -8.25 16.19
CA GLU A 482 -8.96 -8.28 17.32
C GLU A 482 -9.63 -8.31 18.71
N GLU A 483 -10.88 -7.85 18.83
CA GLU A 483 -11.70 -7.91 20.05
C GLU A 483 -12.29 -9.32 20.33
N MET A 484 -11.89 -10.35 19.57
CA MET A 484 -12.36 -11.73 19.76
C MET A 484 -11.85 -12.39 21.06
N PRO A 485 -12.55 -13.41 21.59
CA PRO A 485 -12.09 -14.15 22.77
C PRO A 485 -10.70 -14.79 22.59
N PRO A 486 -9.83 -14.79 23.63
CA PRO A 486 -8.46 -15.32 23.52
C PRO A 486 -8.35 -16.77 23.05
N VAL A 487 -9.37 -17.59 23.33
CA VAL A 487 -9.43 -18.99 22.88
C VAL A 487 -9.59 -19.07 21.35
N LEU A 488 -10.45 -18.23 20.77
CA LEU A 488 -10.62 -18.16 19.32
C LEU A 488 -9.36 -17.59 18.65
N ALA A 489 -8.74 -16.57 19.25
CA ALA A 489 -7.48 -16.00 18.77
C ALA A 489 -6.32 -17.03 18.76
N HIS A 490 -6.39 -18.09 19.57
CA HIS A 490 -5.43 -19.19 19.53
C HIS A 490 -5.74 -20.23 18.43
N GLY A 491 -7.03 -20.44 18.11
CA GLY A 491 -7.51 -21.27 17.00
C GLY A 491 -7.67 -20.51 15.66
N LEU A 492 -6.96 -19.39 15.48
CA LEU A 492 -7.17 -18.46 14.38
C LEU A 492 -7.00 -19.08 12.99
N THR A 493 -6.06 -20.02 12.82
CA THR A 493 -5.86 -20.78 11.58
C THR A 493 -7.11 -21.57 11.21
N GLU A 494 -7.60 -22.44 12.10
CA GLU A 494 -8.79 -23.28 11.86
C GLU A 494 -10.04 -22.42 11.56
N TRP A 495 -10.23 -21.33 12.30
CA TRP A 495 -11.34 -20.38 12.07
C TRP A 495 -11.22 -19.63 10.74
N THR A 496 -10.00 -19.32 10.30
CA THR A 496 -9.73 -18.65 9.01
C THR A 496 -9.90 -19.60 7.84
N GLU A 497 -9.47 -20.86 7.97
CA GLU A 497 -9.70 -21.93 6.99
C GLU A 497 -11.19 -22.19 6.80
N GLY A 498 -11.96 -22.39 7.88
CA GLY A 498 -13.42 -22.56 7.82
C GLY A 498 -14.13 -21.34 7.23
N THR A 499 -13.65 -20.13 7.53
CA THR A 499 -14.13 -18.90 6.90
C THR A 499 -13.84 -18.86 5.39
N ALA A 500 -12.65 -19.26 4.97
CA ALA A 500 -12.25 -19.32 3.56
C ALA A 500 -13.00 -20.40 2.77
N GLU A 501 -13.33 -21.54 3.38
CA GLU A 501 -14.20 -22.56 2.79
C GLU A 501 -15.62 -22.02 2.57
N TRP A 502 -16.25 -21.52 3.63
CA TRP A 502 -17.62 -20.99 3.60
C TRP A 502 -17.80 -19.84 2.58
N LEU A 503 -16.81 -18.94 2.44
CA LEU A 503 -16.84 -17.87 1.44
C LEU A 503 -16.78 -18.40 0.00
N ARG A 504 -16.05 -19.50 -0.27
CA ARG A 504 -16.01 -20.14 -1.60
C ARG A 504 -17.34 -20.83 -1.95
N GLU A 505 -17.92 -21.54 -1.00
CA GLU A 505 -19.19 -22.26 -1.20
C GLU A 505 -20.35 -21.29 -1.47
N THR A 506 -20.52 -20.31 -0.58
CA THR A 506 -21.62 -19.33 -0.67
C THR A 506 -21.41 -18.31 -1.79
N GLY A 507 -20.16 -17.92 -2.06
CA GLY A 507 -19.83 -16.76 -2.90
C GLY A 507 -20.12 -15.42 -2.21
N ALA A 508 -20.23 -15.41 -0.88
CA ALA A 508 -20.23 -14.19 -0.08
C ALA A 508 -18.84 -13.52 -0.08
N ARG A 509 -18.79 -12.24 0.29
CA ARG A 509 -17.57 -11.44 0.34
C ARG A 509 -17.37 -10.87 1.74
N LEU A 510 -16.13 -10.72 2.17
CA LEU A 510 -15.74 -10.28 3.52
C LEU A 510 -14.81 -9.07 3.43
N VAL A 511 -15.14 -8.00 4.15
CA VAL A 511 -14.20 -6.90 4.44
C VAL A 511 -13.85 -6.98 5.93
N VAL A 512 -12.56 -7.07 6.23
CA VAL A 512 -12.04 -7.17 7.60
C VAL A 512 -11.35 -5.86 7.98
N ALA A 513 -12.00 -5.05 8.82
CA ALA A 513 -11.43 -3.79 9.30
C ALA A 513 -10.68 -4.01 10.62
N CYS A 514 -9.36 -4.05 10.57
CA CYS A 514 -8.54 -4.54 11.68
C CYS A 514 -7.24 -3.76 11.86
N ARG A 515 -6.64 -3.92 13.05
CA ARG A 515 -5.28 -3.47 13.38
C ARG A 515 -4.23 -4.17 12.51
N ALA A 516 -3.10 -3.50 12.29
CA ALA A 516 -2.01 -4.05 11.47
C ALA A 516 -1.41 -5.33 12.07
N GLU A 517 -1.34 -5.37 13.40
CA GLU A 517 -0.82 -6.46 14.20
C GLU A 517 -1.72 -7.70 14.16
N TYR A 518 -3.03 -7.52 13.92
CA TYR A 518 -3.97 -8.62 13.71
C TYR A 518 -3.86 -9.16 12.27
N TRP A 519 -3.85 -8.27 11.28
CA TRP A 519 -3.78 -8.67 9.87
C TRP A 519 -2.46 -9.33 9.46
N GLU A 520 -1.36 -9.01 10.15
CA GLU A 520 -0.07 -9.69 9.96
C GLU A 520 -0.17 -11.21 10.18
N GLY A 521 -0.97 -11.64 11.16
CA GLY A 521 -1.31 -13.05 11.37
C GLY A 521 -2.47 -13.48 10.47
N ALA A 522 -3.68 -12.96 10.73
CA ALA A 522 -4.91 -13.43 10.08
C ALA A 522 -4.87 -13.33 8.54
N GLY A 523 -4.23 -12.30 7.99
CA GLY A 523 -4.09 -12.10 6.55
C GLY A 523 -3.11 -13.07 5.88
N ALA A 524 -2.20 -13.70 6.63
CA ALA A 524 -1.28 -14.72 6.13
C ALA A 524 -1.91 -16.12 6.07
N GLU A 525 -2.91 -16.38 6.92
CA GLU A 525 -3.68 -17.65 6.94
C GLU A 525 -4.71 -17.72 5.78
N PHE A 526 -5.08 -16.58 5.17
CA PHE A 526 -5.99 -16.56 4.02
C PHE A 526 -5.25 -16.95 2.71
N PRO A 527 -5.80 -17.88 1.91
CA PRO A 527 -5.28 -18.21 0.58
C PRO A 527 -5.21 -17.00 -0.37
N GLU A 528 -4.09 -16.85 -1.07
CA GLU A 528 -3.76 -15.65 -1.84
C GLU A 528 -4.75 -15.35 -2.98
N GLU A 529 -5.37 -16.38 -3.57
CA GLU A 529 -6.42 -16.23 -4.58
C GLU A 529 -7.75 -15.65 -4.05
N LEU A 530 -7.97 -15.66 -2.72
CA LEU A 530 -9.12 -15.02 -2.09
C LEU A 530 -8.85 -13.56 -1.71
N LEU A 531 -7.59 -13.17 -1.57
CA LEU A 531 -7.17 -11.86 -1.09
C LEU A 531 -7.15 -10.80 -2.22
N TYR A 532 -7.80 -9.67 -1.97
CA TYR A 532 -7.75 -8.51 -2.85
C TYR A 532 -6.36 -7.85 -2.83
N GLY A 533 -5.82 -7.55 -4.02
CA GLY A 533 -4.53 -6.87 -4.21
C GLY A 533 -3.31 -7.78 -4.40
N SER A 534 -3.47 -9.11 -4.40
CA SER A 534 -2.36 -10.06 -4.61
C SER A 534 -1.64 -9.86 -5.95
N GLY A 535 -2.37 -9.69 -7.06
CA GLY A 535 -1.80 -9.52 -8.40
C GLY A 535 -1.00 -8.23 -8.64
N GLU A 536 -1.29 -7.13 -7.93
CA GLU A 536 -0.60 -5.84 -8.13
C GLU A 536 0.75 -5.74 -7.41
N ARG A 537 1.03 -6.69 -6.51
CA ARG A 537 2.25 -6.75 -5.68
C ARG A 537 3.52 -6.85 -6.55
N SER A 538 3.40 -7.41 -7.75
CA SER A 538 4.47 -7.54 -8.74
C SER A 538 4.85 -6.23 -9.45
N GLU A 539 3.95 -5.23 -9.48
CA GLU A 539 4.14 -3.99 -10.26
C GLU A 539 4.42 -2.77 -9.39
N ARG A 540 3.78 -2.64 -8.21
CA ARG A 540 3.84 -1.40 -7.41
C ARG A 540 5.03 -1.29 -6.45
N GLY A 541 5.90 -2.30 -6.35
CA GLY A 541 7.13 -2.26 -5.55
C GLY A 541 6.94 -2.12 -4.03
N THR A 542 5.70 -2.19 -3.54
CA THR A 542 5.38 -2.14 -2.10
C THR A 542 5.91 -3.37 -1.40
N SER A 543 6.65 -3.16 -0.30
CA SER A 543 7.39 -4.20 0.43
C SER A 543 6.58 -5.50 0.64
N GLY A 544 7.13 -6.64 0.20
CA GLY A 544 6.51 -7.98 0.33
C GLY A 544 6.40 -8.53 1.76
N TRP A 545 6.42 -7.67 2.78
CA TRP A 545 6.38 -8.01 4.20
C TRP A 545 4.96 -8.27 4.72
N PHE A 546 3.98 -7.49 4.25
CA PHE A 546 2.63 -7.48 4.81
C PHE A 546 1.63 -8.15 3.86
N PRO A 547 0.67 -8.98 4.33
CA PRO A 547 -0.33 -9.59 3.46
C PRO A 547 -1.17 -8.54 2.69
N PRO A 548 -1.64 -8.85 1.46
CA PRO A 548 -2.43 -7.91 0.66
C PRO A 548 -3.58 -7.25 1.44
N CYS A 549 -3.62 -5.91 1.42
CA CYS A 549 -4.63 -5.12 2.12
C CYS A 549 -4.71 -3.70 1.55
N VAL A 550 -5.84 -3.03 1.82
CA VAL A 550 -6.00 -1.59 1.67
C VAL A 550 -5.52 -0.93 2.96
N ARG A 551 -4.41 -0.20 2.90
CA ARG A 551 -3.88 0.59 4.02
C ARG A 551 -4.70 1.85 4.23
N LEU A 552 -5.07 2.11 5.49
CA LEU A 552 -5.85 3.28 5.91
C LEU A 552 -5.03 4.14 6.88
N ASP A 553 -4.19 4.99 6.29
CA ASP A 553 -3.31 5.94 6.98
C ASP A 553 -4.04 7.29 7.26
N ASP A 554 -3.31 8.31 7.69
CA ASP A 554 -3.86 9.66 7.94
C ASP A 554 -4.42 10.32 6.67
N LEU A 555 -5.33 11.29 6.85
CA LEU A 555 -5.95 12.03 5.74
C LEU A 555 -4.86 12.65 4.85
N THR A 556 -5.07 12.69 3.54
CA THR A 556 -4.23 13.53 2.65
C THR A 556 -4.36 15.01 3.04
N PRO A 557 -3.40 15.90 2.70
CA PRO A 557 -3.50 17.32 3.04
C PRO A 557 -4.84 17.96 2.59
N ASP A 558 -5.31 17.62 1.39
CA ASP A 558 -6.58 18.13 0.86
C ASP A 558 -7.81 17.56 1.61
N GLU A 559 -7.78 16.28 2.01
CA GLU A 559 -8.83 15.67 2.85
C GLU A 559 -8.85 16.27 4.25
N ALA A 560 -7.67 16.53 4.83
CA ALA A 560 -7.51 17.14 6.14
C ALA A 560 -8.04 18.58 6.16
N HIS A 561 -7.72 19.39 5.14
CA HIS A 561 -8.25 20.75 5.01
C HIS A 561 -9.78 20.76 4.91
N ARG A 562 -10.37 19.91 4.06
CA ARG A 562 -11.84 19.73 3.99
C ARG A 562 -12.46 19.27 5.32
N ALA A 563 -11.74 18.45 6.09
CA ALA A 563 -12.21 18.00 7.40
C ALA A 563 -12.16 19.15 8.42
N CYS A 564 -11.08 19.94 8.46
CA CYS A 564 -10.95 21.13 9.29
C CYS A 564 -12.05 22.15 8.99
N ASP A 565 -12.32 22.43 7.72
CA ASP A 565 -13.42 23.31 7.28
C ASP A 565 -14.78 22.81 7.78
N GLY A 566 -15.09 21.53 7.53
CA GLY A 566 -16.35 20.91 7.95
C GLY A 566 -16.53 20.86 9.47
N TYR A 567 -15.44 20.75 10.22
CA TYR A 567 -15.44 20.71 11.69
C TYR A 567 -15.24 22.09 12.36
N GLY A 568 -14.99 23.17 11.62
CA GLY A 568 -14.73 24.51 12.17
C GLY A 568 -13.42 24.62 12.97
N ILE A 569 -12.38 23.90 12.55
CA ILE A 569 -11.06 23.88 13.18
C ILE A 569 -10.16 24.90 12.45
N PRO A 570 -9.65 25.96 13.12
CA PRO A 570 -8.77 26.92 12.48
C PRO A 570 -7.40 26.33 12.10
N ASP A 571 -6.84 26.79 10.99
CA ASP A 571 -5.48 26.44 10.56
C ASP A 571 -4.43 26.76 11.64
N GLY A 572 -3.44 25.87 11.78
CA GLY A 572 -2.31 26.03 12.71
C GLY A 572 -2.61 25.74 14.19
N VAL A 573 -3.84 25.31 14.54
CA VAL A 573 -4.17 24.87 15.91
C VAL A 573 -3.55 23.52 16.27
N LEU A 574 -3.39 22.62 15.29
CA LEU A 574 -2.73 21.32 15.48
C LEU A 574 -1.35 21.34 14.81
N ALA A 575 -0.40 20.61 15.41
CA ALA A 575 0.88 20.30 14.78
C ALA A 575 0.67 19.53 13.46
N ALA A 576 1.56 19.75 12.48
CA ALA A 576 1.42 19.20 11.12
C ALA A 576 1.10 17.69 10.99
N PRO A 577 1.67 16.76 11.79
CA PRO A 577 1.25 15.35 11.73
C PRO A 577 -0.15 15.14 12.32
N ASP A 578 -0.48 15.76 13.46
CA ASP A 578 -1.75 15.58 14.16
C ASP A 578 -2.93 16.24 13.43
N ALA A 579 -2.67 17.31 12.67
CA ALA A 579 -3.64 18.02 11.82
C ALA A 579 -4.26 17.14 10.71
N ARG A 580 -3.72 15.94 10.48
CA ARG A 580 -4.19 14.99 9.46
C ARG A 580 -4.87 13.75 10.06
N HIS A 581 -4.85 13.58 11.38
CA HIS A 581 -5.36 12.38 12.04
C HIS A 581 -6.89 12.44 12.25
N PRO A 582 -7.69 11.53 11.66
CA PRO A 582 -9.16 11.65 11.61
C PRO A 582 -9.83 11.77 12.98
N LEU A 583 -9.46 10.91 13.94
CA LEU A 583 -10.04 10.97 15.29
C LEU A 583 -9.62 12.25 16.02
N THR A 584 -8.38 12.72 15.87
CA THR A 584 -7.90 13.94 16.55
C THR A 584 -8.71 15.16 16.13
N LEU A 585 -8.97 15.30 14.82
CA LEU A 585 -9.83 16.36 14.30
C LEU A 585 -11.25 16.28 14.87
N ARG A 586 -11.84 15.08 14.93
CA ARG A 586 -13.18 14.88 15.52
C ARG A 586 -13.22 15.21 17.02
N LEU A 587 -12.28 14.71 17.82
CA LEU A 587 -12.27 14.95 19.26
C LEU A 587 -12.04 16.45 19.56
N LEU A 588 -11.18 17.12 18.80
CA LEU A 588 -10.97 18.56 18.91
C LEU A 588 -12.23 19.35 18.53
N SER A 589 -12.99 18.93 17.51
CA SER A 589 -14.23 19.62 17.14
C SER A 589 -15.31 19.48 18.20
N GLU A 590 -15.45 18.29 18.82
CA GLU A 590 -16.33 18.07 19.96
C GLU A 590 -15.93 18.94 21.19
N VAL A 591 -14.62 19.08 21.47
CA VAL A 591 -14.10 19.97 22.52
C VAL A 591 -14.38 21.45 22.22
N ARG A 592 -14.14 21.89 20.98
CA ARG A 592 -14.41 23.28 20.55
C ARG A 592 -15.89 23.63 20.54
N ALA A 593 -16.76 22.69 20.16
CA ALA A 593 -18.22 22.88 20.23
C ALA A 593 -18.71 23.07 21.67
N ALA A 594 -18.06 22.45 22.66
CA ALA A 594 -18.36 22.64 24.08
C ALA A 594 -17.75 23.95 24.66
N LEU A 595 -16.76 24.54 24.01
CA LEU A 595 -15.99 25.72 24.46
C LEU A 595 -15.78 26.73 23.32
N PRO A 596 -16.85 27.35 22.77
CA PRO A 596 -16.76 28.21 21.58
C PRO A 596 -15.90 29.48 21.79
N ASP A 597 -15.82 29.99 23.03
CA ASP A 597 -15.03 31.17 23.39
C ASP A 597 -13.54 30.85 23.69
N ALA A 598 -13.10 29.59 23.55
CA ALA A 598 -11.73 29.20 23.86
C ALA A 598 -10.72 29.73 22.81
N PRO A 599 -9.58 30.31 23.24
CA PRO A 599 -8.56 30.82 22.32
C PRO A 599 -7.95 29.69 21.48
N ALA A 600 -7.64 29.99 20.23
CA ALA A 600 -6.93 29.10 19.30
C ALA A 600 -5.43 29.04 19.67
N VAL A 601 -5.10 28.29 20.71
CA VAL A 601 -3.73 27.97 21.12
C VAL A 601 -3.27 26.70 20.38
N PRO A 602 -2.01 26.60 19.92
CA PRO A 602 -1.47 25.35 19.40
C PRO A 602 -1.55 24.23 20.45
N VAL A 603 -2.06 23.08 20.04
CA VAL A 603 -2.22 21.87 20.86
C VAL A 603 -1.67 20.66 20.13
N ASP A 604 -1.21 19.67 20.88
CA ASP A 604 -0.84 18.35 20.34
C ASP A 604 -1.93 17.30 20.59
N ARG A 605 -1.71 16.09 20.08
CA ARG A 605 -2.65 14.96 20.23
C ARG A 605 -2.91 14.53 21.69
N ASP A 606 -1.93 14.66 22.58
CA ASP A 606 -2.08 14.34 24.00
C ASP A 606 -2.95 15.39 24.70
N ASP A 607 -2.77 16.67 24.36
CA ASP A 607 -3.64 17.76 24.82
C ASP A 607 -5.11 17.53 24.37
N VAL A 608 -5.33 17.11 23.13
CA VAL A 608 -6.69 16.82 22.60
C VAL A 608 -7.34 15.63 23.31
N LEU A 609 -6.59 14.54 23.52
CA LEU A 609 -7.09 13.35 24.25
C LEU A 609 -7.44 13.69 25.70
N SER A 610 -6.60 14.48 26.37
CA SER A 610 -6.84 14.97 27.74
C SER A 610 -8.05 15.89 27.82
N ALA A 611 -8.15 16.88 26.93
CA ALA A 611 -9.28 17.82 26.90
C ALA A 611 -10.62 17.11 26.57
N HIS A 612 -10.59 16.11 25.69
CA HIS A 612 -11.76 15.28 25.40
C HIS A 612 -12.17 14.42 26.62
N LEU A 613 -11.21 13.78 27.31
CA LEU A 613 -11.48 13.02 28.52
C LEU A 613 -12.14 13.90 29.61
N ASP A 614 -11.63 15.11 29.83
CA ASP A 614 -12.19 16.07 30.77
C ASP A 614 -13.61 16.51 30.37
N LEU A 615 -13.85 16.76 29.07
CA LEU A 615 -15.19 17.04 28.55
C LEU A 615 -16.15 15.87 28.82
N MET A 616 -15.75 14.63 28.56
CA MET A 616 -16.58 13.45 28.82
C MET A 616 -16.87 13.27 30.30
N CYS A 617 -15.87 13.45 31.17
CA CYS A 617 -16.06 13.42 32.62
C CYS A 617 -17.01 14.52 33.10
N LEU A 618 -16.96 15.71 32.50
CA LEU A 618 -17.89 16.81 32.77
C LEU A 618 -19.31 16.51 32.29
N ARG A 619 -19.50 15.97 31.07
CA ARG A 619 -20.81 15.59 30.52
C ARG A 619 -21.50 14.53 31.37
N ILE A 620 -20.77 13.47 31.74
CA ILE A 620 -21.26 12.42 32.66
C ILE A 620 -21.64 13.01 34.01
N ALA A 621 -20.81 13.90 34.58
CA ALA A 621 -21.11 14.57 35.83
C ALA A 621 -22.30 15.52 35.75
N VAL A 622 -22.54 16.19 34.62
CA VAL A 622 -23.74 17.01 34.39
C VAL A 622 -24.99 16.15 34.34
N ARG A 623 -24.98 15.02 33.63
CA ARG A 623 -26.11 14.08 33.57
C ARG A 623 -26.46 13.53 34.96
N LEU A 624 -25.46 13.02 35.68
CA LEU A 624 -25.63 12.57 37.07
C LEU A 624 -26.12 13.69 38.00
N ALA A 625 -25.64 14.93 37.81
CA ALA A 625 -26.09 16.07 38.61
C ALA A 625 -27.55 16.46 38.35
N VAL A 626 -28.04 16.34 37.11
CA VAL A 626 -29.45 16.58 36.76
C VAL A 626 -30.36 15.57 37.46
N GLU A 627 -30.05 14.27 37.38
CA GLU A 627 -30.83 13.20 38.01
C GLU A 627 -30.82 13.27 39.55
N ASN A 628 -29.72 13.76 40.14
CA ASN A 628 -29.53 13.80 41.60
C ASN A 628 -29.67 15.22 42.21
N GLY A 629 -30.16 16.21 41.45
CA GLY A 629 -30.46 17.57 41.93
C GLY A 629 -29.25 18.44 42.32
N LEU A 630 -28.04 18.10 41.87
CA LEU A 630 -26.80 18.78 42.23
C LEU A 630 -26.51 20.00 41.32
N ARG A 631 -25.91 21.07 41.86
CA ARG A 631 -25.62 22.31 41.12
C ARG A 631 -24.26 22.94 41.46
N GLY A 632 -23.75 23.77 40.56
CA GLY A 632 -22.55 24.59 40.78
C GLY A 632 -21.30 23.78 41.09
N THR A 633 -20.58 24.12 42.18
CA THR A 633 -19.34 23.47 42.58
C THR A 633 -19.47 21.97 42.88
N ALA A 634 -20.69 21.48 43.15
CA ALA A 634 -20.93 20.05 43.31
C ALA A 634 -20.69 19.27 42.01
N VAL A 635 -21.03 19.85 40.85
CA VAL A 635 -20.81 19.24 39.53
C VAL A 635 -19.32 19.10 39.22
N ARG A 636 -18.51 20.14 39.54
CA ARG A 636 -17.04 20.07 39.37
C ARG A 636 -16.41 19.00 40.26
N ARG A 637 -16.86 18.87 41.51
CA ARG A 637 -16.42 17.79 42.41
C ARG A 637 -16.85 16.41 41.91
N LEU A 638 -18.01 16.31 41.26
CA LEU A 638 -18.48 15.07 40.66
C LEU A 638 -17.67 14.71 39.40
N ALA A 639 -17.34 15.67 38.53
CA ALA A 639 -16.47 15.45 37.37
C ALA A 639 -15.09 14.90 37.78
N ALA A 640 -14.47 15.45 38.83
CA ALA A 640 -13.22 14.91 39.38
C ALA A 640 -13.35 13.47 39.92
N LYS A 641 -14.52 13.10 40.47
CA LYS A 641 -14.80 11.72 40.88
C LYS A 641 -15.05 10.79 39.69
N VAL A 642 -15.73 11.27 38.65
CA VAL A 642 -15.93 10.54 37.38
C VAL A 642 -14.57 10.26 36.76
N SER A 643 -13.72 11.27 36.56
CA SER A 643 -12.33 11.10 36.11
C SER A 643 -11.59 10.05 36.95
N GLY A 644 -11.63 10.15 38.29
CA GLY A 644 -11.03 9.15 39.18
C GLY A 644 -11.57 7.72 39.02
N GLN A 645 -12.83 7.53 38.62
CA GLN A 645 -13.37 6.20 38.25
C GLN A 645 -13.00 5.79 36.82
N VAL A 646 -12.87 6.71 35.86
CA VAL A 646 -12.43 6.40 34.50
C VAL A 646 -10.96 5.96 34.47
N HIS A 647 -10.08 6.59 35.26
CA HIS A 647 -8.71 6.11 35.47
C HIS A 647 -8.65 4.75 36.20
N GLU A 648 -9.63 4.42 37.04
CA GLU A 648 -9.74 3.09 37.67
C GLU A 648 -10.24 2.02 36.69
N ALA A 649 -11.19 2.37 35.81
CA ALA A 649 -11.58 1.54 34.68
C ALA A 649 -10.38 1.24 33.77
N ALA A 650 -9.61 2.26 33.37
CA ALA A 650 -8.39 2.09 32.57
C ALA A 650 -7.38 1.12 33.22
N ARG A 651 -7.15 1.22 34.54
CA ARG A 651 -6.30 0.27 35.27
C ARG A 651 -6.81 -1.17 35.21
N ARG A 652 -8.12 -1.38 35.37
CA ARG A 652 -8.71 -2.74 35.36
C ARG A 652 -8.73 -3.35 33.97
N SER A 653 -8.89 -2.54 32.92
CA SER A 653 -8.77 -2.97 31.52
C SER A 653 -7.38 -3.53 31.15
N LEU A 654 -6.32 -3.20 31.89
CA LEU A 654 -4.99 -3.81 31.72
C LEU A 654 -4.90 -5.26 32.27
N GLY A 655 -5.94 -5.74 32.94
CA GLY A 655 -6.04 -7.12 33.41
C GLY A 655 -6.22 -8.16 32.28
N PRO A 656 -6.52 -9.42 32.61
CA PRO A 656 -6.61 -10.51 31.64
C PRO A 656 -7.75 -10.37 30.59
N GLY A 657 -8.64 -9.38 30.75
CA GLY A 657 -9.75 -9.08 29.83
C GLY A 657 -9.36 -8.37 28.52
N GLN A 658 -8.10 -8.43 28.09
CA GLN A 658 -7.64 -7.92 26.77
C GLN A 658 -7.97 -6.44 26.45
N GLY A 659 -8.03 -5.56 27.45
CA GLY A 659 -8.43 -4.16 27.25
C GLY A 659 -9.89 -3.86 27.55
N GLU A 660 -10.71 -4.88 27.78
CA GLU A 660 -12.10 -4.77 28.22
C GLU A 660 -12.22 -4.83 29.74
N LEU A 661 -13.36 -4.35 30.24
CA LEU A 661 -13.86 -4.60 31.59
C LEU A 661 -14.92 -5.70 31.49
N ASP A 662 -14.73 -6.79 32.23
CA ASP A 662 -15.84 -7.70 32.49
C ASP A 662 -16.99 -6.97 33.23
N ARG A 663 -18.18 -7.57 33.23
CA ARG A 663 -19.38 -6.97 33.80
C ARG A 663 -19.26 -6.66 35.30
N GLU A 664 -18.55 -7.48 36.07
CA GLU A 664 -18.36 -7.30 37.51
C GLU A 664 -17.40 -6.13 37.78
N SER A 665 -16.29 -6.09 37.05
CA SER A 665 -15.29 -5.01 37.07
C SER A 665 -15.90 -3.67 36.66
N PHE A 666 -16.76 -3.65 35.64
CA PHE A 666 -17.52 -2.47 35.24
C PHE A 666 -18.48 -2.01 36.36
N GLU A 667 -19.33 -2.89 36.89
CA GLU A 667 -20.30 -2.54 37.93
C GLU A 667 -19.63 -2.08 39.25
N ALA A 668 -18.46 -2.62 39.58
CA ALA A 668 -17.66 -2.20 40.73
C ALA A 668 -17.08 -0.77 40.61
N VAL A 669 -16.90 -0.26 39.39
CA VAL A 669 -16.42 1.10 39.10
C VAL A 669 -17.58 2.06 38.79
N PHE A 670 -18.59 1.57 38.07
CA PHE A 670 -19.79 2.30 37.64
C PHE A 670 -21.06 1.54 38.05
N PRO A 671 -21.56 1.73 39.27
CA PRO A 671 -22.73 0.98 39.76
C PRO A 671 -24.01 1.26 38.94
N TRP A 672 -24.81 0.21 38.73
CA TRP A 672 -26.19 0.34 38.26
C TRP A 672 -27.12 0.91 39.35
N GLY A 673 -26.87 0.52 40.60
CA GLY A 673 -27.62 0.99 41.78
C GLY A 673 -27.08 2.29 42.38
N GLN A 674 -27.27 2.45 43.69
CA GLN A 674 -26.76 3.60 44.43
C GLN A 674 -25.24 3.51 44.61
N ALA A 675 -24.50 4.54 44.18
CA ALA A 675 -23.05 4.53 44.29
C ALA A 675 -22.56 4.66 45.76
N PRO A 676 -21.42 4.05 46.13
CA PRO A 676 -20.85 4.17 47.47
C PRO A 676 -20.67 5.62 47.95
N ALA A 677 -20.72 5.85 49.26
CA ALA A 677 -20.63 7.18 49.86
C ALA A 677 -19.38 7.98 49.43
N ARG A 678 -18.24 7.30 49.18
CA ARG A 678 -17.02 7.93 48.60
C ARG A 678 -17.29 8.61 47.26
N LEU A 679 -18.13 8.04 46.40
CA LEU A 679 -18.54 8.59 45.11
C LEU A 679 -19.63 9.68 45.26
N GLY A 680 -20.33 9.71 46.39
CA GLY A 680 -21.29 10.75 46.74
C GLY A 680 -22.74 10.28 46.82
N GLY A 681 -23.00 8.98 46.79
CA GLY A 681 -24.35 8.43 47.03
C GLY A 681 -25.33 8.55 45.86
N ALA A 682 -24.90 9.05 44.71
CA ALA A 682 -25.73 9.26 43.52
C ALA A 682 -26.06 7.93 42.80
N THR A 683 -27.25 7.84 42.22
CA THR A 683 -27.66 6.76 41.29
C THR A 683 -27.35 7.13 39.83
N GLY A 684 -27.33 6.15 38.93
CA GLY A 684 -27.28 6.36 37.48
C GLY A 684 -25.90 6.27 36.82
N TRP A 685 -24.84 5.89 37.55
CA TRP A 685 -23.45 5.90 37.06
C TRP A 685 -23.25 5.07 35.79
N ALA A 686 -23.65 3.80 35.79
CA ALA A 686 -23.58 2.94 34.61
C ALA A 686 -24.30 3.55 33.40
N SER A 687 -25.56 3.97 33.58
CA SER A 687 -26.37 4.56 32.52
C SER A 687 -25.75 5.85 31.97
N ALA A 688 -25.21 6.72 32.82
CA ALA A 688 -24.62 7.98 32.40
C ALA A 688 -23.35 7.78 31.56
N VAL A 689 -22.46 6.86 31.94
CA VAL A 689 -21.22 6.56 31.19
C VAL A 689 -21.54 5.96 29.83
N LEU A 690 -22.51 5.04 29.77
CA LEU A 690 -22.95 4.40 28.52
C LEU A 690 -23.72 5.37 27.60
N THR A 691 -24.56 6.26 28.16
CA THR A 691 -25.35 7.23 27.37
C THR A 691 -24.48 8.34 26.78
N GLU A 692 -23.45 8.79 27.51
CA GLU A 692 -22.46 9.71 26.94
C GLU A 692 -21.49 9.00 25.98
N GLY A 693 -21.44 7.67 25.96
CA GLY A 693 -20.64 6.89 25.01
C GLY A 693 -19.14 6.88 25.30
N LEU A 694 -18.72 7.08 26.56
CA LEU A 694 -17.31 6.96 26.95
C LEU A 694 -16.88 5.48 27.00
N LEU A 695 -17.75 4.63 27.56
CA LEU A 695 -17.67 3.18 27.45
C LEU A 695 -18.86 2.67 26.61
N VAL A 696 -18.64 1.59 25.88
CA VAL A 696 -19.66 0.87 25.09
C VAL A 696 -19.65 -0.61 25.44
N PRO A 697 -20.77 -1.34 25.29
CA PRO A 697 -20.78 -2.79 25.41
C PRO A 697 -19.88 -3.45 24.37
N ALA A 698 -19.13 -4.47 24.78
CA ALA A 698 -18.35 -5.33 23.91
C ALA A 698 -18.44 -6.76 24.44
N GLY A 699 -18.99 -7.67 23.62
CA GLY A 699 -19.27 -9.05 24.02
C GLY A 699 -20.08 -9.16 25.31
N ASN A 700 -19.45 -9.72 26.35
CA ASN A 700 -20.03 -9.88 27.69
C ASN A 700 -19.61 -8.77 28.68
N GLY A 701 -18.82 -7.79 28.23
CA GLY A 701 -18.23 -6.72 29.02
C GLY A 701 -18.40 -5.34 28.39
N TYR A 702 -17.45 -4.45 28.68
CA TYR A 702 -17.46 -3.05 28.29
C TYR A 702 -16.05 -2.56 27.95
N ARG A 703 -15.92 -1.71 26.93
CA ARG A 703 -14.65 -1.10 26.53
C ARG A 703 -14.81 0.39 26.26
N PHE A 704 -13.69 1.11 26.17
CA PHE A 704 -13.71 2.49 25.68
C PHE A 704 -14.20 2.54 24.23
N ALA A 705 -15.04 3.53 23.91
CA ALA A 705 -15.63 3.65 22.57
C ALA A 705 -14.58 3.87 21.47
N HIS A 706 -13.53 4.63 21.80
CA HIS A 706 -12.39 4.88 20.93
C HIS A 706 -11.18 4.09 21.43
N GLU A 707 -10.74 3.14 20.61
CA GLU A 707 -9.53 2.33 20.84
C GLU A 707 -8.29 3.15 21.20
N GLU A 708 -8.08 4.28 20.54
CA GLU A 708 -6.90 5.11 20.80
C GLU A 708 -6.96 5.80 22.17
N VAL A 709 -8.14 6.29 22.56
CA VAL A 709 -8.38 6.85 23.90
C VAL A 709 -8.14 5.76 24.95
N ALA A 710 -8.58 4.52 24.66
CA ALA A 710 -8.31 3.34 25.48
C ALA A 710 -6.80 3.11 25.63
N ASP A 711 -6.08 2.99 24.53
CA ASP A 711 -4.64 2.70 24.52
C ASP A 711 -3.85 3.81 25.23
N TRP A 712 -4.22 5.08 25.05
CA TRP A 712 -3.60 6.22 25.72
C TRP A 712 -3.82 6.19 27.24
N ILE A 713 -5.07 6.14 27.72
CA ILE A 713 -5.35 6.16 29.17
C ILE A 713 -4.88 4.88 29.88
N GLN A 714 -4.86 3.74 29.18
CA GLN A 714 -4.28 2.50 29.68
C GLN A 714 -2.75 2.62 29.76
N GLY A 715 -2.10 3.19 28.74
CA GLY A 715 -0.65 3.47 28.75
C GLY A 715 -0.19 4.34 29.91
N MET A 716 -1.01 5.33 30.33
CA MET A 716 -0.74 6.15 31.53
C MET A 716 -0.67 5.36 32.85
N HIS A 717 -1.23 4.15 32.90
CA HIS A 717 -1.29 3.31 34.10
C HIS A 717 -0.54 1.98 33.96
N LEU A 718 0.09 1.73 32.81
CA LEU A 718 0.85 0.52 32.58
C LEU A 718 2.14 0.54 33.40
N ASP A 719 2.39 -0.53 34.16
CA ASP A 719 3.73 -0.80 34.67
C ASP A 719 4.61 -1.23 33.49
N LEU A 720 5.29 -0.26 32.88
CA LEU A 720 6.09 -0.47 31.69
C LEU A 720 7.24 -1.46 31.93
N ASP A 721 7.81 -1.49 33.14
CA ASP A 721 8.97 -2.33 33.43
C ASP A 721 8.55 -3.80 33.57
N GLU A 722 7.45 -4.11 34.27
CA GLU A 722 6.89 -5.47 34.29
C GLU A 722 6.29 -5.85 32.92
N ALA A 723 5.71 -4.92 32.16
CA ALA A 723 5.20 -5.19 30.82
C ALA A 723 6.33 -5.56 29.84
N LEU A 724 7.42 -4.79 29.80
CA LEU A 724 8.60 -5.13 28.99
C LEU A 724 9.25 -6.43 29.48
N TYR A 725 9.33 -6.65 30.79
CA TYR A 725 9.79 -7.93 31.32
C TYR A 725 8.92 -9.10 30.81
N ALA A 726 7.60 -8.99 30.91
CA ALA A 726 6.66 -10.02 30.47
C ALA A 726 6.68 -10.30 28.97
N LEU A 727 6.75 -9.26 28.13
CA LEU A 727 6.60 -9.34 26.68
C LEU A 727 7.92 -9.62 25.94
N VAL A 728 9.04 -9.15 26.48
CA VAL A 728 10.35 -9.15 25.78
C VAL A 728 11.40 -10.02 26.50
N HIS A 729 11.34 -10.14 27.83
CA HIS A 729 12.40 -10.80 28.61
C HIS A 729 12.01 -12.14 29.25
N ARG A 730 10.72 -12.38 29.56
CA ARG A 730 10.24 -13.55 30.33
C ARG A 730 10.52 -14.88 29.65
N SER A 731 10.34 -14.95 28.33
CA SER A 731 10.66 -16.14 27.52
C SER A 731 12.16 -16.50 27.54
N ARG A 732 13.04 -15.54 27.88
CA ARG A 732 14.49 -15.75 28.00
C ARG A 732 14.90 -16.24 29.39
N THR A 733 14.10 -15.97 30.42
CA THR A 733 14.42 -16.31 31.82
C THR A 733 13.80 -17.65 32.27
N HIS A 734 12.60 -17.98 31.78
CA HIS A 734 11.85 -19.17 32.24
C HIS A 734 11.06 -19.84 31.09
N PRO A 735 11.73 -20.58 30.18
CA PRO A 735 11.06 -21.25 29.06
C PRO A 735 10.09 -22.38 29.48
N ASP A 736 10.34 -23.05 30.61
CA ASP A 736 9.55 -24.21 31.08
C ASP A 736 8.41 -23.86 32.06
N ALA A 737 8.11 -22.58 32.30
CA ALA A 737 7.05 -22.19 33.24
C ALA A 737 5.66 -22.43 32.63
N ALA A 738 4.76 -23.11 33.37
CA ALA A 738 3.40 -23.43 32.90
C ALA A 738 2.67 -22.18 32.36
N HIS A 739 2.27 -22.22 31.09
CA HIS A 739 1.96 -21.03 30.31
C HIS A 739 0.59 -20.42 30.67
N PRO A 740 0.51 -19.15 31.13
CA PRO A 740 -0.65 -18.32 30.80
C PRO A 740 -0.68 -18.08 29.29
N LEU A 741 -1.87 -17.88 28.71
CA LEU A 741 -2.01 -17.54 27.28
C LEU A 741 -1.16 -16.30 26.94
N PRO A 742 -0.46 -16.30 25.79
CA PRO A 742 0.39 -15.17 25.39
C PRO A 742 -0.43 -13.90 25.20
N VAL A 743 0.16 -12.75 25.49
CA VAL A 743 -0.48 -11.44 25.27
C VAL A 743 -0.63 -11.22 23.75
N PRO A 744 -1.84 -10.99 23.22
CA PRO A 744 -2.06 -10.77 21.80
C PRO A 744 -1.33 -9.53 21.27
N HIS A 745 -0.75 -9.64 20.07
CA HIS A 745 0.02 -8.60 19.42
C HIS A 745 -0.74 -7.27 19.23
N HIS A 746 -2.06 -7.32 19.01
CA HIS A 746 -2.89 -6.12 18.89
C HIS A 746 -2.90 -5.22 20.15
N ARG A 747 -2.52 -5.77 21.32
CA ARG A 747 -2.36 -5.06 22.60
C ARG A 747 -1.04 -4.27 22.71
N ILE A 748 -0.35 -4.03 21.60
CA ILE A 748 0.83 -3.14 21.54
C ILE A 748 0.51 -1.68 21.87
N GLY A 749 -0.72 -1.23 21.62
CA GLY A 749 -1.16 0.16 21.78
C GLY A 749 -0.79 0.79 23.14
N PRO A 750 -1.22 0.24 24.29
CA PRO A 750 -0.90 0.79 25.61
C PRO A 750 0.60 0.83 25.92
N VAL A 751 1.37 -0.13 25.40
CA VAL A 751 2.83 -0.20 25.61
C VAL A 751 3.54 0.91 24.83
N VAL A 752 3.14 1.14 23.57
CA VAL A 752 3.65 2.26 22.77
C VAL A 752 3.23 3.61 23.38
N GLN A 753 2.00 3.73 23.89
CA GLN A 753 1.57 4.97 24.56
C GLN A 753 2.36 5.22 25.85
N ALA A 754 2.63 4.20 26.66
CA ALA A 754 3.51 4.32 27.83
C ALA A 754 4.92 4.79 27.44
N LEU A 755 5.50 4.26 26.35
CA LEU A 755 6.78 4.71 25.81
C LEU A 755 6.74 6.16 25.31
N LEU A 756 5.68 6.58 24.60
CA LEU A 756 5.48 7.94 24.10
C LEU A 756 5.24 8.97 25.22
N LEU A 757 4.77 8.55 26.40
CA LEU A 757 4.63 9.40 27.58
C LEU A 757 5.96 9.59 28.36
N LEU A 758 6.96 8.70 28.19
CA LEU A 758 8.25 8.83 28.88
C LEU A 758 8.96 10.18 28.63
N PRO A 759 9.04 10.72 27.39
CA PRO A 759 9.65 12.03 27.16
C PRO A 759 8.92 13.18 27.88
N ARG A 760 7.58 13.12 27.99
CA ARG A 760 6.75 14.15 28.66
C ARG A 760 6.94 14.13 30.18
N HIS A 761 7.04 12.94 30.80
CA HIS A 761 7.12 12.80 32.26
C HIS A 761 8.54 12.68 32.83
N HIS A 762 9.49 12.13 32.06
CA HIS A 762 10.84 11.78 32.50
C HIS A 762 11.95 12.27 31.57
N GLY A 763 11.62 12.90 30.44
CA GLY A 763 12.56 13.45 29.47
C GLY A 763 13.10 12.42 28.46
N HIS A 764 13.56 12.91 27.31
CA HIS A 764 14.00 12.09 26.16
C HIS A 764 15.00 10.99 26.51
N ARG A 765 15.90 11.23 27.47
CA ARG A 765 16.91 10.24 27.89
C ARG A 765 16.30 8.94 28.42
N GLN A 766 15.15 9.00 29.10
CA GLN A 766 14.52 7.80 29.65
C GLN A 766 13.96 6.90 28.53
N LEU A 767 13.40 7.51 27.48
CA LEU A 767 12.96 6.76 26.31
C LEU A 767 14.16 6.19 25.52
N ALA A 768 15.24 6.97 25.35
CA ALA A 768 16.45 6.47 24.68
C ALA A 768 17.00 5.18 25.33
N LEU A 769 17.12 5.16 26.67
CA LEU A 769 17.56 3.97 27.41
C LEU A 769 16.64 2.76 27.21
N ARG A 770 15.31 2.95 27.23
CA ARG A 770 14.35 1.87 26.98
C ARG A 770 14.40 1.36 25.53
N LEU A 771 14.66 2.24 24.55
CA LEU A 771 14.86 1.82 23.16
C LEU A 771 16.20 1.07 22.94
N GLU A 772 17.25 1.44 23.67
CA GLU A 772 18.51 0.67 23.69
C GLU A 772 18.32 -0.73 24.27
N GLU A 773 17.61 -0.87 25.40
CA GLU A 773 17.26 -2.16 26.01
C GLU A 773 16.41 -3.05 25.08
N LEU A 774 15.44 -2.46 24.36
CA LEU A 774 14.67 -3.17 23.34
C LEU A 774 15.56 -3.61 22.16
N ALA A 775 16.48 -2.77 21.72
CA ALA A 775 17.42 -3.12 20.66
C ALA A 775 18.38 -4.24 21.10
N ASP A 776 18.78 -4.28 22.37
CA ASP A 776 19.59 -5.35 22.97
C ASP A 776 18.79 -6.65 23.11
N ALA A 777 17.49 -6.55 23.37
CA ALA A 777 16.60 -7.70 23.33
C ALA A 777 16.52 -8.31 21.92
N LEU A 778 16.37 -7.47 20.90
CA LEU A 778 16.32 -7.86 19.49
C LEU A 778 17.66 -8.41 18.94
N ASP A 779 18.80 -8.10 19.56
CA ASP A 779 20.10 -8.73 19.24
C ASP A 779 20.21 -10.15 19.81
N ALA A 780 19.59 -10.41 20.97
CA ALA A 780 19.60 -11.73 21.61
C ALA A 780 18.51 -12.67 21.08
N ASP A 781 17.31 -12.14 20.78
CA ASP A 781 16.26 -12.82 20.03
C ASP A 781 15.83 -11.98 18.83
N ARG A 782 16.40 -12.34 17.67
CA ARG A 782 16.15 -11.68 16.38
C ARG A 782 14.71 -11.80 15.86
N HIS A 783 13.92 -12.71 16.42
CA HIS A 783 12.53 -12.97 16.03
C HIS A 783 11.53 -12.41 17.05
N CYS A 784 12.00 -11.63 18.03
CA CYS A 784 11.16 -10.97 19.02
C CYS A 784 10.31 -9.86 18.37
N TRP A 785 9.12 -10.23 17.92
CA TRP A 785 8.10 -9.35 17.33
C TRP A 785 7.88 -8.09 18.19
N TRP A 786 7.71 -8.27 19.50
CA TRP A 786 7.53 -7.18 20.46
C TRP A 786 8.67 -6.17 20.44
N ALA A 787 9.93 -6.62 20.48
CA ALA A 787 11.07 -5.71 20.47
C ALA A 787 11.17 -4.91 19.16
N ALA A 788 11.01 -5.57 18.01
CA ALA A 788 11.05 -4.90 16.71
C ALA A 788 9.92 -3.87 16.56
N ARG A 789 8.68 -4.26 16.87
CA ARG A 789 7.49 -3.42 16.71
C ARG A 789 7.41 -2.27 17.71
N LEU A 790 7.80 -2.48 18.97
CA LEU A 790 7.84 -1.40 19.97
C LEU A 790 8.85 -0.31 19.57
N ILE A 791 10.01 -0.69 19.03
CA ILE A 791 11.00 0.28 18.53
C ILE A 791 10.42 1.07 17.35
N THR A 792 9.87 0.38 16.33
CA THR A 792 9.43 1.06 15.10
C THR A 792 8.18 1.90 15.29
N GLU A 793 7.12 1.40 15.92
CA GLU A 793 5.90 2.19 16.16
C GLU A 793 6.15 3.35 17.13
N THR A 794 7.08 3.24 18.08
CA THR A 794 7.44 4.39 18.95
C THR A 794 8.21 5.45 18.18
N LEU A 795 9.26 5.06 17.43
CA LEU A 795 10.11 6.01 16.68
C LEU A 795 9.39 6.69 15.50
N LEU A 796 8.35 6.04 14.93
CA LEU A 796 7.47 6.65 13.93
C LEU A 796 6.43 7.62 14.52
N ARG A 797 6.24 7.64 15.85
CA ARG A 797 5.18 8.39 16.53
C ARG A 797 5.67 9.46 17.51
N VAL A 798 6.98 9.56 17.76
CA VAL A 798 7.56 10.73 18.44
C VAL A 798 7.44 11.96 17.54
N PRO A 799 7.20 13.18 18.07
CA PRO A 799 7.09 14.39 17.25
C PRO A 799 8.42 14.83 16.63
N ASP A 800 9.54 14.45 17.24
CA ASP A 800 10.91 14.66 16.76
C ASP A 800 11.75 13.43 17.15
N ALA A 801 12.43 12.83 16.18
CA ALA A 801 13.31 11.68 16.38
C ALA A 801 14.79 12.06 16.55
N THR A 802 15.19 13.33 16.37
CA THR A 802 16.58 13.80 16.54
C THR A 802 17.15 13.50 17.93
N PRO A 803 16.42 13.57 19.07
CA PRO A 803 16.94 13.18 20.38
C PRO A 803 17.36 11.71 20.51
N TYR A 804 16.96 10.84 19.58
CA TYR A 804 17.25 9.39 19.59
C TYR A 804 18.25 8.98 18.49
N GLN A 805 18.97 9.95 17.91
CA GLN A 805 19.96 9.76 16.84
C GLN A 805 21.00 8.68 17.18
N ASP A 806 21.48 8.60 18.43
CA ASP A 806 22.46 7.57 18.84
C ASP A 806 21.85 6.15 18.83
N VAL A 807 20.58 6.00 19.22
CA VAL A 807 19.84 4.74 19.14
C VAL A 807 19.61 4.34 17.68
N LEU A 808 19.26 5.30 16.82
CA LEU A 808 19.13 5.08 15.38
C LEU A 808 20.47 4.64 14.76
N ARG A 809 21.59 5.28 15.14
CA ARG A 809 22.94 4.88 14.73
C ARG A 809 23.29 3.46 15.21
N LEU A 810 22.91 3.09 16.44
CA LEU A 810 23.08 1.75 16.99
C LEU A 810 22.32 0.70 16.17
N LEU A 811 21.04 0.95 15.88
CA LEU A 811 20.20 0.09 15.03
C LEU A 811 20.79 -0.06 13.63
N THR A 812 21.20 1.04 12.99
CA THR A 812 21.88 0.99 11.69
C THR A 812 23.14 0.11 11.71
N ASN A 813 24.00 0.30 12.72
CA ASN A 813 25.22 -0.51 12.85
C ASN A 813 24.89 -2.01 13.03
N ARG A 814 23.83 -2.34 13.78
CA ARG A 814 23.34 -3.72 13.96
C ARG A 814 22.80 -4.32 12.67
N ILE A 815 22.03 -3.57 11.89
CA ILE A 815 21.50 -3.99 10.57
C ILE A 815 22.64 -4.32 9.61
N VAL A 816 23.63 -3.43 9.48
CA VAL A 816 24.81 -3.63 8.62
C VAL A 816 25.63 -4.83 9.11
N ALA A 817 25.86 -4.96 10.42
CA ALA A 817 26.60 -6.10 10.99
C ALA A 817 25.88 -7.45 10.84
N ARG A 818 24.53 -7.46 10.78
CA ARG A 818 23.72 -8.66 10.50
C ARG A 818 23.84 -9.05 9.02
N ARG A 819 23.66 -8.11 8.08
CA ARG A 819 23.83 -8.36 6.64
C ARG A 819 25.24 -8.81 6.29
N GLY A 820 26.27 -8.20 6.88
CA GLY A 820 27.67 -8.63 6.71
C GLY A 820 28.01 -10.02 7.29
N ARG A 821 27.04 -10.72 7.88
CA ARG A 821 27.13 -12.12 8.36
C ARG A 821 26.09 -13.03 7.69
N ASP A 822 25.46 -12.58 6.60
CA ASP A 822 24.32 -13.22 5.93
C ASP A 822 23.14 -13.56 6.87
N LEU A 823 22.97 -12.80 7.94
CA LEU A 823 21.84 -12.93 8.85
C LEU A 823 20.65 -12.10 8.35
N ALA A 824 19.46 -12.67 8.47
CA ALA A 824 18.20 -11.97 8.20
C ALA A 824 18.08 -10.72 9.11
N VAL A 825 17.73 -9.60 8.50
CA VAL A 825 17.35 -8.37 9.20
C VAL A 825 15.83 -8.39 9.40
N PRO A 826 15.30 -8.03 10.58
CA PRO A 826 13.86 -7.95 10.79
C PRO A 826 13.24 -6.95 9.79
N PRO A 827 12.18 -7.35 9.06
CA PRO A 827 11.63 -6.59 7.93
C PRO A 827 11.09 -5.20 8.33
N GLU A 828 10.77 -5.00 9.61
CA GLU A 828 10.31 -3.74 10.21
C GLU A 828 11.29 -2.59 9.94
N PHE A 829 12.59 -2.87 9.81
CA PHE A 829 13.65 -1.86 9.61
C PHE A 829 14.00 -1.61 8.14
N GLY A 830 13.10 -1.95 7.20
CA GLY A 830 13.26 -1.68 5.78
C GLY A 830 13.29 -0.18 5.42
N PRO A 831 13.59 0.19 4.17
CA PRO A 831 13.84 1.58 3.77
C PRO A 831 12.67 2.54 4.02
N ASP A 832 11.43 2.04 3.99
CA ASP A 832 10.23 2.85 4.23
C ASP A 832 10.12 3.30 5.71
N PHE A 833 10.62 2.51 6.67
CA PHE A 833 10.72 2.95 8.07
C PHE A 833 11.68 4.14 8.21
N TRP A 834 12.90 4.03 7.67
CA TRP A 834 13.92 5.09 7.79
C TRP A 834 13.55 6.38 7.06
N THR A 835 12.80 6.28 5.95
CA THR A 835 12.30 7.45 5.23
C THR A 835 11.15 8.14 5.96
N ALA A 836 10.26 7.37 6.61
CA ALA A 836 9.13 7.88 7.38
C ALA A 836 9.49 8.49 8.75
N LEU A 837 10.73 8.32 9.24
CA LEU A 837 11.16 8.91 10.52
C LEU A 837 11.06 10.45 10.52
N PRO A 838 10.55 11.07 11.61
CA PRO A 838 10.48 12.53 11.76
C PRO A 838 11.86 13.10 12.11
N LEU A 839 12.69 13.24 11.07
CA LEU A 839 14.07 13.73 11.12
C LEU A 839 14.28 14.85 10.07
N PRO A 840 15.23 15.77 10.31
CA PRO A 840 15.80 16.61 9.26
C PRO A 840 16.49 15.77 8.18
N ASP A 841 16.44 16.21 6.92
CA ASP A 841 16.95 15.46 5.77
C ASP A 841 18.43 15.08 5.89
N GLY A 842 19.25 15.98 6.43
CA GLY A 842 20.68 15.71 6.67
C GLY A 842 20.95 14.55 7.62
N GLU A 843 20.09 14.35 8.63
CA GLU A 843 20.22 13.23 9.59
C GLU A 843 19.66 11.94 9.02
N ARG A 844 18.51 12.02 8.33
CA ARG A 844 17.95 10.89 7.57
C ARG A 844 18.95 10.36 6.55
N LEU A 845 19.61 11.25 5.81
CA LEU A 845 20.59 10.87 4.79
C LEU A 845 21.92 10.36 5.38
N ASP A 846 22.36 10.80 6.56
CA ASP A 846 23.53 10.18 7.23
C ASP A 846 23.22 8.77 7.77
N LEU A 847 21.98 8.51 8.20
CA LEU A 847 21.54 7.16 8.55
C LEU A 847 21.46 6.27 7.29
N LEU A 848 20.84 6.75 6.21
CA LEU A 848 20.77 6.04 4.94
C LEU A 848 22.18 5.77 4.35
N ARG A 849 23.12 6.72 4.44
CA ARG A 849 24.54 6.54 4.05
C ARG A 849 25.17 5.29 4.66
N ARG A 850 24.85 5.04 5.94
CA ARG A 850 25.35 3.89 6.68
C ARG A 850 24.58 2.62 6.32
N LEU A 851 23.28 2.72 6.07
CA LEU A 851 22.41 1.59 5.69
C LEU A 851 22.64 1.07 4.27
N VAL A 852 23.14 1.86 3.32
CA VAL A 852 23.51 1.37 1.97
C VAL A 852 24.55 0.23 2.02
N LEU A 853 25.33 0.13 3.10
CA LEU A 853 26.22 -1.03 3.37
C LEU A 853 25.47 -2.32 3.72
N ALA A 854 24.14 -2.29 3.83
CA ALA A 854 23.26 -3.43 4.04
C ALA A 854 22.47 -3.83 2.77
N ASP A 855 22.70 -3.15 1.63
CA ASP A 855 22.05 -3.45 0.35
C ASP A 855 22.66 -4.69 -0.35
N GLY A 856 21.79 -5.46 -1.04
CA GLY A 856 22.17 -6.64 -1.81
C GLY A 856 22.56 -6.36 -3.27
N PRO A 857 23.08 -7.35 -4.03
CA PRO A 857 23.54 -7.18 -5.41
C PRO A 857 22.43 -6.72 -6.37
N PRO A 858 22.69 -5.83 -7.35
CA PRO A 858 21.71 -5.36 -8.35
C PRO A 858 20.96 -6.52 -9.01
N SER A 859 19.64 -6.52 -8.87
CA SER A 859 18.73 -7.59 -9.28
C SER A 859 18.14 -7.34 -10.67
N ASP A 860 19.01 -6.90 -11.60
CA ASP A 860 18.65 -6.52 -12.97
C ASP A 860 18.91 -7.65 -13.97
N SER A 861 19.48 -8.77 -13.52
CA SER A 861 19.57 -10.01 -14.31
C SER A 861 18.23 -10.78 -14.24
N GLU A 862 17.37 -10.58 -15.23
CA GLU A 862 16.11 -11.33 -15.43
C GLU A 862 16.31 -12.85 -15.46
N GLU A 863 17.53 -13.31 -15.79
CA GLU A 863 17.88 -14.73 -15.94
C GLU A 863 18.16 -15.49 -14.62
N ALA A 864 18.14 -14.82 -13.46
CA ALA A 864 18.64 -15.39 -12.19
C ALA A 864 17.62 -15.47 -11.03
N LEU A 865 16.33 -15.23 -11.29
CA LEU A 865 15.27 -15.27 -10.27
C LEU A 865 14.37 -16.49 -10.43
N ASP A 866 14.23 -17.26 -9.34
CA ASP A 866 13.13 -18.21 -9.16
C ASP A 866 11.81 -17.39 -9.08
N PRO A 867 10.74 -17.71 -9.85
CA PRO A 867 9.57 -16.82 -10.03
C PRO A 867 8.68 -16.53 -8.80
N GLY A 868 9.16 -16.73 -7.58
CA GLY A 868 8.42 -16.50 -6.33
C GLY A 868 9.20 -15.77 -5.22
N GLN A 869 10.45 -15.36 -5.42
CA GLN A 869 11.22 -14.71 -4.36
C GLN A 869 11.00 -13.18 -4.33
N PRO A 870 10.42 -12.60 -3.26
CA PRO A 870 10.08 -11.18 -3.24
C PRO A 870 11.34 -10.31 -3.21
N ARG A 871 11.43 -9.35 -4.14
CA ARG A 871 12.51 -8.36 -4.19
C ARG A 871 12.57 -7.57 -2.87
N HIS A 872 13.70 -7.64 -2.18
CA HIS A 872 13.92 -6.79 -1.01
C HIS A 872 14.24 -5.35 -1.44
N PRO A 873 13.48 -4.34 -0.96
CA PRO A 873 13.73 -2.94 -1.31
C PRO A 873 15.05 -2.45 -0.70
N ARG A 874 15.78 -1.59 -1.44
CA ARG A 874 17.10 -1.10 -1.03
C ARG A 874 17.05 0.27 -0.37
N TYR A 875 18.03 0.54 0.47
CA TYR A 875 18.25 1.88 1.02
C TYR A 875 18.72 2.85 -0.07
N LEU A 876 19.51 2.39 -1.05
CA LEU A 876 19.89 3.22 -2.20
C LEU A 876 18.68 3.66 -3.04
N ASP A 877 17.69 2.78 -3.24
CA ASP A 877 16.46 3.10 -3.99
C ASP A 877 15.60 4.13 -3.22
N ALA A 878 15.58 4.06 -1.89
CA ALA A 878 14.96 5.10 -1.06
C ALA A 878 15.65 6.46 -1.20
N VAL A 879 16.98 6.49 -1.26
CA VAL A 879 17.76 7.73 -1.51
C VAL A 879 17.47 8.27 -2.92
N ALA A 880 17.37 7.40 -3.94
CA ALA A 880 16.97 7.77 -5.28
C ALA A 880 15.54 8.36 -5.33
N ARG A 881 14.59 7.81 -4.56
CA ARG A 881 13.23 8.36 -4.39
C ARG A 881 13.24 9.74 -3.72
N LEU A 882 14.06 9.95 -2.67
CA LEU A 882 14.20 11.26 -2.02
C LEU A 882 14.81 12.30 -2.97
N LEU A 883 15.93 11.98 -3.64
CA LEU A 883 16.58 12.83 -4.65
C LEU A 883 15.65 13.13 -5.85
N ALA A 884 14.73 12.21 -6.16
CA ALA A 884 13.72 12.40 -7.18
C ALA A 884 12.61 13.40 -6.75
N ALA A 885 12.26 13.43 -5.46
CA ALA A 885 11.20 14.29 -4.92
C ALA A 885 11.68 15.72 -4.66
N ASP A 886 12.82 15.89 -3.99
CA ASP A 886 13.46 17.19 -3.77
C ASP A 886 14.96 17.11 -4.10
N PRO A 887 15.37 17.42 -5.34
CA PRO A 887 16.77 17.35 -5.72
C PRO A 887 17.61 18.44 -5.03
N ALA A 888 17.07 19.64 -4.81
CA ALA A 888 17.82 20.77 -4.27
C ALA A 888 18.16 20.58 -2.78
N ALA A 889 17.26 19.98 -2.00
CA ALA A 889 17.54 19.62 -0.60
C ALA A 889 18.52 18.45 -0.46
N VAL A 890 18.43 17.44 -1.34
CA VAL A 890 19.18 16.18 -1.19
C VAL A 890 20.60 16.25 -1.76
N GLN A 891 20.85 17.00 -2.84
CA GLN A 891 22.18 17.11 -3.47
C GLN A 891 23.31 17.52 -2.48
N PRO A 892 23.15 18.56 -1.62
CA PRO A 892 24.20 18.97 -0.66
C PRO A 892 24.48 17.98 0.45
N HIS A 893 23.61 16.99 0.65
CA HIS A 893 23.82 15.90 1.58
C HIS A 893 24.54 14.73 0.92
N LEU A 894 24.29 14.46 -0.37
CA LEU A 894 25.00 13.43 -1.13
C LEU A 894 26.46 13.78 -1.42
N THR A 895 26.82 15.05 -1.60
CA THR A 895 28.25 15.42 -1.76
C THR A 895 29.08 15.13 -0.50
N ARG A 896 28.47 15.15 0.69
CA ARG A 896 29.11 14.72 1.96
C ARG A 896 29.33 13.22 2.07
N TRP A 897 28.85 12.43 1.11
CA TRP A 897 29.14 11.00 1.01
C TRP A 897 30.44 10.75 0.24
N PHE A 898 31.02 11.76 -0.42
CA PHE A 898 32.21 11.56 -1.23
C PHE A 898 33.47 11.18 -0.44
N ASP A 899 33.53 11.52 0.86
CA ASP A 899 34.57 11.09 1.79
C ASP A 899 34.39 9.63 2.29
N ASP A 900 33.35 8.91 1.85
CA ASP A 900 32.98 7.58 2.34
C ASP A 900 33.46 6.45 1.40
N ASP A 901 34.72 6.07 1.58
CA ASP A 901 35.38 4.99 0.82
C ASP A 901 35.05 3.56 1.30
N ARG A 902 34.01 3.37 2.12
CA ARG A 902 33.59 2.03 2.54
C ARG A 902 33.03 1.26 1.33
N PRO A 903 33.50 0.02 1.05
CA PRO A 903 33.07 -0.75 -0.11
C PRO A 903 31.64 -1.28 0.07
N LEU A 904 30.88 -1.33 -1.03
CA LEU A 904 29.53 -1.90 -1.03
C LEU A 904 29.61 -3.44 -1.10
N PRO A 905 28.98 -4.20 -0.19
CA PRO A 905 29.02 -5.67 -0.24
C PRO A 905 28.45 -6.24 -1.56
N ALA A 906 27.40 -5.60 -2.07
CA ALA A 906 26.77 -5.85 -3.37
C ALA A 906 27.72 -5.73 -4.57
N THR A 907 28.69 -4.81 -4.50
CA THR A 907 29.58 -4.43 -5.60
C THR A 907 30.95 -4.03 -5.04
N PRO A 908 31.84 -4.99 -4.71
CA PRO A 908 33.06 -4.73 -3.93
C PRO A 908 34.07 -3.74 -4.56
N HIS A 909 33.92 -3.41 -5.84
CA HIS A 909 34.71 -2.42 -6.56
C HIS A 909 34.15 -0.98 -6.44
N ALA A 910 32.93 -0.82 -5.93
CA ALA A 910 32.28 0.46 -5.68
C ALA A 910 32.26 0.77 -4.18
N THR A 911 32.29 2.05 -3.84
CA THR A 911 32.15 2.56 -2.47
C THR A 911 30.89 3.39 -2.33
N VAL A 912 30.51 3.72 -1.09
CA VAL A 912 29.41 4.64 -0.79
C VAL A 912 29.56 5.97 -1.56
N ALA A 913 30.80 6.50 -1.64
CA ALA A 913 31.13 7.68 -2.43
C ALA A 913 30.88 7.50 -3.94
N HIS A 914 31.12 6.31 -4.51
CA HIS A 914 30.80 6.02 -5.92
C HIS A 914 29.29 5.93 -6.15
N ALA A 915 28.54 5.35 -5.21
CA ALA A 915 27.08 5.28 -5.32
C ALA A 915 26.43 6.68 -5.25
N ALA A 916 26.93 7.57 -4.39
CA ALA A 916 26.49 8.97 -4.37
C ALA A 916 26.77 9.69 -5.70
N GLN A 917 27.98 9.52 -6.25
CA GLN A 917 28.38 10.09 -7.55
C GLN A 917 27.50 9.56 -8.69
N ALA A 918 27.19 8.26 -8.69
CA ALA A 918 26.29 7.63 -9.65
C ALA A 918 24.86 8.15 -9.54
N LEU A 919 24.28 8.23 -8.33
CA LEU A 919 22.94 8.79 -8.14
C LEU A 919 22.82 10.23 -8.64
N LEU A 920 23.83 11.07 -8.34
CA LEU A 920 23.89 12.45 -8.81
C LEU A 920 24.00 12.55 -10.34
N HIS A 921 24.75 11.65 -11.00
CA HIS A 921 24.81 11.57 -12.47
C HIS A 921 23.51 11.07 -13.10
N THR A 922 22.90 10.01 -12.56
CA THR A 922 21.65 9.43 -13.07
C THR A 922 20.47 10.39 -12.93
N HIS A 923 20.36 11.11 -11.82
CA HIS A 923 19.26 12.05 -11.56
C HIS A 923 19.56 13.51 -11.96
N ARG A 924 20.72 13.77 -12.60
CA ARG A 924 21.25 15.12 -12.90
C ARG A 924 20.21 16.09 -13.48
N HIS A 925 19.36 15.61 -14.40
CA HIS A 925 18.41 16.41 -15.16
C HIS A 925 17.31 17.09 -14.32
N ARG A 926 17.13 16.70 -13.04
CA ARG A 926 16.06 17.27 -12.18
C ARG A 926 16.38 18.68 -11.65
N ALA A 927 17.66 18.97 -11.38
CA ALA A 927 18.13 20.28 -10.94
C ALA A 927 19.62 20.43 -11.26
N LEU A 928 19.96 20.62 -12.54
CA LEU A 928 21.35 20.76 -13.00
C LEU A 928 22.04 22.01 -12.43
N ASP A 929 21.33 23.13 -12.38
CA ASP A 929 21.94 24.41 -11.97
C ASP A 929 22.30 24.38 -10.47
N ASP A 930 21.44 23.82 -9.61
CA ASP A 930 21.74 23.60 -8.17
C ASP A 930 22.80 22.52 -7.96
N LEU A 931 22.83 21.48 -8.81
CA LEU A 931 23.85 20.44 -8.76
C LEU A 931 25.24 21.04 -9.02
N THR A 932 25.37 21.91 -10.03
CA THR A 932 26.66 22.56 -10.33
C THR A 932 27.14 23.43 -9.16
N GLU A 933 26.27 24.22 -8.54
CA GLU A 933 26.58 25.01 -7.34
C GLU A 933 27.05 24.13 -6.17
N THR A 934 26.33 23.03 -5.94
CA THR A 934 26.62 22.10 -4.85
C THR A 934 27.95 21.37 -5.06
N LEU A 935 28.27 20.99 -6.30
CA LEU A 935 29.53 20.31 -6.64
C LEU A 935 30.73 21.25 -6.49
N VAL A 936 30.64 22.50 -6.98
CA VAL A 936 31.77 23.45 -6.86
C VAL A 936 32.03 23.85 -5.41
N ASP A 937 30.98 24.02 -4.60
CA ASP A 937 31.15 24.36 -3.17
C ASP A 937 31.67 23.17 -2.32
N SER A 938 31.60 21.94 -2.82
CA SER A 938 32.14 20.76 -2.13
C SER A 938 33.67 20.65 -2.21
N ALA A 939 34.29 21.22 -3.25
CA ALA A 939 35.74 21.18 -3.53
C ALA A 939 36.39 19.77 -3.40
N HIS A 940 35.62 18.71 -3.68
CA HIS A 940 36.07 17.33 -3.55
C HIS A 940 36.39 16.71 -4.91
N ARG A 941 37.44 15.89 -5.00
CA ARG A 941 37.89 15.24 -6.26
C ARG A 941 36.77 14.55 -7.05
N LYS A 942 35.86 13.83 -6.37
CA LYS A 942 34.71 13.16 -7.02
C LYS A 942 33.68 14.14 -7.59
N ALA A 943 33.58 15.33 -7.02
CA ALA A 943 32.80 16.43 -7.60
C ALA A 943 33.50 16.97 -8.85
N ASP A 944 34.83 17.10 -8.83
CA ASP A 944 35.59 17.54 -10.00
C ASP A 944 35.48 16.55 -11.17
N GLU A 945 35.51 15.25 -10.89
CA GLU A 945 35.27 14.15 -11.84
C GLU A 945 33.85 14.25 -12.43
N LEU A 946 32.82 14.50 -11.61
CA LEU A 946 31.45 14.64 -12.11
C LEU A 946 31.24 15.94 -12.91
N LEU A 947 31.78 17.07 -12.46
CA LEU A 947 31.77 18.34 -13.22
C LEU A 947 32.55 18.23 -14.54
N ALA A 948 33.57 17.37 -14.61
CA ALA A 948 34.27 17.07 -15.87
C ALA A 948 33.34 16.34 -16.85
N VAL A 949 32.65 15.28 -16.41
CA VAL A 949 31.66 14.55 -17.24
C VAL A 949 30.53 15.48 -17.69
N LEU A 950 29.99 16.31 -16.79
CA LEU A 950 28.95 17.29 -17.12
C LEU A 950 29.43 18.38 -18.10
N SER A 951 30.74 18.66 -18.18
CA SER A 951 31.30 19.59 -19.19
C SER A 951 31.24 19.02 -20.61
N GLU A 952 31.14 17.69 -20.76
CA GLU A 952 31.03 17.02 -22.05
C GLU A 952 29.57 16.68 -22.38
N GLU A 953 28.81 16.18 -21.40
CA GLU A 953 27.40 15.76 -21.56
C GLU A 953 26.39 16.94 -21.54
N GLU A 954 26.58 17.92 -20.67
CA GLU A 954 25.60 18.99 -20.37
C GLU A 954 26.19 20.42 -20.58
N PRO A 955 26.81 20.73 -21.73
CA PRO A 955 27.66 21.90 -21.88
C PRO A 955 26.95 23.23 -21.62
N SER A 956 25.67 23.35 -21.97
CA SER A 956 24.88 24.58 -21.76
C SER A 956 24.58 24.86 -20.28
N ALA A 957 24.50 23.83 -19.43
CA ALA A 957 24.36 24.00 -17.97
C ALA A 957 25.68 24.49 -17.36
N ILE A 958 26.80 23.88 -17.74
CA ILE A 958 28.13 24.33 -17.29
C ILE A 958 28.43 25.76 -17.78
N CYS A 959 28.00 26.16 -18.98
CA CYS A 959 28.16 27.55 -19.44
C CYS A 959 27.41 28.56 -18.56
N ARG A 960 26.18 28.26 -18.12
CA ARG A 960 25.45 29.11 -17.14
C ARG A 960 26.12 29.13 -15.77
N ALA A 961 26.65 28.00 -15.32
CA ALA A 961 27.35 27.90 -14.05
C ALA A 961 28.66 28.72 -14.08
N VAL A 962 29.48 28.55 -15.11
CA VAL A 962 30.73 29.30 -15.33
C VAL A 962 30.50 30.82 -15.39
N ASP A 963 29.42 31.28 -16.05
CA ASP A 963 29.08 32.70 -16.07
C ASP A 963 28.70 33.23 -14.68
N ARG A 964 27.87 32.52 -13.91
CA ARG A 964 27.58 32.86 -12.50
C ARG A 964 28.85 32.89 -11.65
N TRP A 965 29.72 31.89 -11.78
CA TRP A 965 30.93 31.75 -10.98
C TRP A 965 32.01 32.80 -11.30
N ALA A 966 32.12 33.24 -12.55
CA ALA A 966 33.06 34.29 -12.96
C ALA A 966 32.69 35.66 -12.34
N HIS A 967 31.41 35.90 -12.08
CA HIS A 967 30.89 37.10 -11.42
C HIS A 967 30.84 36.98 -9.87
N ASP A 968 31.18 35.83 -9.30
CA ASP A 968 31.17 35.60 -7.84
C ASP A 968 32.37 36.30 -7.14
N GLU A 969 32.14 36.83 -5.94
CA GLU A 969 33.19 37.48 -5.15
C GLU A 969 34.18 36.49 -4.53
N ARG A 970 33.81 35.22 -4.39
CA ARG A 970 34.66 34.15 -3.83
C ARG A 970 35.72 33.71 -4.86
N PRO A 971 37.04 33.86 -4.57
CA PRO A 971 38.09 33.49 -5.52
C PRO A 971 38.04 32.04 -5.99
N ALA A 972 37.68 31.09 -5.12
CA ALA A 972 37.59 29.66 -5.46
C ALA A 972 36.59 29.38 -6.60
N ARG A 973 35.46 30.10 -6.64
CA ARG A 973 34.46 29.96 -7.71
C ARG A 973 34.95 30.57 -9.02
N ARG A 974 35.68 31.70 -8.98
CA ARG A 974 36.33 32.25 -10.19
C ARG A 974 37.43 31.34 -10.75
N VAL A 975 38.18 30.65 -9.89
CA VAL A 975 39.12 29.58 -10.31
C VAL A 975 38.36 28.44 -11.01
N ALA A 976 37.23 27.99 -10.45
CA ALA A 976 36.38 26.98 -11.08
C ALA A 976 35.81 27.47 -12.43
N ALA A 977 35.38 28.74 -12.53
CA ALA A 977 34.91 29.35 -13.77
C ALA A 977 35.99 29.29 -14.87
N ALA A 978 37.23 29.61 -14.55
CA ALA A 978 38.36 29.51 -15.47
C ALA A 978 38.61 28.05 -15.92
N ALA A 979 38.65 27.10 -14.98
CA ALA A 979 38.94 25.69 -15.24
C ALA A 979 37.82 24.99 -16.05
N TYR A 980 36.55 25.12 -15.63
CA TYR A 980 35.43 24.49 -16.31
C TYR A 980 35.02 25.24 -17.58
N GLY A 981 35.18 26.57 -17.64
CA GLY A 981 35.00 27.35 -18.87
C GLY A 981 35.95 26.89 -19.98
N LEU A 982 37.20 26.60 -19.63
CA LEU A 982 38.19 26.03 -20.55
C LEU A 982 37.85 24.59 -20.97
N ARG A 983 37.33 23.77 -20.05
CA ARG A 983 36.95 22.36 -20.30
C ARG A 983 35.67 22.23 -21.16
N VAL A 984 34.66 23.08 -20.97
CA VAL A 984 33.40 23.03 -21.73
C VAL A 984 33.51 23.67 -23.12
N ALA A 985 34.41 24.65 -23.32
CA ALA A 985 34.57 25.38 -24.58
C ALA A 985 34.74 24.54 -25.87
N PRO A 986 35.36 23.34 -25.89
CA PRO A 986 35.39 22.45 -27.05
C PRO A 986 34.03 21.84 -27.41
N HIS A 987 33.13 21.68 -26.43
CA HIS A 987 31.86 20.98 -26.57
C HIS A 987 30.72 21.92 -26.99
N VAL A 988 30.85 23.22 -26.73
CA VAL A 988 29.86 24.27 -27.05
C VAL A 988 29.51 24.36 -28.55
N ARG A 989 28.21 24.20 -28.86
CA ARG A 989 27.67 24.29 -30.22
C ARG A 989 26.73 25.48 -30.45
N THR A 990 25.99 25.93 -29.43
CA THR A 990 25.05 27.05 -29.57
C THR A 990 25.76 28.40 -29.51
N GLU A 991 25.11 29.46 -29.99
CA GLU A 991 25.66 30.82 -29.88
C GLU A 991 25.45 31.43 -28.49
N ALA A 992 24.37 31.08 -27.80
CA ALA A 992 24.08 31.53 -26.44
C ALA A 992 25.14 31.02 -25.44
N ASP A 993 25.56 29.76 -25.57
CA ASP A 993 26.62 29.18 -24.74
C ASP A 993 27.99 29.86 -24.97
N ARG A 994 28.31 30.19 -26.24
CA ARG A 994 29.51 31.00 -26.55
C ARG A 994 29.43 32.39 -25.94
N GLU A 995 28.25 32.97 -25.93
CA GLU A 995 28.00 34.29 -25.37
C GLU A 995 28.18 34.31 -23.84
N LEU A 996 27.67 33.32 -23.12
CA LEU A 996 27.91 33.12 -21.69
C LEU A 996 29.41 32.95 -21.40
N LEU A 997 30.11 32.06 -22.11
CA LEU A 997 31.55 31.87 -21.91
C LEU A 997 32.37 33.13 -22.23
N ARG A 998 31.93 33.93 -23.22
CA ARG A 998 32.54 35.22 -23.57
C ARG A 998 32.33 36.24 -22.46
N TYR A 999 31.15 36.34 -21.86
CA TYR A 999 30.92 37.24 -20.72
C TYR A 999 31.72 36.81 -19.49
N ALA A 1000 31.71 35.51 -19.15
CA ALA A 1000 32.52 34.94 -18.07
C ALA A 1000 34.02 35.23 -18.23
N ALA A 1001 34.59 34.98 -19.41
CA ALA A 1001 36.01 35.22 -19.68
C ALA A 1001 36.37 36.72 -19.65
N LEU A 1002 35.49 37.60 -20.15
CA LEU A 1002 35.68 39.04 -20.05
C LEU A 1002 35.62 39.53 -18.60
N ALA A 1003 34.70 39.01 -17.78
CA ALA A 1003 34.61 39.32 -16.36
C ALA A 1003 35.93 39.00 -15.64
N LEU A 1004 36.48 37.80 -15.84
CA LEU A 1004 37.78 37.40 -15.29
C LEU A 1004 38.94 38.31 -15.75
N LEU A 1005 38.97 38.71 -17.04
CA LEU A 1005 40.01 39.62 -17.55
C LEU A 1005 39.92 41.04 -17.00
N THR A 1006 38.72 41.53 -16.65
CA THR A 1006 38.56 42.88 -16.07
C THR A 1006 39.07 42.99 -14.63
N ARG A 1007 39.21 41.87 -13.91
CA ARG A 1007 39.68 41.84 -12.52
C ARG A 1007 41.21 41.67 -12.49
N PRO A 1008 41.98 42.66 -11.97
CA PRO A 1008 43.44 42.58 -11.95
C PRO A 1008 43.98 41.58 -10.93
N ASP A 1009 43.24 41.31 -9.86
CA ASP A 1009 43.62 40.35 -8.81
C ASP A 1009 43.58 38.89 -9.29
N ASP A 1010 42.82 38.61 -10.36
CA ASP A 1010 42.67 37.28 -10.96
C ASP A 1010 43.65 37.06 -12.13
N CYS A 1011 44.78 37.78 -12.16
CA CYS A 1011 45.75 37.76 -13.27
C CYS A 1011 46.33 36.37 -13.59
N THR A 1012 46.35 35.45 -12.62
CA THR A 1012 46.72 34.04 -12.81
C THR A 1012 45.70 33.26 -13.64
N LEU A 1013 44.45 33.71 -13.74
CA LEU A 1013 43.37 33.09 -14.52
C LEU A 1013 43.25 33.67 -15.94
N HIS A 1014 43.97 34.75 -16.24
CA HIS A 1014 43.89 35.46 -17.53
C HIS A 1014 44.30 34.56 -18.71
N GLY A 1015 45.24 33.63 -18.52
CA GLY A 1015 45.59 32.61 -19.52
C GLY A 1015 44.39 31.76 -19.95
N SER A 1016 43.62 31.21 -19.00
CA SER A 1016 42.43 30.40 -19.31
C SER A 1016 41.31 31.25 -19.93
N ALA A 1017 41.11 32.48 -19.48
CA ALA A 1017 40.13 33.40 -20.06
C ALA A 1017 40.46 33.75 -21.53
N LEU A 1018 41.73 34.04 -21.83
CA LEU A 1018 42.21 34.26 -23.21
C LEU A 1018 42.06 33.00 -24.07
N ALA A 1019 42.31 31.82 -23.51
CA ALA A 1019 42.14 30.54 -24.20
C ALA A 1019 40.68 30.27 -24.60
N VAL A 1020 39.69 30.71 -23.79
CA VAL A 1020 38.27 30.68 -24.13
C VAL A 1020 37.93 31.71 -25.23
N LEU A 1021 38.37 32.97 -25.09
CA LEU A 1021 38.06 34.04 -26.06
C LEU A 1021 38.68 33.84 -27.45
N VAL A 1022 39.80 33.14 -27.56
CA VAL A 1022 40.39 32.79 -28.87
C VAL A 1022 39.63 31.67 -29.59
N ARG A 1023 38.89 30.82 -28.86
CA ARG A 1023 38.00 29.82 -29.47
C ARG A 1023 36.78 30.49 -30.11
N ASP A 1024 36.15 31.47 -29.45
CA ASP A 1024 35.01 32.24 -30.01
C ASP A 1024 35.42 33.02 -31.30
N PRO A 1025 34.83 32.72 -32.47
CA PRO A 1025 35.12 33.43 -33.71
C PRO A 1025 34.91 34.94 -33.66
N ARG A 1026 33.99 35.46 -32.81
CA ARG A 1026 33.70 36.90 -32.72
C ARG A 1026 34.82 37.68 -32.03
N THR A 1027 35.41 37.12 -30.99
CA THR A 1027 36.42 37.78 -30.13
C THR A 1027 37.85 37.39 -30.46
N ARG A 1028 38.06 36.27 -31.16
CA ARG A 1028 39.38 35.75 -31.56
C ARG A 1028 40.37 36.81 -32.04
N ALA A 1029 40.00 37.60 -33.06
CA ALA A 1029 40.93 38.54 -33.68
C ALA A 1029 41.41 39.66 -32.72
N LEU A 1030 40.61 40.01 -31.71
CA LEU A 1030 40.93 41.03 -30.71
C LEU A 1030 41.91 40.52 -29.66
N HIS A 1031 41.71 39.29 -29.17
CA HIS A 1031 42.49 38.72 -28.06
C HIS A 1031 43.65 37.82 -28.48
N LEU A 1032 43.73 37.42 -29.76
CA LEU A 1032 44.79 36.54 -30.27
C LEU A 1032 46.22 37.04 -29.93
N PRO A 1033 46.59 38.34 -30.07
CA PRO A 1033 47.94 38.78 -29.73
C PRO A 1033 48.31 38.57 -28.26
N GLN A 1034 47.35 38.76 -27.34
CA GLN A 1034 47.56 38.52 -25.91
C GLN A 1034 47.68 37.03 -25.62
N ALA A 1035 46.80 36.21 -26.19
CA ALA A 1035 46.82 34.76 -26.05
C ALA A 1035 48.14 34.13 -26.57
N LEU A 1036 48.64 34.57 -27.72
CA LEU A 1036 49.92 34.10 -28.26
C LEU A 1036 51.11 34.48 -27.37
N ALA A 1037 51.06 35.63 -26.69
CA ALA A 1037 52.09 36.03 -25.72
C ALA A 1037 52.09 35.12 -24.47
N HIS A 1038 50.92 34.83 -23.89
CA HIS A 1038 50.78 33.87 -22.77
C HIS A 1038 51.24 32.45 -23.18
N PHE A 1039 50.83 31.98 -24.36
CA PHE A 1039 51.24 30.69 -24.89
C PHE A 1039 52.76 30.60 -25.11
N ALA A 1040 53.38 31.60 -25.74
CA ALA A 1040 54.82 31.65 -25.94
C ALA A 1040 55.61 31.80 -24.62
N ALA A 1041 55.02 32.42 -23.61
CA ALA A 1041 55.56 32.49 -22.25
C ALA A 1041 55.48 31.15 -21.47
N ALA A 1042 54.82 30.13 -22.02
CA ALA A 1042 54.53 28.85 -21.38
C ALA A 1042 53.68 29.00 -20.10
N ASP A 1043 52.65 29.84 -20.15
CA ASP A 1043 51.63 29.96 -19.10
C ASP A 1043 50.93 28.60 -18.84
N PRO A 1044 51.03 28.02 -17.62
CA PRO A 1044 50.39 26.74 -17.29
C PRO A 1044 48.86 26.74 -17.40
N GLN A 1045 48.22 27.92 -17.39
CA GLN A 1045 46.76 28.06 -17.48
C GLN A 1045 46.27 28.21 -18.93
N PHE A 1046 47.18 28.18 -19.92
CA PHE A 1046 46.88 28.29 -21.34
C PHE A 1046 47.26 26.99 -22.09
N PRO A 1047 46.32 26.07 -22.38
CA PRO A 1047 46.63 24.83 -23.07
C PRO A 1047 46.86 25.05 -24.58
N PRO A 1048 47.80 24.34 -25.23
CA PRO A 1048 48.06 24.49 -26.66
C PRO A 1048 46.81 24.23 -27.53
N GLY A 1049 45.92 23.34 -27.07
CA GLY A 1049 44.65 22.98 -27.74
C GLY A 1049 43.69 24.16 -27.95
N ALA A 1050 43.84 25.27 -27.22
CA ALA A 1050 43.02 26.47 -27.41
C ALA A 1050 43.27 27.16 -28.76
N LEU A 1051 44.50 27.10 -29.29
CA LEU A 1051 44.87 27.75 -30.55
C LEU A 1051 44.47 26.97 -31.80
N VAL A 1052 44.08 25.69 -31.67
CA VAL A 1052 43.71 24.84 -32.82
C VAL A 1052 42.54 25.45 -33.60
N ALA A 1053 41.55 26.02 -32.92
CA ALA A 1053 40.43 26.72 -33.55
C ALA A 1053 40.86 28.00 -34.31
N ALA A 1054 41.99 28.61 -33.93
CA ALA A 1054 42.52 29.80 -34.58
C ALA A 1054 43.34 29.48 -35.85
N LEU A 1055 43.97 28.30 -35.95
CA LEU A 1055 44.77 27.88 -37.11
C LEU A 1055 44.05 28.03 -38.45
N ALA A 1056 42.74 27.76 -38.50
CA ALA A 1056 41.94 27.89 -39.71
C ALA A 1056 41.76 29.35 -40.21
N THR A 1057 42.07 30.34 -39.37
CA THR A 1057 41.84 31.78 -39.63
C THR A 1057 43.11 32.63 -39.55
N HIS A 1058 44.06 32.25 -38.69
CA HIS A 1058 45.29 33.01 -38.42
C HIS A 1058 46.52 32.07 -38.40
N PRO A 1059 46.73 31.25 -39.46
CA PRO A 1059 47.72 30.15 -39.43
C PRO A 1059 49.14 30.64 -39.15
N GLU A 1060 49.59 31.71 -39.78
CA GLU A 1060 50.98 32.19 -39.63
C GLU A 1060 51.30 32.62 -38.19
N GLN A 1061 50.40 33.39 -37.56
CA GLN A 1061 50.61 33.92 -36.20
C GLN A 1061 50.61 32.79 -35.16
N VAL A 1062 49.72 31.80 -35.34
CA VAL A 1062 49.65 30.65 -34.44
C VAL A 1062 50.86 29.73 -34.62
N LEU A 1063 51.25 29.41 -35.87
CA LEU A 1063 52.41 28.56 -36.15
C LEU A 1063 53.72 29.19 -35.66
N GLU A 1064 53.87 30.51 -35.73
CA GLU A 1064 55.03 31.21 -35.15
C GLU A 1064 55.07 31.10 -33.61
N ALA A 1065 53.93 31.19 -32.93
CA ALA A 1065 53.90 30.99 -31.49
C ALA A 1065 54.16 29.53 -31.09
N PHE A 1066 53.72 28.54 -31.89
CA PHE A 1066 54.14 27.15 -31.74
C PHE A 1066 55.64 26.99 -31.99
N ARG A 1067 56.24 27.65 -33.00
CA ARG A 1067 57.69 27.68 -33.21
C ARG A 1067 58.44 28.15 -31.96
N ALA A 1068 58.01 29.27 -31.38
CA ALA A 1068 58.58 29.79 -30.13
C ALA A 1068 58.39 28.83 -28.95
N ARG A 1069 57.23 28.15 -28.82
CA ARG A 1069 56.95 27.21 -27.72
C ARG A 1069 57.73 25.90 -27.83
N LEU A 1070 57.96 25.39 -29.05
CA LEU A 1070 58.71 24.16 -29.33
C LEU A 1070 60.22 24.31 -29.10
N CYS A 1071 60.75 25.54 -29.14
CA CYS A 1071 62.15 25.83 -28.79
C CYS A 1071 62.38 25.98 -27.26
N ARG A 1072 61.38 25.69 -26.42
CA ARG A 1072 61.50 25.70 -24.95
C ARG A 1072 61.41 24.25 -24.42
N PRO A 1073 61.92 23.96 -23.21
CA PRO A 1073 61.58 22.71 -22.52
C PRO A 1073 60.06 22.49 -22.45
N ASP A 1074 59.66 21.23 -22.26
CA ASP A 1074 58.27 20.78 -22.19
C ASP A 1074 57.47 21.02 -23.49
N ALA A 1075 58.06 20.63 -24.64
CA ALA A 1075 57.45 20.72 -25.96
C ALA A 1075 56.38 19.62 -26.24
N GLU A 1076 56.37 18.56 -25.44
CA GLU A 1076 55.54 17.35 -25.63
C GLU A 1076 54.05 17.67 -25.84
N GLU A 1077 53.43 18.49 -25.00
CA GLU A 1077 51.99 18.80 -25.10
C GLU A 1077 51.65 19.63 -26.35
N ALA A 1078 52.56 20.52 -26.75
CA ALA A 1078 52.41 21.29 -27.99
C ALA A 1078 52.50 20.38 -29.21
N LEU A 1079 53.45 19.44 -29.25
CA LEU A 1079 53.56 18.42 -30.30
C LEU A 1079 52.36 17.48 -30.32
N ARG A 1080 51.90 17.01 -29.16
CA ARG A 1080 50.72 16.15 -29.01
C ARG A 1080 49.46 16.82 -29.56
N THR A 1081 49.28 18.12 -29.28
CA THR A 1081 48.18 18.92 -29.83
C THR A 1081 48.29 19.10 -31.34
N LEU A 1082 49.50 19.37 -31.85
CA LEU A 1082 49.75 19.52 -33.28
C LEU A 1082 49.50 18.22 -34.05
N ALA A 1083 49.62 17.05 -33.41
CA ALA A 1083 49.29 15.77 -34.04
C ALA A 1083 47.81 15.68 -34.47
N ASP A 1084 46.90 16.32 -33.74
CA ASP A 1084 45.46 16.27 -34.04
C ASP A 1084 45.06 17.20 -35.22
N VAL A 1085 46.00 17.98 -35.77
CA VAL A 1085 45.77 18.87 -36.92
C VAL A 1085 45.86 18.08 -38.23
N THR A 1086 44.76 17.41 -38.58
CA THR A 1086 44.66 16.52 -39.76
C THR A 1086 44.45 17.23 -41.11
N THR A 1087 44.06 18.51 -41.13
CA THR A 1087 43.73 19.24 -42.37
C THR A 1087 44.95 19.31 -43.31
N PRO A 1088 44.90 18.79 -44.56
CA PRO A 1088 46.11 18.55 -45.37
C PRO A 1088 47.05 19.75 -45.58
N ASP A 1089 46.51 20.95 -45.70
CA ASP A 1089 47.30 22.18 -45.91
C ASP A 1089 47.98 22.68 -44.62
N LEU A 1090 47.30 22.55 -43.48
CA LEU A 1090 47.85 22.88 -42.17
C LEU A 1090 48.83 21.78 -41.73
N ALA A 1091 48.47 20.51 -41.89
CA ALA A 1091 49.30 19.35 -41.58
C ALA A 1091 50.68 19.41 -42.28
N ARG A 1092 50.73 19.85 -43.55
CA ARG A 1092 52.01 20.08 -44.26
C ARG A 1092 52.86 21.20 -43.64
N ARG A 1093 52.24 22.28 -43.18
CA ARG A 1093 52.92 23.40 -42.50
C ARG A 1093 53.39 23.01 -41.10
N VAL A 1094 52.57 22.26 -40.37
CA VAL A 1094 52.91 21.67 -39.08
C VAL A 1094 54.06 20.66 -39.22
N ALA A 1095 54.05 19.81 -40.25
CA ALA A 1095 55.16 18.90 -40.53
C ALA A 1095 56.47 19.65 -40.79
N ALA A 1096 56.45 20.75 -41.56
CA ALA A 1096 57.62 21.61 -41.74
C ALA A 1096 58.09 22.21 -40.39
N LEU A 1097 57.16 22.71 -39.57
CA LEU A 1097 57.46 23.26 -38.25
C LEU A 1097 58.06 22.22 -37.28
N VAL A 1098 57.55 20.98 -37.27
CA VAL A 1098 58.10 19.88 -36.47
C VAL A 1098 59.52 19.51 -36.93
N ARG A 1099 59.77 19.53 -38.24
CA ARG A 1099 61.11 19.31 -38.81
C ARG A 1099 62.08 20.43 -38.43
N GLU A 1100 61.62 21.67 -38.44
CA GLU A 1100 62.41 22.81 -37.95
C GLU A 1100 62.70 22.65 -36.45
N ALA A 1101 61.69 22.48 -35.60
CA ALA A 1101 61.85 22.39 -34.15
C ALA A 1101 62.93 21.37 -33.74
N VAL A 1102 62.90 20.16 -34.31
CA VAL A 1102 63.85 19.09 -33.95
C VAL A 1102 65.27 19.30 -34.50
N GLN A 1103 65.43 20.12 -35.54
CA GLN A 1103 66.76 20.52 -36.04
C GLN A 1103 67.44 21.52 -35.09
N TRP A 1104 66.65 22.39 -34.45
CA TRP A 1104 67.16 23.41 -33.53
C TRP A 1104 67.23 22.91 -32.08
N CYS A 1105 66.39 21.94 -31.72
CA CYS A 1105 66.33 21.35 -30.37
C CYS A 1105 66.33 19.79 -30.45
N PRO A 1106 67.50 19.14 -30.62
CA PRO A 1106 67.58 17.67 -30.75
C PRO A 1106 67.02 16.87 -29.56
N GLU A 1107 66.98 17.49 -28.37
CA GLU A 1107 66.41 16.92 -27.13
C GLU A 1107 64.94 16.49 -27.30
N THR A 1108 64.16 17.13 -28.19
CA THR A 1108 62.73 16.79 -28.43
C THR A 1108 62.54 15.56 -29.32
N ALA A 1109 63.59 14.78 -29.60
CA ALA A 1109 63.56 13.60 -30.47
C ALA A 1109 62.48 12.58 -30.08
N ALA A 1110 62.28 12.34 -28.78
CA ALA A 1110 61.27 11.42 -28.27
C ALA A 1110 59.84 11.91 -28.54
N ASP A 1111 59.57 13.18 -28.26
CA ASP A 1111 58.25 13.81 -28.47
C ASP A 1111 57.88 13.87 -29.95
N VAL A 1112 58.87 14.11 -30.82
CA VAL A 1112 58.69 14.11 -32.28
C VAL A 1112 58.43 12.70 -32.81
N ALA A 1113 59.07 11.67 -32.23
CA ALA A 1113 58.74 10.29 -32.53
C ALA A 1113 57.30 9.95 -32.08
N ALA A 1114 56.87 10.39 -30.90
CA ALA A 1114 55.49 10.22 -30.43
C ALA A 1114 54.46 10.96 -31.29
N TYR A 1115 54.78 12.16 -31.80
CA TYR A 1115 53.98 12.85 -32.82
C TYR A 1115 53.84 12.00 -34.09
N VAL A 1116 54.94 11.43 -34.61
CA VAL A 1116 54.90 10.54 -35.78
C VAL A 1116 54.07 9.29 -35.49
N ASP A 1117 54.22 8.67 -34.31
CA ASP A 1117 53.47 7.48 -33.90
C ASP A 1117 51.95 7.73 -33.91
N ARG A 1118 51.50 8.84 -33.31
CA ARG A 1118 50.08 9.25 -33.31
C ARG A 1118 49.57 9.57 -34.72
N ARG A 1119 50.35 10.30 -35.53
CA ARG A 1119 49.99 10.64 -36.92
C ARG A 1119 49.95 9.42 -37.86
N LEU A 1120 50.69 8.36 -37.57
CA LEU A 1120 50.69 7.11 -38.34
C LEU A 1120 49.33 6.39 -38.24
N GLU A 1121 48.62 6.54 -37.12
CA GLU A 1121 47.31 5.92 -36.88
C GLU A 1121 46.16 6.58 -37.66
N ASP A 1122 46.37 7.76 -38.27
CA ASP A 1122 45.44 8.36 -39.26
C ASP A 1122 45.47 7.63 -40.63
N GLY A 1123 46.27 6.57 -40.74
CA GLY A 1123 46.28 5.65 -41.86
C GLY A 1123 46.77 6.26 -43.20
N PRO A 1124 46.26 5.76 -44.34
CA PRO A 1124 46.73 6.19 -45.67
C PRO A 1124 46.60 7.69 -45.95
N SER A 1125 45.69 8.38 -45.27
CA SER A 1125 45.46 9.82 -45.41
C SER A 1125 46.70 10.64 -45.05
N ALA A 1126 47.41 10.24 -44.00
CA ALA A 1126 48.59 10.92 -43.48
C ALA A 1126 49.84 10.71 -44.35
N ARG A 1127 49.86 9.70 -45.23
CA ARG A 1127 51.03 9.35 -46.08
C ARG A 1127 51.57 10.55 -46.86
N THR A 1128 50.71 11.39 -47.42
CA THR A 1128 51.13 12.56 -48.22
C THR A 1128 51.89 13.62 -47.42
N VAL A 1129 51.67 13.68 -46.10
CA VAL A 1129 52.28 14.65 -45.17
C VAL A 1129 53.47 14.03 -44.43
N LEU A 1130 53.30 12.80 -43.93
CA LEU A 1130 54.33 12.10 -43.19
C LEU A 1130 55.48 11.62 -44.05
N PHE A 1131 55.24 11.21 -45.30
CA PHE A 1131 56.29 10.59 -46.11
C PHE A 1131 57.49 11.53 -46.34
N PRO A 1132 57.31 12.81 -46.75
CA PRO A 1132 58.43 13.75 -46.87
C PRO A 1132 59.03 14.18 -45.52
N LEU A 1133 58.26 14.14 -44.43
CA LEU A 1133 58.73 14.49 -43.10
C LEU A 1133 59.67 13.41 -42.55
N VAL A 1134 59.20 12.17 -42.51
CA VAL A 1134 59.91 11.06 -41.86
C VAL A 1134 61.16 10.70 -42.65
N THR A 1135 61.10 10.55 -43.99
CA THR A 1135 62.32 10.31 -44.79
C THR A 1135 63.33 11.45 -44.65
N GLY A 1136 62.85 12.70 -44.65
CA GLY A 1136 63.68 13.89 -44.45
C GLY A 1136 64.29 14.05 -43.04
N LEU A 1137 63.81 13.29 -42.05
CA LEU A 1137 64.41 13.14 -40.71
C LEU A 1137 65.32 11.90 -40.62
N LEU A 1138 65.05 10.85 -41.38
CA LEU A 1138 65.89 9.65 -41.46
C LEU A 1138 67.17 9.88 -42.27
N ASP A 1139 67.13 10.69 -43.33
CA ASP A 1139 68.31 11.02 -44.16
C ASP A 1139 69.21 12.09 -43.52
N GLY A 1140 68.62 13.07 -42.83
CA GLY A 1140 69.32 14.30 -42.41
C GLY A 1140 69.13 14.70 -40.95
N GLY A 1141 68.48 13.88 -40.13
CA GLY A 1141 68.29 14.13 -38.69
C GLY A 1141 69.50 13.71 -37.85
N THR A 1142 69.58 14.22 -36.63
CA THR A 1142 70.61 13.79 -35.65
C THR A 1142 70.42 12.31 -35.28
N GLU A 1143 71.49 11.68 -34.75
CA GLU A 1143 71.44 10.28 -34.32
C GLU A 1143 70.33 10.02 -33.28
N GLN A 1144 70.09 10.96 -32.36
CA GLN A 1144 69.01 10.89 -31.37
C GLN A 1144 67.61 10.81 -32.00
N VAL A 1145 67.33 11.61 -33.03
CA VAL A 1145 66.05 11.61 -33.74
C VAL A 1145 65.83 10.29 -34.48
N ARG A 1146 66.87 9.79 -35.15
CA ARG A 1146 66.80 8.53 -35.89
C ARG A 1146 66.64 7.33 -34.96
N VAL A 1147 67.30 7.33 -33.79
CA VAL A 1147 67.09 6.37 -32.69
C VAL A 1147 65.62 6.37 -32.22
N ALA A 1148 65.04 7.54 -31.95
CA ALA A 1148 63.66 7.65 -31.47
C ALA A 1148 62.63 7.19 -32.52
N LEU A 1149 62.81 7.60 -33.79
CA LEU A 1149 61.96 7.16 -34.90
C LEU A 1149 62.07 5.66 -35.15
N ALA A 1150 63.27 5.07 -35.07
CA ALA A 1150 63.46 3.63 -35.21
C ALA A 1150 62.68 2.83 -34.16
N ALA A 1151 62.60 3.33 -32.91
CA ALA A 1151 61.80 2.69 -31.87
C ALA A 1151 60.29 2.71 -32.16
N VAL A 1152 59.78 3.83 -32.70
CA VAL A 1152 58.37 4.00 -33.09
C VAL A 1152 58.01 3.16 -34.33
N LEU A 1153 58.84 3.18 -35.37
CA LEU A 1153 58.58 2.43 -36.61
C LEU A 1153 58.59 0.91 -36.40
N ALA A 1154 59.24 0.42 -35.33
CA ALA A 1154 59.26 -0.97 -34.95
C ALA A 1154 57.95 -1.47 -34.28
N THR A 1155 57.11 -0.58 -33.74
CA THR A 1155 55.86 -0.98 -33.08
C THR A 1155 54.84 -1.46 -34.12
N PRO A 1156 53.97 -2.44 -33.78
CA PRO A 1156 53.10 -3.10 -34.77
C PRO A 1156 51.94 -2.24 -35.31
N GLY A 1157 51.51 -1.20 -34.58
CA GLY A 1157 50.41 -0.30 -34.97
C GLY A 1157 49.02 -0.96 -35.14
N THR A 1158 48.01 -0.13 -35.41
CA THR A 1158 46.71 -0.63 -35.89
C THR A 1158 46.82 -1.15 -37.34
N PRO A 1159 45.80 -1.83 -37.89
CA PRO A 1159 45.83 -2.28 -39.29
C PRO A 1159 46.15 -1.17 -40.31
N ASP A 1160 45.70 0.07 -40.05
CA ASP A 1160 45.80 1.18 -40.99
C ASP A 1160 47.20 1.81 -41.05
N SER A 1161 47.97 1.75 -39.96
CA SER A 1161 49.32 2.31 -39.89
C SER A 1161 50.43 1.36 -40.39
N ARG A 1162 50.17 0.03 -40.42
CA ARG A 1162 51.16 -1.02 -40.75
C ARG A 1162 51.87 -0.84 -42.09
N THR A 1163 51.14 -0.50 -43.15
CA THR A 1163 51.72 -0.37 -44.50
C THR A 1163 52.73 0.77 -44.55
N LEU A 1164 52.37 1.92 -43.96
CA LEU A 1164 53.22 3.10 -43.94
C LEU A 1164 54.41 2.95 -42.98
N ARG A 1165 54.22 2.28 -41.83
CA ARG A 1165 55.31 1.85 -40.94
C ARG A 1165 56.32 0.95 -41.67
N ARG A 1166 55.85 0.01 -42.50
CA ARG A 1166 56.72 -0.85 -43.32
C ARG A 1166 57.49 -0.06 -44.37
N GLU A 1167 56.85 0.83 -45.13
CA GLU A 1167 57.52 1.69 -46.11
C GLU A 1167 58.67 2.51 -45.46
N PHE A 1168 58.47 3.05 -44.25
CA PHE A 1168 59.52 3.77 -43.52
C PHE A 1168 60.59 2.86 -42.92
N LEU A 1169 60.24 1.65 -42.47
CA LEU A 1169 61.21 0.67 -41.98
C LEU A 1169 62.14 0.21 -43.11
N ASP A 1170 61.59 -0.07 -44.29
CA ASP A 1170 62.37 -0.44 -45.47
C ASP A 1170 63.30 0.71 -45.90
N PHE A 1171 62.81 1.96 -45.83
CA PHE A 1171 63.61 3.16 -46.09
C PHE A 1171 64.75 3.36 -45.06
N LEU A 1172 64.47 3.14 -43.78
CA LEU A 1172 65.47 3.19 -42.70
C LEU A 1172 66.58 2.17 -42.94
N LEU A 1173 66.22 0.91 -43.20
CA LEU A 1173 67.18 -0.19 -43.39
C LEU A 1173 68.04 -0.03 -44.65
N ALA A 1174 67.50 0.59 -45.70
CA ALA A 1174 68.25 0.86 -46.93
C ALA A 1174 69.35 1.93 -46.76
N ASN A 1175 69.12 2.93 -45.91
CA ASN A 1175 69.97 4.13 -45.82
C ASN A 1175 70.76 4.26 -44.51
N GLU A 1176 70.36 3.60 -43.42
CA GLU A 1176 70.99 3.79 -42.10
C GLU A 1176 72.33 3.07 -41.95
N HIS A 1177 73.30 3.75 -41.35
CA HIS A 1177 74.67 3.27 -41.10
C HIS A 1177 75.13 3.47 -39.65
N ALA A 1178 74.40 4.23 -38.83
CA ALA A 1178 74.76 4.52 -37.44
C ALA A 1178 74.43 3.32 -36.51
N PRO A 1179 75.42 2.75 -35.78
CA PRO A 1179 75.18 1.59 -34.91
C PRO A 1179 74.16 1.82 -33.79
N ALA A 1180 73.98 3.05 -33.30
CA ALA A 1180 72.99 3.35 -32.27
C ALA A 1180 71.54 3.20 -32.77
N VAL A 1181 71.26 3.63 -34.00
CA VAL A 1181 69.91 3.59 -34.58
C VAL A 1181 69.49 2.15 -34.85
N LEU A 1182 70.41 1.34 -35.39
CA LEU A 1182 70.19 -0.07 -35.66
C LEU A 1182 70.05 -0.91 -34.37
N ASP A 1183 70.80 -0.57 -33.31
CA ASP A 1183 70.67 -1.20 -31.98
C ASP A 1183 69.33 -0.83 -31.30
N ALA A 1184 68.87 0.42 -31.43
CA ALA A 1184 67.55 0.84 -30.96
C ALA A 1184 66.43 0.12 -31.72
N LEU A 1185 66.56 -0.02 -33.04
CA LEU A 1185 65.63 -0.76 -33.89
C LEU A 1185 65.55 -2.24 -33.48
N LEU A 1186 66.69 -2.89 -33.23
CA LEU A 1186 66.75 -4.26 -32.73
C LEU A 1186 65.99 -4.42 -31.41
N HIS A 1187 66.24 -3.51 -30.46
CA HIS A 1187 65.58 -3.56 -29.15
C HIS A 1187 64.06 -3.35 -29.22
N ALA A 1188 63.59 -2.44 -30.07
CA ALA A 1188 62.16 -2.17 -30.23
C ALA A 1188 61.44 -3.29 -31.00
N THR A 1189 61.99 -3.75 -32.12
CA THR A 1189 61.38 -4.81 -32.96
C THR A 1189 61.17 -6.12 -32.20
N VAL A 1190 62.13 -6.50 -31.35
CA VAL A 1190 62.04 -7.70 -30.52
C VAL A 1190 61.04 -7.53 -29.38
N ARG A 1191 61.06 -6.41 -28.65
CA ARG A 1191 60.11 -6.15 -27.54
C ARG A 1191 58.66 -6.09 -28.01
N CYS A 1192 58.42 -5.48 -29.17
CA CYS A 1192 57.06 -5.25 -29.67
C CYS A 1192 56.46 -6.45 -30.46
N ARG A 1193 57.22 -7.52 -30.69
CA ARG A 1193 56.76 -8.73 -31.42
C ARG A 1193 56.87 -10.04 -30.62
N GLY A 1194 57.21 -9.98 -29.33
CA GLY A 1194 57.50 -11.16 -28.51
C GLY A 1194 56.37 -12.21 -28.37
N ASP A 1195 55.11 -11.81 -28.55
CA ASP A 1195 53.92 -12.66 -28.29
C ASP A 1195 53.31 -13.36 -29.52
N ARG A 1196 53.90 -13.25 -30.73
CA ARG A 1196 53.38 -13.95 -31.92
C ARG A 1196 54.48 -14.56 -32.80
N PRO A 1197 54.48 -15.89 -33.02
CA PRO A 1197 55.38 -16.52 -33.98
C PRO A 1197 54.86 -16.36 -35.43
N GLY A 1198 55.72 -15.86 -36.31
CA GLY A 1198 55.46 -15.66 -37.76
C GLY A 1198 54.96 -14.24 -38.11
N ASP A 1199 55.44 -13.55 -39.15
CA ASP A 1199 56.47 -13.88 -40.16
C ASP A 1199 57.51 -12.74 -40.23
N GLY A 1200 58.76 -13.07 -40.58
CA GLY A 1200 59.81 -12.09 -40.88
C GLY A 1200 60.55 -11.43 -39.70
N LEU A 1201 60.32 -11.81 -38.44
CA LEU A 1201 61.14 -11.32 -37.31
C LEU A 1201 62.61 -11.79 -37.43
N ARG A 1202 62.81 -13.06 -37.80
CA ARG A 1202 64.14 -13.67 -38.07
C ARG A 1202 64.91 -12.85 -39.11
N ASP A 1203 64.28 -12.59 -40.24
CA ASP A 1203 64.90 -11.93 -41.40
C ASP A 1203 65.21 -10.46 -41.09
N LEU A 1204 64.33 -9.79 -40.34
CA LEU A 1204 64.55 -8.42 -39.87
C LEU A 1204 65.72 -8.33 -38.87
N VAL A 1205 65.80 -9.23 -37.89
CA VAL A 1205 66.93 -9.29 -36.93
C VAL A 1205 68.24 -9.65 -37.65
N HIS A 1206 68.21 -10.58 -38.61
CA HIS A 1206 69.37 -10.94 -39.43
C HIS A 1206 69.85 -9.76 -40.27
N HIS A 1207 68.93 -9.06 -40.96
CA HIS A 1207 69.23 -7.90 -41.78
C HIS A 1207 69.82 -6.74 -40.94
N ILE A 1208 69.25 -6.45 -39.77
CA ILE A 1208 69.79 -5.46 -38.82
C ILE A 1208 71.22 -5.84 -38.39
N GLY A 1209 71.46 -7.12 -38.09
CA GLY A 1209 72.80 -7.62 -37.78
C GLY A 1209 73.80 -7.46 -38.92
N MET A 1210 73.40 -7.79 -40.16
CA MET A 1210 74.21 -7.59 -41.38
C MET A 1210 74.58 -6.12 -41.64
N LEU A 1211 73.77 -5.17 -41.17
CA LEU A 1211 74.08 -3.74 -41.19
C LEU A 1211 75.04 -3.37 -40.05
N LEU A 1212 74.79 -3.84 -38.82
CA LEU A 1212 75.61 -3.54 -37.64
C LEU A 1212 77.06 -4.06 -37.73
N VAL A 1213 77.26 -5.28 -38.24
CA VAL A 1213 78.58 -5.95 -38.27
C VAL A 1213 79.55 -5.34 -39.29
N ARG A 1214 79.09 -4.39 -40.12
CA ARG A 1214 79.95 -3.54 -40.96
C ARG A 1214 80.97 -2.71 -40.16
N THR A 1215 80.77 -2.57 -38.85
CA THR A 1215 81.70 -1.88 -37.94
C THR A 1215 82.00 -2.73 -36.70
N GLN A 1216 83.19 -2.58 -36.10
CA GLN A 1216 83.54 -3.30 -34.87
C GLN A 1216 82.66 -2.91 -33.67
N ASP A 1217 82.27 -1.63 -33.56
CA ASP A 1217 81.33 -1.17 -32.52
C ASP A 1217 79.92 -1.75 -32.74
N GLY A 1218 79.41 -1.73 -33.97
CA GLY A 1218 78.10 -2.31 -34.29
C GLY A 1218 78.06 -3.83 -34.08
N ALA A 1219 79.13 -4.57 -34.41
CA ALA A 1219 79.23 -5.99 -34.07
C ALA A 1219 79.16 -6.23 -32.55
N ALA A 1220 79.88 -5.44 -31.75
CA ALA A 1220 79.85 -5.54 -30.29
C ALA A 1220 78.48 -5.15 -29.68
N ARG A 1221 77.77 -4.18 -30.30
CA ARG A 1221 76.41 -3.80 -29.90
C ARG A 1221 75.39 -4.88 -30.25
N PHE A 1222 75.44 -5.44 -31.46
CA PHE A 1222 74.55 -6.54 -31.88
C PHE A 1222 74.67 -7.75 -30.94
N ASP A 1223 75.90 -8.18 -30.68
CA ASP A 1223 76.18 -9.29 -29.77
C ASP A 1223 75.67 -9.03 -28.34
N ARG A 1224 75.91 -7.82 -27.79
CA ARG A 1224 75.38 -7.43 -26.48
C ARG A 1224 73.85 -7.37 -26.47
N GLY A 1225 73.25 -6.75 -27.49
CA GLY A 1225 71.81 -6.55 -27.63
C GLY A 1225 71.05 -7.86 -27.70
N LEU A 1226 71.54 -8.84 -28.47
CA LEU A 1226 70.93 -10.19 -28.52
C LEU A 1226 70.93 -10.86 -27.14
N VAL A 1227 72.03 -10.76 -26.37
CA VAL A 1227 72.12 -11.36 -25.02
C VAL A 1227 71.24 -10.64 -24.01
N ASP A 1228 71.20 -9.30 -24.04
CA ASP A 1228 70.36 -8.53 -23.12
C ASP A 1228 68.86 -8.64 -23.44
N LEU A 1229 68.48 -8.77 -24.72
CA LEU A 1229 67.12 -9.10 -25.13
C LEU A 1229 66.77 -10.55 -24.75
N GLY A 1230 67.69 -11.50 -24.96
CA GLY A 1230 67.50 -12.91 -24.56
C GLY A 1230 67.30 -13.12 -23.06
N ARG A 1231 67.78 -12.19 -22.22
CA ARG A 1231 67.51 -12.16 -20.77
C ARG A 1231 66.19 -11.48 -20.39
N ARG A 1232 65.76 -10.47 -21.15
CA ARG A 1232 64.67 -9.56 -20.77
C ARG A 1232 63.34 -9.86 -21.46
N VAL A 1233 63.35 -10.55 -22.60
CA VAL A 1233 62.16 -10.89 -23.39
C VAL A 1233 61.94 -12.41 -23.31
N PRO A 1234 60.84 -12.87 -22.69
CA PRO A 1234 60.53 -14.30 -22.58
C PRO A 1234 60.52 -15.00 -23.95
N GLY A 1235 61.05 -16.22 -24.01
CA GLY A 1235 61.10 -17.04 -25.23
C GLY A 1235 62.08 -16.58 -26.32
N PHE A 1236 62.54 -15.32 -26.33
CA PHE A 1236 63.39 -14.80 -27.40
C PHE A 1236 64.74 -15.53 -27.52
N ALA A 1237 65.40 -15.86 -26.40
CA ALA A 1237 66.65 -16.62 -26.44
C ALA A 1237 66.49 -17.99 -27.13
N ALA A 1238 65.35 -18.67 -26.92
CA ALA A 1238 65.05 -19.95 -27.56
C ALA A 1238 64.79 -19.80 -29.07
N GLN A 1239 64.13 -18.71 -29.49
CA GLN A 1239 63.95 -18.41 -30.92
C GLN A 1239 65.29 -18.14 -31.63
N VAL A 1240 66.17 -17.34 -31.02
CA VAL A 1240 67.50 -17.07 -31.59
C VAL A 1240 68.36 -18.34 -31.61
N ALA A 1241 68.33 -19.17 -30.56
CA ALA A 1241 69.02 -20.46 -30.54
C ALA A 1241 68.54 -21.42 -31.65
N ALA A 1242 67.23 -21.43 -31.95
CA ALA A 1242 66.69 -22.16 -33.08
C ALA A 1242 67.23 -21.63 -34.42
N TRP A 1243 67.19 -20.32 -34.66
CA TRP A 1243 67.71 -19.72 -35.91
C TRP A 1243 69.20 -20.00 -36.14
N LEU A 1244 70.02 -19.96 -35.07
CA LEU A 1244 71.45 -20.30 -35.07
C LEU A 1244 71.74 -21.79 -35.34
N THR A 1245 70.74 -22.65 -35.15
CA THR A 1245 70.80 -24.10 -35.39
C THR A 1245 70.28 -24.46 -36.78
N ASP A 1246 69.18 -23.82 -37.21
CA ASP A 1246 68.50 -24.10 -38.48
C ASP A 1246 69.29 -23.66 -39.71
N THR A 1247 69.92 -22.46 -39.69
CA THR A 1247 70.83 -22.01 -40.77
C THR A 1247 72.16 -21.45 -40.24
N PRO A 1248 73.08 -22.31 -39.77
CA PRO A 1248 74.33 -21.86 -39.14
C PRO A 1248 75.19 -20.96 -40.04
N GLN A 1249 75.14 -21.16 -41.36
CA GLN A 1249 75.93 -20.41 -42.35
C GLN A 1249 75.51 -18.93 -42.42
N ASP A 1250 74.21 -18.64 -42.31
CA ASP A 1250 73.71 -17.26 -42.46
C ASP A 1250 74.08 -16.39 -41.26
N TRP A 1251 74.16 -16.98 -40.07
CA TRP A 1251 74.40 -16.25 -38.82
C TRP A 1251 75.87 -16.24 -38.38
N THR A 1252 76.72 -17.13 -38.88
CA THR A 1252 78.16 -17.16 -38.52
C THR A 1252 78.93 -15.94 -39.00
N ALA A 1253 78.42 -15.22 -40.00
CA ALA A 1253 78.94 -13.92 -40.43
C ALA A 1253 78.55 -12.76 -39.50
N VAL A 1254 77.62 -12.97 -38.56
CA VAL A 1254 76.88 -11.88 -37.88
C VAL A 1254 76.92 -11.98 -36.35
N VAL A 1255 76.95 -13.19 -35.78
CA VAL A 1255 76.92 -13.42 -34.32
C VAL A 1255 78.26 -13.99 -33.85
N GLY A 1256 78.86 -13.37 -32.84
CA GLY A 1256 80.13 -13.82 -32.27
C GLY A 1256 80.02 -15.19 -31.58
N PRO A 1257 81.08 -16.03 -31.60
CA PRO A 1257 81.03 -17.37 -31.00
C PRO A 1257 80.82 -17.37 -29.48
N SER A 1258 81.25 -16.30 -28.80
CA SER A 1258 80.99 -16.08 -27.36
C SER A 1258 79.51 -15.81 -27.09
N THR A 1259 78.88 -15.04 -27.96
CA THR A 1259 77.48 -14.62 -27.91
C THR A 1259 76.55 -15.78 -28.21
N ARG A 1260 76.86 -16.57 -29.24
CA ARG A 1260 76.19 -17.83 -29.57
C ARG A 1260 76.08 -18.74 -28.33
N ARG A 1261 77.20 -19.02 -27.66
CA ARG A 1261 77.22 -19.82 -26.42
C ARG A 1261 76.37 -19.21 -25.30
N MET A 1262 76.34 -17.88 -25.18
CA MET A 1262 75.55 -17.20 -24.17
C MET A 1262 74.04 -17.30 -24.44
N ILE A 1263 73.63 -17.23 -25.71
CA ILE A 1263 72.24 -17.45 -26.14
C ILE A 1263 71.82 -18.92 -25.94
N GLU A 1264 72.66 -19.87 -26.35
CA GLU A 1264 72.42 -21.32 -26.13
C GLU A 1264 72.20 -21.63 -24.63
N ASN A 1265 73.01 -21.04 -23.75
CA ASN A 1265 72.85 -21.13 -22.30
C ASN A 1265 71.54 -20.50 -21.78
N LEU A 1266 71.17 -19.30 -22.27
CA LEU A 1266 69.93 -18.61 -21.88
C LEU A 1266 68.66 -19.30 -22.42
N ALA A 1267 68.77 -20.00 -23.54
CA ALA A 1267 67.70 -20.81 -24.14
C ALA A 1267 67.48 -22.16 -23.42
N GLY A 1268 68.37 -22.54 -22.48
CA GLY A 1268 68.33 -23.84 -21.82
C GLY A 1268 68.76 -25.02 -22.70
N VAL A 1269 69.32 -24.77 -23.88
CA VAL A 1269 69.75 -25.81 -24.83
C VAL A 1269 71.10 -26.35 -24.38
N ARG A 1270 71.12 -27.58 -23.84
CA ARG A 1270 72.37 -28.29 -23.54
C ARG A 1270 73.10 -28.62 -24.84
N VAL A 1271 74.30 -28.07 -24.99
CA VAL A 1271 75.27 -28.50 -26.00
C VAL A 1271 75.60 -29.99 -25.78
N PRO A 1272 75.49 -30.87 -26.78
CA PRO A 1272 76.08 -32.22 -26.73
C PRO A 1272 77.61 -32.08 -26.71
N ALA A 1273 78.26 -32.80 -25.79
CA ALA A 1273 79.71 -32.71 -25.54
C ALA A 1273 80.58 -33.15 -26.73
#